data_AF-A0A9W9C9F6-F1
#
_entry.id   AF-A0A9W9C9F6-F1
#
_cell.length_a   1.000
_cell.length_b   1.000
_cell.length_c   1.000
_cell.angle_alpha   90.00
_cell.angle_beta   90.00
_cell.angle_gamma   90.00
#
_symmetry.space_group_name_H-M   'P 1'
#
loop_
_entity.id
_entity.type
_entity.pdbx_description
1 polymer ?
#
loop_
_entity_poly.entity_id
_entity_poly.type
_entity_poly.pdbx_seq_one_letter_code
_entity_poly.pdbx_strand_id
1 'polypeptide(L)'
;MVIKTNISTGRHEPAGSTDSYQDNLETDVLIVGAGFGGIYLMHKLRQQGFNCKIYEAGKDLGGIWYWNCYPGARVDSQVPVYEYSFPEIWKDWTWSTRYPGWEELREYFDHVEKKLDIKKDVAFETTVTGAQFDKPSGKWVIETEDGRTARARYFLLATGFAAKRHFPDWKGVSDYKGIIHHSSFWPEEGVDVKGKRIAVIGTGSTGIQLAQDTANQGAKVTVFQRTPNLCLPMQQRPLTREEQEEAKAKYPSLYEYRRTTFAGFLYDFVQKNTFDDSEDEREAFYEKMYENGGFEFWLANYKDLLFDEKANRAAYDFWAKKARARITDPRKRDIMAPLEPPHAFGTKRPSLEQNFYEMIDNPENDVVDVKKTPIKEFTETGIATEDGTHREFDIIALATGFDSVTGGMKNMGLRNVDGVPLSELWKTGTWSYLGMSCAGFPNMFFLYGAQGPTAFSNGPTCVECQGDWIVDAMTKLKKDGIKYCDATNEATEIWRQKVTELSDKTLFPGTSSWYMGANVPGKPREQLNYAGGFPLYEKECREALDNGFQGFVTAREALVLAQKAHGHCPYLSYTLASTMRTAFWLGRRCLHQRIRQSAPFATRASTRRFTPDAASFVRRRIANPRFPCKTILWSGAGAAAAGGAVLSPLAFVKISNDETDIGDKTHEEAMLEASRKELKEQVPKAIKNSKKYRRGIYLFVDLYIIEPICTGLRFLHLVVIFVPVIITIPAIWLGQRQPGSDNERSGTLWWYSFLVISMERAGAAFIKLGQWAASRSDIFPTEMCKTMSTLHSHAPAHSLEMTKKTVEEAFDGRRFEEIFDEFDEVPLGVGAIAQVYKAKLKPDLATLQQNTDEEPPNLRQRIRKNVDLALKDIPHRVPSSHVAVKVLHPNVERVVRRDLRIMGFFAAIINAIPTMEWLSFPDEVEQFGEMMRLQLDLRIEAANLTMFRQYFKERNTAWFPYPYTEYTTRNVLVEEFAQGIPLEDFLRNGGGPFQEDIANEGLNAFLTMVLIDNFIHADLHPGNIMVRFYQPQQCDVGLFTRKEDRTTGPKDSPDVTEEVLRRLRPYKNKPQEWNKRLQEIDDEGYRPQIIFIDTGLVTELNAINRTNFIDLFKAVAEFDGYKAGHLMVERCRQPEAVIDSEVFALRMQHLVLGVKSRTFALGNIKIGDILNEVLSMVRGHHVRLEGDFVNVVLSILLLEGIGRSLNPNLDLFAGALPILRQLGAQSGSAMVRGGDFSMLRVWVGLEARSFLQASVESVEKCVKYDQLSPNL
;
A
#
# COMPACT_ATOMS: atom_id res chain seq x y z
N MET A 1 -36.32 0.20 41.22
CA MET A 1 -37.12 -0.78 40.44
C MET A 1 -36.13 -1.70 39.73
N VAL A 2 -36.29 -3.03 39.75
CA VAL A 2 -35.32 -3.91 39.04
C VAL A 2 -35.62 -3.86 37.56
N ILE A 3 -34.82 -3.11 36.80
CA ILE A 3 -34.65 -3.40 35.37
C ILE A 3 -34.10 -4.84 35.35
N LYS A 4 -34.90 -5.80 34.87
CA LYS A 4 -34.47 -7.21 34.77
C LYS A 4 -33.47 -7.35 33.61
N THR A 5 -32.26 -6.82 33.81
CA THR A 5 -31.11 -6.95 32.90
C THR A 5 -30.45 -8.32 33.02
N ASN A 6 -30.63 -8.99 34.16
CA ASN A 6 -29.99 -10.26 34.48
C ASN A 6 -31.02 -11.39 34.49
N ILE A 7 -30.65 -12.51 33.87
CA ILE A 7 -31.33 -13.80 34.03
C ILE A 7 -30.93 -14.34 35.41
N SER A 8 -31.62 -13.89 36.47
CA SER A 8 -31.52 -14.55 37.78
C SER A 8 -32.29 -15.87 37.70
N THR A 9 -31.58 -16.96 37.47
CA THR A 9 -32.12 -18.31 37.32
C THR A 9 -32.92 -18.74 38.55
N GLY A 10 -34.23 -18.92 38.38
CA GLY A 10 -35.01 -19.74 39.31
C GLY A 10 -34.67 -21.20 39.04
N ARG A 11 -34.11 -21.91 40.03
CA ARG A 11 -33.81 -23.35 39.90
C ARG A 11 -35.10 -24.14 39.72
N HIS A 12 -35.38 -24.57 38.48
CA HIS A 12 -36.17 -25.76 38.23
C HIS A 12 -35.22 -26.92 37.94
N GLU A 13 -35.49 -28.09 38.53
CA GLU A 13 -34.76 -29.32 38.17
C GLU A 13 -35.15 -29.72 36.74
N PRO A 14 -34.19 -30.01 35.84
CA PRO A 14 -34.50 -30.37 34.47
C PRO A 14 -35.23 -31.72 34.40
N ALA A 15 -36.32 -31.76 33.65
CA ALA A 15 -37.11 -32.97 33.46
C ALA A 15 -36.42 -33.93 32.49
N GLY A 16 -35.82 -34.99 33.03
CA GLY A 16 -35.25 -36.11 32.26
C GLY A 16 -33.75 -36.02 32.05
N SER A 17 -33.03 -37.07 32.46
CA SER A 17 -31.57 -37.17 32.30
C SER A 17 -31.20 -37.53 30.86
N THR A 18 -31.21 -36.54 29.95
CA THR A 18 -30.49 -36.66 28.68
C THR A 18 -28.99 -36.40 28.92
N ASP A 19 -28.15 -37.08 28.14
CA ASP A 19 -26.69 -36.90 28.13
C ASP A 19 -26.27 -35.45 27.82
N SER A 20 -27.11 -34.70 27.10
CA SER A 20 -26.95 -33.28 26.76
C SER A 20 -26.68 -32.35 27.96
N TYR A 21 -27.14 -32.70 29.18
CA TYR A 21 -26.93 -31.91 30.40
C TYR A 21 -25.69 -32.32 31.22
N GLN A 22 -24.92 -33.31 30.78
CA GLN A 22 -23.72 -33.75 31.52
C GLN A 22 -22.67 -32.62 31.61
N ASP A 23 -22.00 -32.54 32.75
CA ASP A 23 -20.74 -31.81 32.87
C ASP A 23 -19.59 -32.66 32.28
N ASN A 24 -18.57 -31.98 31.72
CA ASN A 24 -17.52 -32.57 30.90
C ASN A 24 -18.07 -33.34 29.67
N LEU A 25 -19.14 -32.84 29.05
CA LEU A 25 -19.78 -33.41 27.86
C LEU A 25 -18.76 -33.55 26.70
N GLU A 26 -18.63 -34.75 26.13
CA GLU A 26 -17.76 -35.03 24.98
C GLU A 26 -18.60 -35.35 23.74
N THR A 27 -18.44 -34.58 22.65
CA THR A 27 -19.24 -34.71 21.41
C THR A 27 -18.40 -34.43 20.16
N ASP A 28 -18.86 -34.80 18.97
CA ASP A 28 -18.18 -34.37 17.73
C ASP A 28 -18.43 -32.88 17.46
N VAL A 29 -19.67 -32.46 17.67
CA VAL A 29 -20.18 -31.12 17.32
C VAL A 29 -20.98 -30.55 18.48
N LEU A 30 -20.63 -29.32 18.91
CA LEU A 30 -21.51 -28.50 19.74
C LEU A 30 -22.03 -27.32 18.91
N ILE A 31 -23.34 -27.15 18.91
CA ILE A 31 -24.07 -26.08 18.25
C ILE A 31 -24.59 -25.10 19.32
N VAL A 32 -24.50 -23.79 19.08
CA VAL A 32 -25.09 -22.79 19.99
C VAL A 32 -26.27 -22.10 19.32
N GLY A 33 -27.45 -22.21 19.94
CA GLY A 33 -28.72 -21.68 19.46
C GLY A 33 -29.59 -22.71 18.73
N ALA A 34 -30.87 -22.77 19.10
CA ALA A 34 -31.90 -23.67 18.58
C ALA A 34 -32.93 -22.96 17.68
N GLY A 35 -32.52 -21.88 17.00
CA GLY A 35 -33.28 -21.28 15.91
C GLY A 35 -33.12 -22.04 14.59
N PHE A 36 -33.56 -21.43 13.48
CA PHE A 36 -33.46 -22.00 12.13
C PHE A 36 -32.06 -22.59 11.81
N GLY A 37 -30.99 -21.86 12.14
CA GLY A 37 -29.61 -22.29 11.87
C GLY A 37 -29.21 -23.58 12.59
N GLY A 38 -29.48 -23.69 13.89
CA GLY A 38 -29.00 -24.80 14.71
C GLY A 38 -29.77 -26.09 14.44
N ILE A 39 -31.10 -25.99 14.26
CA ILE A 39 -31.94 -27.14 13.90
C ILE A 39 -31.57 -27.68 12.51
N TYR A 40 -31.32 -26.79 11.52
CA TYR A 40 -30.87 -27.20 10.19
C TYR A 40 -29.56 -27.99 10.23
N LEU A 41 -28.55 -27.43 10.90
CA LEU A 41 -27.25 -28.09 11.10
C LEU A 41 -27.42 -29.44 11.80
N MET A 42 -28.14 -29.49 12.92
CA MET A 42 -28.39 -30.71 13.69
C MET A 42 -28.99 -31.82 12.82
N HIS A 43 -30.05 -31.52 12.05
CA HIS A 43 -30.70 -32.50 11.16
C HIS A 43 -29.71 -33.05 10.12
N LYS A 44 -29.04 -32.18 9.39
CA LYS A 44 -28.07 -32.55 8.34
C LYS A 44 -26.85 -33.30 8.89
N LEU A 45 -26.30 -32.90 10.03
CA LEU A 45 -25.11 -33.52 10.62
C LEU A 45 -25.43 -34.88 11.27
N ARG A 46 -26.63 -35.04 11.87
CA ARG A 46 -27.15 -36.37 12.27
C ARG A 46 -27.23 -37.32 11.08
N GLN A 47 -27.71 -36.86 9.91
CA GLN A 47 -27.74 -37.66 8.68
C GLN A 47 -26.34 -38.08 8.20
N GLN A 48 -25.30 -37.27 8.45
CA GLN A 48 -23.88 -37.60 8.18
C GLN A 48 -23.19 -38.38 9.33
N GLY A 49 -23.96 -38.84 10.32
CA GLY A 49 -23.47 -39.66 11.43
C GLY A 49 -22.45 -38.96 12.32
N PHE A 50 -22.65 -37.68 12.63
CA PHE A 50 -21.92 -36.96 13.68
C PHE A 50 -22.71 -36.99 15.00
N ASN A 51 -22.04 -37.17 16.14
CA ASN A 51 -22.65 -36.88 17.43
C ASN A 51 -22.76 -35.35 17.60
N CYS A 52 -23.98 -34.85 17.75
CA CYS A 52 -24.25 -33.41 17.76
C CYS A 52 -25.10 -33.07 18.98
N LYS A 53 -24.81 -31.94 19.63
CA LYS A 53 -25.58 -31.40 20.77
C LYS A 53 -25.80 -29.90 20.57
N ILE A 54 -26.95 -29.37 20.98
CA ILE A 54 -27.24 -27.92 20.98
C ILE A 54 -27.27 -27.41 22.43
N TYR A 55 -26.62 -26.27 22.67
CA TYR A 55 -26.87 -25.43 23.84
C TYR A 55 -27.75 -24.24 23.44
N GLU A 56 -28.90 -24.08 24.08
CA GLU A 56 -29.85 -22.98 23.89
C GLU A 56 -30.07 -22.26 25.22
N ALA A 57 -30.07 -20.92 25.21
CA ALA A 57 -30.26 -20.10 26.41
C ALA A 57 -31.75 -19.97 26.78
N GLY A 58 -32.66 -20.16 25.81
CA GLY A 58 -34.10 -20.21 26.01
C GLY A 58 -34.58 -21.54 26.55
N LYS A 59 -35.90 -21.64 26.74
CA LYS A 59 -36.59 -22.85 27.25
C LYS A 59 -37.14 -23.75 26.16
N ASP A 60 -37.20 -23.27 24.92
CA ASP A 60 -37.72 -24.00 23.78
C ASP A 60 -36.99 -23.59 22.47
N LEU A 61 -37.29 -24.31 21.39
CA LEU A 61 -36.82 -24.09 20.04
C LEU A 61 -37.37 -22.79 19.42
N GLY A 62 -36.82 -22.42 18.26
CA GLY A 62 -37.32 -21.33 17.42
C GLY A 62 -36.54 -20.02 17.57
N GLY A 63 -35.64 -19.93 18.55
CA GLY A 63 -34.67 -18.85 18.69
C GLY A 63 -35.33 -17.47 18.77
N ILE A 64 -35.24 -16.68 17.69
CA ILE A 64 -35.83 -15.32 17.67
C ILE A 64 -37.35 -15.32 17.92
N TRP A 65 -38.07 -16.39 17.54
CA TRP A 65 -39.52 -16.54 17.74
C TRP A 65 -39.90 -17.08 19.12
N TYR A 66 -38.92 -17.63 19.85
CA TYR A 66 -39.03 -17.80 21.28
C TYR A 66 -38.89 -16.44 21.99
N TRP A 67 -37.83 -15.68 21.72
CA TRP A 67 -37.53 -14.44 22.46
C TRP A 67 -38.39 -13.20 22.11
N ASN A 68 -38.87 -13.07 20.88
CA ASN A 68 -39.59 -11.86 20.41
C ASN A 68 -41.11 -12.09 20.30
N CYS A 69 -41.79 -12.24 21.43
CA CYS A 69 -43.25 -12.39 21.54
C CYS A 69 -44.01 -11.06 21.78
N TYR A 70 -43.47 -9.93 21.33
CA TYR A 70 -44.12 -8.62 21.50
C TYR A 70 -45.40 -8.49 20.65
N PRO A 71 -46.37 -7.62 21.03
CA PRO A 71 -47.61 -7.42 20.28
C PRO A 71 -47.33 -7.06 18.82
N GLY A 72 -47.97 -7.80 17.90
CA GLY A 72 -47.75 -7.64 16.45
C GLY A 72 -46.46 -8.25 15.88
N ALA A 73 -45.63 -8.96 16.67
CA ALA A 73 -44.43 -9.62 16.15
C ALA A 73 -44.78 -10.64 15.04
N ARG A 74 -44.24 -10.40 13.84
CA ARG A 74 -44.65 -11.07 12.59
C ARG A 74 -43.50 -11.11 11.59
N VAL A 75 -43.53 -12.08 10.68
CA VAL A 75 -42.59 -12.15 9.55
C VAL A 75 -42.79 -11.00 8.57
N ASP A 76 -41.72 -10.68 7.84
CA ASP A 76 -41.73 -9.82 6.66
C ASP A 76 -41.43 -10.58 5.35
N SER A 77 -41.23 -11.91 5.45
CA SER A 77 -41.13 -12.83 4.32
C SER A 77 -42.46 -13.58 4.13
N GLN A 78 -43.05 -13.49 2.94
CA GLN A 78 -44.32 -14.17 2.64
C GLN A 78 -44.18 -15.71 2.64
N VAL A 79 -45.26 -16.42 2.95
CA VAL A 79 -45.38 -17.87 2.75
C VAL A 79 -45.19 -18.24 1.27
N PRO A 80 -44.48 -19.33 0.90
CA PRO A 80 -43.74 -20.28 1.74
C PRO A 80 -42.24 -19.95 1.82
N VAL A 81 -41.84 -18.67 1.78
CA VAL A 81 -40.42 -18.29 1.73
C VAL A 81 -39.76 -18.40 3.11
N TYR A 82 -40.52 -18.22 4.19
CA TYR A 82 -40.02 -18.19 5.57
C TYR A 82 -40.07 -19.55 6.30
N GLU A 83 -39.77 -20.64 5.59
CA GLU A 83 -39.74 -22.00 6.15
C GLU A 83 -38.61 -22.83 5.54
N TYR A 84 -38.38 -24.01 6.10
CA TYR A 84 -37.43 -25.00 5.56
C TYR A 84 -37.92 -25.62 4.25
N SER A 85 -37.00 -25.85 3.31
CA SER A 85 -37.25 -26.58 2.05
C SER A 85 -37.45 -28.10 2.22
N PHE A 86 -37.29 -28.64 3.44
CA PHE A 86 -37.38 -30.07 3.75
C PHE A 86 -38.79 -30.67 3.48
N PRO A 87 -38.93 -31.60 2.51
CA PRO A 87 -40.22 -32.20 2.17
C PRO A 87 -40.95 -32.89 3.33
N GLU A 88 -40.22 -33.43 4.30
CA GLU A 88 -40.79 -34.05 5.50
C GLU A 88 -41.51 -33.06 6.44
N ILE A 89 -41.23 -31.76 6.32
CA ILE A 89 -41.82 -30.68 7.11
C ILE A 89 -43.00 -30.03 6.37
N TRP A 90 -42.74 -29.42 5.21
CA TRP A 90 -43.76 -28.58 4.54
C TRP A 90 -44.93 -29.35 3.92
N LYS A 91 -44.78 -30.66 3.65
CA LYS A 91 -45.88 -31.48 3.10
C LYS A 91 -47.12 -31.50 3.98
N ASP A 92 -46.93 -31.62 5.29
CA ASP A 92 -48.03 -31.77 6.25
C ASP A 92 -48.33 -30.48 7.03
N TRP A 93 -47.65 -29.37 6.68
CA TRP A 93 -47.87 -28.05 7.27
C TRP A 93 -48.69 -27.15 6.34
N THR A 94 -49.42 -26.19 6.88
CA THR A 94 -50.10 -25.10 6.16
C THR A 94 -50.28 -23.91 7.06
N TRP A 95 -50.06 -22.71 6.54
CA TRP A 95 -50.20 -21.45 7.25
C TRP A 95 -51.63 -20.89 7.14
N SER A 96 -52.04 -20.11 8.12
CA SER A 96 -53.33 -19.42 8.19
C SER A 96 -53.32 -18.04 7.51
N THR A 97 -52.14 -17.42 7.37
CA THR A 97 -51.99 -16.06 6.81
C THR A 97 -50.75 -15.92 5.91
N ARG A 98 -50.75 -14.94 5.00
CA ARG A 98 -49.64 -14.69 4.05
C ARG A 98 -48.34 -14.35 4.77
N TYR A 99 -48.42 -13.68 5.92
CA TYR A 99 -47.30 -13.36 6.81
C TYR A 99 -47.62 -13.85 8.24
N PRO A 100 -47.20 -15.07 8.63
CA PRO A 100 -47.47 -15.65 9.95
C PRO A 100 -46.91 -14.84 11.13
N GLY A 101 -47.63 -14.90 12.25
CA GLY A 101 -47.24 -14.30 13.52
C GLY A 101 -46.22 -15.15 14.30
N TRP A 102 -45.71 -14.61 15.42
CA TRP A 102 -44.79 -15.36 16.30
C TRP A 102 -45.41 -16.63 16.90
N GLU A 103 -46.72 -16.62 17.21
CA GLU A 103 -47.48 -17.74 17.77
C GLU A 103 -47.48 -18.94 16.81
N GLU A 104 -47.94 -18.69 15.58
CA GLU A 104 -48.00 -19.65 14.48
C GLU A 104 -46.61 -20.18 14.07
N LEU A 105 -45.55 -19.37 14.26
CA LEU A 105 -44.18 -19.81 14.09
C LEU A 105 -43.68 -20.73 15.22
N ARG A 106 -44.13 -20.54 16.46
CA ARG A 106 -43.86 -21.52 17.53
C ARG A 106 -44.56 -22.84 17.22
N GLU A 107 -45.82 -22.82 16.77
CA GLU A 107 -46.53 -24.01 16.30
C GLU A 107 -45.80 -24.73 15.13
N TYR A 108 -45.23 -23.96 14.19
CA TYR A 108 -44.36 -24.50 13.14
C TYR A 108 -43.11 -25.18 13.73
N PHE A 109 -42.44 -24.60 14.74
CA PHE A 109 -41.30 -25.23 15.40
C PHE A 109 -41.68 -26.48 16.19
N ASP A 110 -42.87 -26.55 16.78
CA ASP A 110 -43.41 -27.78 17.41
C ASP A 110 -43.70 -28.86 16.36
N HIS A 111 -44.19 -28.49 15.17
CA HIS A 111 -44.32 -29.42 14.04
C HIS A 111 -42.95 -29.90 13.52
N VAL A 112 -41.95 -29.02 13.42
CA VAL A 112 -40.56 -29.39 13.09
C VAL A 112 -40.00 -30.35 14.13
N GLU A 113 -40.20 -30.10 15.42
CA GLU A 113 -39.79 -31.01 16.50
C GLU A 113 -40.44 -32.39 16.35
N LYS A 114 -41.76 -32.43 16.14
CA LYS A 114 -42.50 -33.68 15.90
C LYS A 114 -41.99 -34.47 14.68
N LYS A 115 -41.39 -33.79 13.70
CA LYS A 115 -40.82 -34.41 12.49
C LYS A 115 -39.37 -34.83 12.64
N LEU A 116 -38.56 -34.08 13.39
CA LEU A 116 -37.10 -34.21 13.41
C LEU A 116 -36.52 -34.68 14.75
N ASP A 117 -37.31 -34.67 15.84
CA ASP A 117 -36.93 -35.14 17.19
C ASP A 117 -35.62 -34.47 17.64
N ILE A 118 -35.62 -33.14 17.70
CA ILE A 118 -34.44 -32.32 18.02
C ILE A 118 -34.24 -32.23 19.53
N LYS A 119 -35.29 -31.97 20.32
CA LYS A 119 -35.22 -31.62 21.76
C LYS A 119 -34.38 -32.59 22.60
N LYS A 120 -34.32 -33.89 22.25
CA LYS A 120 -33.48 -34.89 22.95
C LYS A 120 -31.98 -34.54 23.01
N ASP A 121 -31.46 -33.88 21.98
CA ASP A 121 -30.03 -33.51 21.86
C ASP A 121 -29.81 -32.01 22.17
N VAL A 122 -30.78 -31.35 22.82
CA VAL A 122 -30.71 -29.96 23.25
C VAL A 122 -30.57 -29.90 24.78
N ALA A 123 -29.66 -29.06 25.26
CA ALA A 123 -29.69 -28.53 26.62
C ALA A 123 -30.25 -27.11 26.59
N PHE A 124 -31.43 -26.92 27.18
CA PHE A 124 -32.09 -25.62 27.34
C PHE A 124 -31.55 -24.89 28.58
N GLU A 125 -31.89 -23.61 28.72
CA GLU A 125 -31.42 -22.72 29.80
C GLU A 125 -29.88 -22.76 29.97
N THR A 126 -29.15 -22.99 28.87
CA THR A 126 -27.70 -23.24 28.83
C THR A 126 -27.00 -22.12 28.06
N THR A 127 -26.72 -21.01 28.74
CA THR A 127 -25.94 -19.88 28.19
C THR A 127 -24.45 -20.24 28.10
N VAL A 128 -23.85 -20.13 26.91
CA VAL A 128 -22.39 -20.23 26.71
C VAL A 128 -21.71 -18.91 27.08
N THR A 129 -20.69 -18.97 27.94
CA THR A 129 -19.98 -17.81 28.51
C THR A 129 -18.48 -17.80 28.22
N GLY A 130 -17.91 -18.91 27.76
CA GLY A 130 -16.53 -19.01 27.30
C GLY A 130 -16.33 -20.13 26.28
N ALA A 131 -15.39 -19.95 25.35
CA ALA A 131 -14.92 -21.03 24.48
C ALA A 131 -13.50 -20.77 23.97
N GLN A 132 -12.64 -21.80 23.97
CA GLN A 132 -11.28 -21.73 23.42
C GLN A 132 -10.88 -23.06 22.75
N PHE A 133 -10.12 -23.00 21.65
CA PHE A 133 -9.63 -24.19 20.94
C PHE A 133 -8.29 -24.69 21.50
N ASP A 134 -8.27 -25.94 21.96
CA ASP A 134 -7.08 -26.66 22.41
C ASP A 134 -6.42 -27.36 21.21
N LYS A 135 -5.43 -26.70 20.59
CA LYS A 135 -4.66 -27.21 19.43
C LYS A 135 -4.11 -28.64 19.66
N PRO A 136 -3.46 -28.98 20.80
CA PRO A 136 -3.05 -30.34 21.15
C PRO A 136 -4.15 -31.41 21.03
N SER A 137 -5.33 -31.24 21.60
CA SER A 137 -6.42 -32.22 21.43
C SER A 137 -7.13 -32.10 20.08
N GLY A 138 -7.18 -30.90 19.51
CA GLY A 138 -7.98 -30.57 18.33
C GLY A 138 -9.46 -30.40 18.63
N LYS A 139 -9.78 -29.97 19.85
CA LYS A 139 -11.15 -29.75 20.33
C LYS A 139 -11.30 -28.35 20.94
N TRP A 140 -12.49 -27.79 20.81
CA TRP A 140 -12.97 -26.69 21.63
C TRP A 140 -13.21 -27.17 23.05
N VAL A 141 -12.82 -26.35 24.03
CA VAL A 141 -13.31 -26.39 25.41
C VAL A 141 -14.30 -25.25 25.55
N ILE A 142 -15.52 -25.54 25.99
CA ILE A 142 -16.66 -24.63 26.03
C ILE A 142 -17.23 -24.62 27.45
N GLU A 143 -17.54 -23.43 27.94
CA GLU A 143 -17.97 -23.14 29.32
C GLU A 143 -19.35 -22.47 29.32
N THR A 144 -20.17 -22.81 30.30
CA THR A 144 -21.54 -22.27 30.46
C THR A 144 -21.70 -21.44 31.73
N GLU A 145 -22.75 -20.61 31.77
CA GLU A 145 -23.07 -19.70 32.89
C GLU A 145 -23.30 -20.43 34.23
N ASP A 146 -23.80 -21.67 34.17
CA ASP A 146 -24.01 -22.53 35.34
C ASP A 146 -22.78 -23.39 35.72
N GLY A 147 -21.65 -23.21 35.02
CA GLY A 147 -20.36 -23.84 35.33
C GLY A 147 -20.14 -25.23 34.74
N ARG A 148 -21.04 -25.72 33.87
CA ARG A 148 -20.79 -26.94 33.09
C ARG A 148 -19.72 -26.70 32.03
N THR A 149 -19.05 -27.78 31.64
CA THR A 149 -18.03 -27.79 30.60
C THR A 149 -18.35 -28.79 29.50
N ALA A 150 -17.97 -28.46 28.26
CA ALA A 150 -18.11 -29.33 27.10
C ALA A 150 -16.84 -29.33 26.23
N ARG A 151 -16.61 -30.44 25.54
CA ARG A 151 -15.52 -30.66 24.59
C ARG A 151 -16.08 -31.13 23.25
N ALA A 152 -15.75 -30.41 22.19
CA ALA A 152 -16.25 -30.70 20.84
C ALA A 152 -15.17 -30.50 19.78
N ARG A 153 -15.13 -31.32 18.74
CA ARG A 153 -14.17 -31.13 17.62
C ARG A 153 -14.55 -29.95 16.74
N TYR A 154 -15.85 -29.74 16.53
CA TYR A 154 -16.43 -28.64 15.76
C TYR A 154 -17.36 -27.81 16.64
N PHE A 155 -17.32 -26.49 16.45
CA PHE A 155 -18.12 -25.55 17.25
C PHE A 155 -18.90 -24.61 16.33
N LEU A 156 -20.22 -24.73 16.34
CA LEU A 156 -21.09 -24.11 15.33
C LEU A 156 -22.00 -23.07 15.99
N LEU A 157 -21.88 -21.81 15.58
CA LEU A 157 -22.64 -20.70 16.17
C LEU A 157 -23.85 -20.34 15.30
N ALA A 158 -25.04 -20.69 15.77
CA ALA A 158 -26.33 -20.35 15.16
C ALA A 158 -27.08 -19.29 15.99
N THR A 159 -26.33 -18.36 16.60
CA THR A 159 -26.84 -17.34 17.54
C THR A 159 -27.65 -16.22 16.90
N GLY A 160 -27.56 -16.09 15.57
CA GLY A 160 -28.24 -15.06 14.79
C GLY A 160 -27.75 -13.63 15.06
N PHE A 161 -28.32 -12.68 14.32
CA PHE A 161 -27.87 -11.28 14.35
C PHE A 161 -28.39 -10.47 15.55
N ALA A 162 -29.43 -10.92 16.26
CA ALA A 162 -30.20 -10.11 17.20
C ALA A 162 -30.01 -10.52 18.68
N ALA A 163 -28.84 -11.06 19.04
CA ALA A 163 -28.59 -11.56 20.40
C ALA A 163 -28.36 -10.46 21.46
N LYS A 164 -27.55 -9.43 21.15
CA LYS A 164 -27.19 -8.38 22.13
C LYS A 164 -28.10 -7.16 21.99
N ARG A 165 -29.01 -7.00 22.95
CA ARG A 165 -29.97 -5.87 23.04
C ARG A 165 -29.24 -4.53 23.21
N HIS A 166 -29.76 -3.45 22.64
CA HIS A 166 -29.20 -2.11 22.78
C HIS A 166 -30.11 -1.19 23.61
N PHE A 167 -29.57 -0.76 24.75
CA PHE A 167 -30.19 0.23 25.64
C PHE A 167 -29.41 1.56 25.53
N PRO A 168 -30.05 2.67 25.13
CA PRO A 168 -29.46 3.99 25.25
C PRO A 168 -29.31 4.41 26.72
N ASP A 169 -28.25 5.15 27.03
CA ASP A 169 -27.95 5.62 28.38
C ASP A 169 -28.76 6.89 28.70
N TRP A 170 -30.00 6.71 29.15
CA TRP A 170 -30.88 7.80 29.58
C TRP A 170 -30.91 7.92 31.12
N LYS A 171 -30.86 9.16 31.61
CA LYS A 171 -31.01 9.47 33.04
C LYS A 171 -32.42 9.13 33.52
N GLY A 172 -32.55 8.67 34.76
CA GLY A 172 -33.84 8.45 35.43
C GLY A 172 -34.62 7.19 35.04
N VAL A 173 -34.07 6.32 34.19
CA VAL A 173 -34.77 5.08 33.75
C VAL A 173 -35.09 4.14 34.93
N SER A 174 -34.27 4.16 35.99
CA SER A 174 -34.49 3.43 37.25
C SER A 174 -35.66 3.95 38.09
N ASP A 175 -36.10 5.18 37.82
CA ASP A 175 -36.95 5.98 38.70
C ASP A 175 -38.40 6.05 38.17
N TYR A 176 -38.60 5.70 36.89
CA TYR A 176 -39.90 5.55 36.25
C TYR A 176 -40.73 4.45 36.94
N LYS A 177 -41.98 4.79 37.33
CA LYS A 177 -42.87 3.93 38.12
C LYS A 177 -43.81 3.05 37.28
N GLY A 178 -43.89 3.30 35.97
CA GLY A 178 -44.70 2.51 35.05
C GLY A 178 -44.00 1.23 34.56
N ILE A 179 -44.62 0.55 33.61
CA ILE A 179 -44.07 -0.68 33.00
C ILE A 179 -43.04 -0.30 31.93
N ILE A 180 -41.87 -0.94 31.93
CA ILE A 180 -40.86 -0.77 30.87
C ILE A 180 -40.30 -2.11 30.40
N HIS A 181 -40.39 -2.37 29.09
CA HIS A 181 -39.87 -3.58 28.45
C HIS A 181 -39.09 -3.25 27.18
N HIS A 182 -37.98 -3.96 26.95
CA HIS A 182 -37.41 -4.07 25.62
C HIS A 182 -38.20 -5.09 24.82
N SER A 183 -38.47 -4.81 23.55
CA SER A 183 -39.33 -5.65 22.71
C SER A 183 -38.90 -7.12 22.65
N SER A 184 -37.59 -7.39 22.62
CA SER A 184 -37.00 -8.74 22.63
C SER A 184 -36.95 -9.42 24.01
N PHE A 185 -37.67 -8.87 24.98
CA PHE A 185 -37.86 -9.44 26.32
C PHE A 185 -39.22 -8.96 26.86
N TRP A 186 -40.22 -9.10 25.99
CA TRP A 186 -41.62 -8.94 26.33
C TRP A 186 -42.07 -10.15 27.19
N PRO A 187 -42.94 -9.96 28.20
CA PRO A 187 -43.48 -11.08 28.97
C PRO A 187 -44.33 -12.00 28.08
N GLU A 188 -44.20 -13.32 28.28
CA GLU A 188 -44.98 -14.33 27.53
C GLU A 188 -46.46 -14.29 27.90
N GLU A 189 -46.77 -13.91 29.14
CA GLU A 189 -48.14 -13.63 29.63
C GLU A 189 -48.76 -12.35 29.02
N GLY A 190 -48.01 -11.59 28.22
CA GLY A 190 -48.44 -10.33 27.62
C GLY A 190 -48.48 -9.15 28.60
N VAL A 191 -48.93 -7.99 28.10
CA VAL A 191 -49.14 -6.77 28.89
C VAL A 191 -50.49 -6.18 28.51
N ASP A 192 -51.34 -5.86 29.48
CA ASP A 192 -52.60 -5.15 29.23
C ASP A 192 -52.32 -3.68 28.86
N VAL A 193 -52.49 -3.37 27.57
CA VAL A 193 -52.32 -2.02 27.01
C VAL A 193 -53.64 -1.25 26.87
N LYS A 194 -54.78 -1.86 27.19
CA LYS A 194 -56.10 -1.31 26.86
C LYS A 194 -56.40 -0.02 27.63
N GLY A 195 -56.63 1.07 26.89
CA GLY A 195 -56.85 2.41 27.46
C GLY A 195 -55.61 3.02 28.14
N LYS A 196 -54.43 2.41 28.02
CA LYS A 196 -53.17 2.89 28.58
C LYS A 196 -52.48 3.86 27.63
N ARG A 197 -51.65 4.74 28.19
CA ARG A 197 -50.71 5.59 27.46
C ARG A 197 -49.40 4.82 27.28
N ILE A 198 -49.03 4.56 26.03
CA ILE A 198 -47.80 3.81 25.70
C ILE A 198 -46.83 4.68 24.89
N ALA A 199 -45.58 4.76 25.36
CA ALA A 199 -44.47 5.28 24.58
C ALA A 199 -43.81 4.15 23.81
N VAL A 200 -43.64 4.30 22.49
CA VAL A 200 -42.86 3.38 21.67
C VAL A 200 -41.61 4.12 21.20
N ILE A 201 -40.44 3.74 21.74
CA ILE A 201 -39.18 4.42 21.44
C ILE A 201 -38.40 3.64 20.38
N GLY A 202 -38.30 4.24 19.18
CA GLY A 202 -37.66 3.64 18.01
C GLY A 202 -38.68 3.16 16.97
N THR A 203 -38.33 3.40 15.71
CA THR A 203 -39.19 3.18 14.53
C THR A 203 -38.61 2.12 13.58
N GLY A 204 -37.80 1.18 14.08
CA GLY A 204 -37.50 -0.06 13.33
C GLY A 204 -38.73 -0.96 13.20
N SER A 205 -38.65 -2.05 12.42
CA SER A 205 -39.77 -2.98 12.17
C SER A 205 -40.57 -3.33 13.43
N THR A 206 -39.86 -3.68 14.51
CA THR A 206 -40.45 -3.95 15.83
C THR A 206 -41.26 -2.79 16.41
N GLY A 207 -40.80 -1.54 16.26
CA GLY A 207 -41.52 -0.36 16.74
C GLY A 207 -42.79 -0.09 15.92
N ILE A 208 -42.74 -0.32 14.60
CA ILE A 208 -43.89 -0.22 13.70
C ILE A 208 -44.95 -1.27 14.08
N GLN A 209 -44.55 -2.54 14.18
CA GLN A 209 -45.41 -3.66 14.57
C GLN A 209 -46.07 -3.45 15.94
N LEU A 210 -45.28 -3.08 16.96
CA LEU A 210 -45.77 -2.87 18.31
C LEU A 210 -46.71 -1.65 18.41
N ALA A 211 -46.39 -0.54 17.73
CA ALA A 211 -47.26 0.63 17.68
C ALA A 211 -48.60 0.31 16.99
N GLN A 212 -48.60 -0.41 15.87
CA GLN A 212 -49.83 -0.85 15.19
C GLN A 212 -50.70 -1.73 16.10
N ASP A 213 -50.11 -2.78 16.68
CA ASP A 213 -50.88 -3.79 17.39
C ASP A 213 -51.42 -3.28 18.73
N THR A 214 -50.61 -2.52 19.49
CA THR A 214 -51.07 -1.92 20.75
C THR A 214 -52.14 -0.85 20.53
N ALA A 215 -52.08 -0.07 19.44
CA ALA A 215 -53.17 0.83 19.07
C ALA A 215 -54.45 0.07 18.69
N ASN A 216 -54.35 -1.03 17.92
CA ASN A 216 -55.49 -1.88 17.58
C ASN A 216 -56.15 -2.50 18.83
N GLN A 217 -55.37 -2.75 19.90
CA GLN A 217 -55.87 -3.18 21.22
C GLN A 217 -56.47 -2.05 22.08
N GLY A 218 -56.45 -0.80 21.58
CA GLY A 218 -57.04 0.37 22.23
C GLY A 218 -56.09 1.13 23.17
N ALA A 219 -54.78 1.06 22.95
CA ALA A 219 -53.81 1.93 23.62
C ALA A 219 -53.69 3.30 22.94
N LYS A 220 -53.29 4.32 23.71
CA LYS A 220 -52.94 5.65 23.20
C LYS A 220 -51.43 5.72 22.98
N VAL A 221 -51.01 5.68 21.73
CA VAL A 221 -49.62 5.45 21.32
C VAL A 221 -48.92 6.77 21.02
N THR A 222 -47.77 7.02 21.67
CA THR A 222 -46.83 8.07 21.27
C THR A 222 -45.54 7.44 20.76
N VAL A 223 -45.23 7.65 19.49
CA VAL A 223 -44.01 7.13 18.86
C VAL A 223 -42.88 8.15 18.94
N PHE A 224 -41.75 7.78 19.56
CA PHE A 224 -40.54 8.61 19.61
C PHE A 224 -39.64 8.21 18.44
N GLN A 225 -39.63 9.04 17.39
CA GLN A 225 -39.00 8.77 16.11
C GLN A 225 -37.73 9.62 15.92
N ARG A 226 -36.58 8.97 15.70
CA ARG A 226 -35.32 9.64 15.30
C ARG A 226 -35.12 9.73 13.79
N THR A 227 -35.74 8.80 13.06
CA THR A 227 -35.68 8.70 11.60
C THR A 227 -36.92 7.93 11.16
N PRO A 228 -37.72 8.42 10.20
CA PRO A 228 -38.87 7.67 9.73
C PRO A 228 -38.45 6.36 9.06
N ASN A 229 -39.34 5.38 9.16
CA ASN A 229 -39.20 4.12 8.46
C ASN A 229 -39.88 4.26 7.11
N LEU A 230 -39.25 3.73 6.07
CA LEU A 230 -39.80 3.78 4.72
C LEU A 230 -40.71 2.57 4.52
N CYS A 231 -41.84 2.53 5.26
CA CYS A 231 -42.67 1.33 5.36
C CYS A 231 -43.37 1.02 4.03
N LEU A 232 -43.51 -0.28 3.74
CA LEU A 232 -44.20 -0.82 2.56
C LEU A 232 -45.48 -1.56 2.97
N PRO A 233 -46.50 -1.60 2.11
CA PRO A 233 -47.74 -2.32 2.39
C PRO A 233 -47.49 -3.83 2.46
N MET A 234 -47.88 -4.46 3.55
CA MET A 234 -47.74 -5.90 3.76
C MET A 234 -48.63 -6.70 2.81
N GLN A 235 -49.82 -6.19 2.46
CA GLN A 235 -50.87 -6.93 1.73
C GLN A 235 -51.18 -8.28 2.40
N GLN A 236 -51.42 -8.21 3.72
CA GLN A 236 -51.77 -9.35 4.55
C GLN A 236 -53.15 -9.90 4.16
N ARG A 237 -53.26 -11.22 4.07
CA ARG A 237 -54.52 -11.92 3.83
C ARG A 237 -54.54 -13.28 4.53
N PRO A 238 -55.72 -13.84 4.85
CA PRO A 238 -55.82 -15.26 5.19
C PRO A 238 -55.37 -16.12 4.00
N LEU A 239 -54.82 -17.29 4.30
CA LEU A 239 -54.56 -18.36 3.34
C LEU A 239 -55.53 -19.52 3.59
N THR A 240 -56.06 -20.12 2.53
CA THR A 240 -56.82 -21.37 2.66
C THR A 240 -55.89 -22.58 2.65
N ARG A 241 -56.38 -23.73 3.12
CA ARG A 241 -55.63 -24.98 3.02
C ARG A 241 -55.51 -25.41 1.56
N GLU A 242 -56.59 -25.31 0.81
CA GLU A 242 -56.73 -25.77 -0.56
C GLU A 242 -55.73 -25.08 -1.50
N GLU A 243 -55.57 -23.75 -1.41
CA GLU A 243 -54.62 -23.01 -2.26
C GLU A 243 -53.16 -23.42 -1.96
N GLN A 244 -52.85 -23.77 -0.72
CA GLN A 244 -51.52 -24.22 -0.32
C GLN A 244 -51.26 -25.66 -0.74
N GLU A 245 -52.21 -26.58 -0.59
CA GLU A 245 -52.07 -27.96 -1.08
C GLU A 245 -51.91 -28.00 -2.62
N GLU A 246 -52.58 -27.12 -3.37
CA GLU A 246 -52.34 -26.97 -4.82
C GLU A 246 -50.94 -26.39 -5.10
N ALA A 247 -50.54 -25.35 -4.36
CA ALA A 247 -49.23 -24.72 -4.54
C ALA A 247 -48.04 -25.63 -4.16
N LYS A 248 -48.22 -26.58 -3.22
CA LYS A 248 -47.18 -27.52 -2.77
C LYS A 248 -46.56 -28.36 -3.89
N ALA A 249 -47.29 -28.61 -4.98
CA ALA A 249 -46.71 -29.26 -6.17
C ALA A 249 -45.56 -28.45 -6.80
N LYS A 250 -45.54 -27.13 -6.59
CA LYS A 250 -44.51 -26.18 -7.08
C LYS A 250 -43.46 -25.85 -6.02
N TYR A 251 -43.67 -26.20 -4.74
CA TYR A 251 -42.76 -25.84 -3.65
C TYR A 251 -41.29 -26.23 -3.92
N PRO A 252 -40.96 -27.44 -4.43
CA PRO A 252 -39.57 -27.79 -4.75
C PRO A 252 -38.88 -26.79 -5.69
N SER A 253 -39.54 -26.41 -6.80
CA SER A 253 -38.95 -25.45 -7.75
C SER A 253 -38.96 -24.01 -7.23
N LEU A 254 -39.88 -23.65 -6.32
CA LEU A 254 -39.83 -22.36 -5.60
C LEU A 254 -38.64 -22.31 -4.62
N TYR A 255 -38.32 -23.42 -3.93
CA TYR A 255 -37.17 -23.52 -3.03
C TYR A 255 -35.83 -23.56 -3.78
N GLU A 256 -35.78 -24.09 -5.00
CA GLU A 256 -34.64 -23.94 -5.90
C GLU A 256 -34.53 -22.49 -6.40
N TYR A 257 -35.63 -21.91 -6.89
CA TYR A 257 -35.65 -20.55 -7.43
C TYR A 257 -35.24 -19.49 -6.40
N ARG A 258 -35.64 -19.64 -5.12
CA ARG A 258 -35.19 -18.69 -4.07
C ARG A 258 -33.67 -18.69 -3.86
N ARG A 259 -32.90 -19.69 -4.31
CA ARG A 259 -31.42 -19.64 -4.27
C ARG A 259 -30.83 -18.83 -5.43
N THR A 260 -31.59 -18.57 -6.49
CA THR A 260 -31.10 -17.86 -7.69
C THR A 260 -31.40 -16.36 -7.70
N THR A 261 -32.19 -15.84 -6.75
CA THR A 261 -32.55 -14.42 -6.66
C THR A 261 -31.61 -13.64 -5.74
N PHE A 262 -31.47 -12.31 -5.93
CA PHE A 262 -30.52 -11.48 -5.18
C PHE A 262 -30.63 -11.61 -3.64
N ALA A 263 -31.87 -11.65 -3.11
CA ALA A 263 -32.14 -11.59 -1.68
C ALA A 263 -32.80 -12.86 -1.10
N GLY A 264 -32.88 -13.95 -1.85
CA GLY A 264 -33.42 -15.20 -1.31
C GLY A 264 -34.95 -15.30 -1.29
N PHE A 265 -35.65 -14.52 -2.12
CA PHE A 265 -37.11 -14.44 -2.25
C PHE A 265 -37.58 -15.05 -3.59
N LEU A 266 -38.90 -15.08 -3.82
CA LEU A 266 -39.53 -15.59 -5.06
C LEU A 266 -39.69 -14.50 -6.14
N TYR A 267 -38.83 -13.49 -6.11
CA TYR A 267 -38.75 -12.37 -7.05
C TYR A 267 -37.34 -11.78 -7.02
N ASP A 268 -36.95 -11.07 -8.06
CA ASP A 268 -35.63 -10.47 -8.25
C ASP A 268 -35.73 -9.20 -9.10
N PHE A 269 -34.68 -8.37 -9.12
CA PHE A 269 -34.66 -7.10 -9.83
C PHE A 269 -34.95 -7.25 -11.34
N VAL A 270 -35.81 -6.37 -11.88
CA VAL A 270 -36.04 -6.30 -13.31
C VAL A 270 -34.77 -5.82 -14.02
N GLN A 271 -34.43 -6.45 -15.15
CA GLN A 271 -33.17 -6.22 -15.86
C GLN A 271 -33.13 -4.91 -16.69
N LYS A 272 -33.93 -3.92 -16.29
CA LYS A 272 -33.99 -2.55 -16.83
C LYS A 272 -33.44 -1.54 -15.81
N ASN A 273 -32.98 -0.38 -16.29
CA ASN A 273 -32.72 0.81 -15.47
C ASN A 273 -34.00 1.64 -15.31
N THR A 274 -34.07 2.47 -14.28
CA THR A 274 -35.24 3.28 -13.90
C THR A 274 -35.64 4.32 -14.95
N PHE A 275 -34.70 4.75 -15.79
CA PHE A 275 -34.91 5.74 -16.86
C PHE A 275 -34.91 5.13 -18.27
N ASP A 276 -34.92 3.80 -18.38
CA ASP A 276 -35.22 3.12 -19.66
C ASP A 276 -36.74 3.20 -19.98
N ASP A 277 -37.57 3.32 -18.94
CA ASP A 277 -39.03 3.48 -19.03
C ASP A 277 -39.43 4.97 -18.90
N SER A 278 -40.52 5.36 -19.57
CA SER A 278 -41.09 6.71 -19.46
C SER A 278 -41.70 6.98 -18.07
N GLU A 279 -42.06 8.24 -17.78
CA GLU A 279 -42.62 8.62 -16.47
C GLU A 279 -43.94 7.88 -16.16
N ASP A 280 -44.85 7.80 -17.14
CA ASP A 280 -46.12 7.06 -17.01
C ASP A 280 -45.91 5.54 -16.83
N GLU A 281 -44.97 4.96 -17.59
CA GLU A 281 -44.62 3.53 -17.46
C GLU A 281 -43.98 3.21 -16.11
N ARG A 282 -43.09 4.09 -15.63
CA ARG A 282 -42.44 3.97 -14.31
C ARG A 282 -43.45 4.11 -13.18
N GLU A 283 -44.36 5.08 -13.24
CA GLU A 283 -45.44 5.23 -12.26
C GLU A 283 -46.32 3.98 -12.22
N ALA A 284 -46.72 3.43 -13.38
CA ALA A 284 -47.52 2.20 -13.47
C ALA A 284 -46.75 0.96 -12.96
N PHE A 285 -45.45 0.87 -13.20
CA PHE A 285 -44.60 -0.20 -12.67
C PHE A 285 -44.47 -0.11 -11.13
N TYR A 286 -44.21 1.09 -10.61
CA TYR A 286 -44.17 1.37 -9.18
C TYR A 286 -45.52 1.08 -8.50
N GLU A 287 -46.64 1.43 -9.11
CA GLU A 287 -47.99 1.08 -8.64
C GLU A 287 -48.13 -0.42 -8.47
N LYS A 288 -47.82 -1.19 -9.52
CA LYS A 288 -47.92 -2.66 -9.50
C LYS A 288 -47.05 -3.30 -8.40
N MET A 289 -45.82 -2.83 -8.23
CA MET A 289 -44.92 -3.35 -7.18
C MET A 289 -45.40 -2.99 -5.76
N TYR A 290 -46.07 -1.84 -5.61
CA TYR A 290 -46.66 -1.40 -4.36
C TYR A 290 -47.99 -2.14 -4.05
N GLU A 291 -48.81 -2.42 -5.07
CA GLU A 291 -50.04 -3.20 -4.97
C GLU A 291 -49.78 -4.68 -4.64
N ASN A 292 -48.75 -5.32 -5.23
CA ASN A 292 -48.36 -6.70 -4.90
C ASN A 292 -47.94 -6.87 -3.43
N GLY A 293 -47.34 -5.81 -2.87
CA GLY A 293 -46.93 -5.67 -1.49
C GLY A 293 -45.67 -6.47 -1.11
N GLY A 294 -45.40 -6.53 0.19
CA GLY A 294 -44.18 -7.15 0.70
C GLY A 294 -42.94 -6.36 0.29
N PHE A 295 -41.87 -7.08 -0.07
CA PHE A 295 -40.62 -6.48 -0.53
C PHE A 295 -40.49 -6.36 -2.05
N GLU A 296 -41.55 -6.55 -2.84
CA GLU A 296 -41.45 -6.41 -4.30
C GLU A 296 -41.01 -4.99 -4.72
N PHE A 297 -41.56 -3.94 -4.11
CA PHE A 297 -41.11 -2.56 -4.34
C PHE A 297 -39.64 -2.29 -3.95
N TRP A 298 -39.02 -3.15 -3.13
CA TRP A 298 -37.60 -3.03 -2.74
C TRP A 298 -36.67 -3.94 -3.57
N LEU A 299 -37.09 -5.17 -3.88
CA LEU A 299 -36.24 -6.26 -4.36
C LEU A 299 -36.69 -6.85 -5.71
N ALA A 300 -37.84 -6.43 -6.25
CA ALA A 300 -38.30 -6.73 -7.61
C ALA A 300 -38.30 -5.48 -8.52
N ASN A 301 -37.76 -4.36 -8.01
CA ASN A 301 -37.71 -3.06 -8.67
C ASN A 301 -36.61 -3.02 -9.76
N TYR A 302 -36.36 -1.85 -10.37
CA TYR A 302 -35.25 -1.64 -11.32
C TYR A 302 -33.88 -1.94 -10.67
N LYS A 303 -32.96 -2.50 -11.46
CA LYS A 303 -31.64 -2.95 -10.97
C LYS A 303 -30.72 -1.82 -10.50
N ASP A 304 -30.99 -0.58 -10.88
CA ASP A 304 -30.22 0.62 -10.52
C ASP A 304 -30.72 1.31 -9.24
N LEU A 305 -31.83 0.86 -8.65
CA LEU A 305 -32.46 1.44 -7.43
C LEU A 305 -31.46 1.67 -6.27
N LEU A 306 -30.52 0.74 -6.08
CA LEU A 306 -29.54 0.79 -4.98
C LEU A 306 -28.17 1.35 -5.39
N PHE A 307 -28.02 1.82 -6.64
CA PHE A 307 -26.74 2.20 -7.25
C PHE A 307 -26.73 3.64 -7.79
N ASP A 308 -27.86 4.17 -8.27
CA ASP A 308 -27.99 5.54 -8.78
C ASP A 308 -28.90 6.40 -7.90
N GLU A 309 -28.45 7.62 -7.57
CA GLU A 309 -29.18 8.53 -6.68
C GLU A 309 -30.48 9.07 -7.30
N LYS A 310 -30.55 9.24 -8.63
CA LYS A 310 -31.76 9.75 -9.31
C LYS A 310 -32.81 8.66 -9.42
N ALA A 311 -32.39 7.43 -9.74
CA ALA A 311 -33.24 6.24 -9.72
C ALA A 311 -33.84 6.03 -8.32
N ASN A 312 -33.00 6.14 -7.29
CA ASN A 312 -33.42 6.04 -5.90
C ASN A 312 -34.39 7.16 -5.49
N ARG A 313 -34.13 8.41 -5.92
CA ARG A 313 -35.02 9.55 -5.68
C ARG A 313 -36.40 9.34 -6.31
N ALA A 314 -36.48 8.85 -7.55
CA ALA A 314 -37.76 8.56 -8.21
C ALA A 314 -38.61 7.55 -7.42
N ALA A 315 -38.00 6.46 -6.93
CA ALA A 315 -38.70 5.49 -6.08
C ALA A 315 -39.09 6.07 -4.70
N TYR A 316 -38.25 6.93 -4.12
CA TYR A 316 -38.59 7.64 -2.87
C TYR A 316 -39.76 8.59 -3.05
N ASP A 317 -39.79 9.39 -4.11
CA ASP A 317 -40.85 10.38 -4.36
C ASP A 317 -42.20 9.69 -4.58
N PHE A 318 -42.22 8.55 -5.28
CA PHE A 318 -43.40 7.69 -5.40
C PHE A 318 -43.86 7.15 -4.03
N TRP A 319 -42.95 6.58 -3.23
CA TRP A 319 -43.25 6.10 -1.88
C TRP A 319 -43.80 7.23 -1.00
N ALA A 320 -43.19 8.41 -1.04
CA ALA A 320 -43.59 9.57 -0.25
C ALA A 320 -44.98 10.05 -0.68
N LYS A 321 -45.28 10.10 -1.99
CA LYS A 321 -46.61 10.40 -2.52
C LYS A 321 -47.68 9.46 -1.96
N LYS A 322 -47.40 8.14 -1.90
CA LYS A 322 -48.31 7.13 -1.34
C LYS A 322 -48.49 7.24 0.18
N ALA A 323 -47.39 7.36 0.94
CA ALA A 323 -47.44 7.48 2.39
C ALA A 323 -48.11 8.79 2.84
N ARG A 324 -47.81 9.92 2.18
CA ARG A 324 -48.37 11.24 2.50
C ARG A 324 -49.88 11.34 2.22
N ALA A 325 -50.40 10.56 1.27
CA ALA A 325 -51.84 10.50 0.99
C ALA A 325 -52.67 9.85 2.12
N ARG A 326 -52.03 9.10 3.03
CA ARG A 326 -52.67 8.35 4.13
C ARG A 326 -52.68 9.11 5.47
N ILE A 327 -52.17 10.35 5.50
CA ILE A 327 -52.04 11.17 6.72
C ILE A 327 -52.65 12.55 6.48
N THR A 328 -53.70 12.88 7.24
CA THR A 328 -54.40 14.16 7.14
C THR A 328 -53.74 15.28 7.95
N ASP A 329 -53.17 14.98 9.12
CA ASP A 329 -52.42 15.95 9.94
C ASP A 329 -51.10 16.35 9.23
N PRO A 330 -50.91 17.63 8.84
CA PRO A 330 -49.72 18.05 8.11
C PRO A 330 -48.42 17.92 8.92
N ARG A 331 -48.45 18.11 10.24
CA ARG A 331 -47.28 17.96 11.11
C ARG A 331 -46.88 16.49 11.20
N LYS A 332 -47.84 15.59 11.46
CA LYS A 332 -47.58 14.15 11.48
C LYS A 332 -47.04 13.70 10.12
N ARG A 333 -47.67 14.15 9.02
CA ARG A 333 -47.28 13.82 7.65
C ARG A 333 -45.84 14.21 7.31
N ASP A 334 -45.41 15.41 7.70
CA ASP A 334 -44.04 15.88 7.42
C ASP A 334 -42.98 15.20 8.32
N ILE A 335 -43.37 14.71 9.51
CA ILE A 335 -42.50 13.88 10.36
C ILE A 335 -42.39 12.43 9.84
N MET A 336 -43.52 11.84 9.41
CA MET A 336 -43.59 10.43 9.00
C MET A 336 -43.08 10.18 7.58
N ALA A 337 -43.36 11.10 6.65
CA ALA A 337 -43.00 10.99 5.24
C ALA A 337 -42.52 12.36 4.71
N PRO A 338 -41.30 12.80 5.09
CA PRO A 338 -40.74 14.09 4.67
C PRO A 338 -40.53 14.15 3.16
N LEU A 339 -40.60 15.35 2.57
CA LEU A 339 -40.37 15.54 1.12
C LEU A 339 -38.91 15.29 0.72
N GLU A 340 -37.95 15.61 1.59
CA GLU A 340 -36.56 15.25 1.38
C GLU A 340 -36.23 13.93 2.08
N PRO A 341 -35.57 12.97 1.40
CA PRO A 341 -35.30 11.66 1.95
C PRO A 341 -34.38 11.73 3.18
N PRO A 342 -34.72 11.07 4.30
CA PRO A 342 -33.84 10.98 5.47
C PRO A 342 -32.60 10.13 5.21
N HIS A 343 -32.67 9.29 4.17
CA HIS A 343 -31.64 8.47 3.56
C HIS A 343 -32.21 7.88 2.26
N ALA A 344 -31.35 7.38 1.38
CA ALA A 344 -31.75 6.66 0.18
C ALA A 344 -32.72 5.51 0.49
N PHE A 345 -33.73 5.33 -0.37
CA PHE A 345 -34.72 4.25 -0.28
C PHE A 345 -34.01 2.88 -0.33
N GLY A 346 -34.51 1.90 0.43
CA GLY A 346 -33.93 0.54 0.49
C GLY A 346 -32.57 0.41 1.20
N THR A 347 -31.90 1.50 1.60
CA THR A 347 -30.60 1.44 2.31
C THR A 347 -30.71 1.10 3.81
N LYS A 348 -31.94 0.95 4.30
CA LYS A 348 -32.33 0.24 5.52
C LYS A 348 -33.47 -0.71 5.13
N ARG A 349 -33.58 -1.89 5.78
CA ARG A 349 -34.71 -2.80 5.58
C ARG A 349 -36.03 -2.02 5.72
N PRO A 350 -36.84 -1.88 4.66
CA PRO A 350 -38.20 -1.39 4.79
C PRO A 350 -38.95 -2.25 5.80
N SER A 351 -39.90 -1.68 6.53
CA SER A 351 -40.77 -2.48 7.41
C SER A 351 -42.14 -2.64 6.77
N LEU A 352 -42.69 -3.84 6.84
CA LEU A 352 -44.03 -4.11 6.30
C LEU A 352 -45.08 -3.65 7.30
N GLU A 353 -46.03 -2.83 6.85
CA GLU A 353 -47.13 -2.31 7.66
C GLU A 353 -48.50 -2.66 7.05
N GLN A 354 -49.57 -2.43 7.81
CA GLN A 354 -50.95 -2.72 7.37
C GLN A 354 -51.85 -1.49 7.49
N ASN A 355 -51.74 -0.77 8.60
CA ASN A 355 -52.55 0.41 8.93
C ASN A 355 -51.75 1.44 9.75
N PHE A 356 -50.41 1.46 9.61
CA PHE A 356 -49.54 2.22 10.51
C PHE A 356 -49.71 3.73 10.36
N TYR A 357 -49.85 4.22 9.12
CA TYR A 357 -50.00 5.65 8.88
C TYR A 357 -51.39 6.15 9.31
N GLU A 358 -52.45 5.38 9.08
CA GLU A 358 -53.81 5.66 9.57
C GLU A 358 -53.88 5.65 11.10
N MET A 359 -53.19 4.69 11.73
CA MET A 359 -53.07 4.60 13.18
C MET A 359 -52.37 5.83 13.76
N ILE A 360 -51.28 6.29 13.14
CA ILE A 360 -50.59 7.51 13.57
C ILE A 360 -51.44 8.75 13.31
N ASP A 361 -52.21 8.83 12.22
CA ASP A 361 -53.05 9.99 11.90
C ASP A 361 -54.15 10.23 12.96
N ASN A 362 -54.70 9.16 13.54
CA ASN A 362 -55.69 9.20 14.62
C ASN A 362 -55.33 10.23 15.72
N PRO A 363 -56.23 11.18 16.08
CA PRO A 363 -55.97 12.19 17.11
C PRO A 363 -55.59 11.67 18.50
N GLU A 364 -55.93 10.42 18.87
CA GLU A 364 -55.51 9.82 20.14
C GLU A 364 -54.04 9.37 20.17
N ASN A 365 -53.39 9.29 19.00
CA ASN A 365 -52.00 8.89 18.83
C ASN A 365 -51.13 10.08 18.39
N ASP A 366 -49.84 10.03 18.69
CA ASP A 366 -48.88 11.09 18.38
C ASP A 366 -47.51 10.55 17.92
N VAL A 367 -46.74 11.40 17.23
CA VAL A 367 -45.34 11.17 16.89
C VAL A 367 -44.48 12.35 17.33
N VAL A 368 -43.36 12.04 17.99
CA VAL A 368 -42.37 12.99 18.49
C VAL A 368 -41.08 12.82 17.69
N ASP A 369 -40.64 13.88 17.02
CA ASP A 369 -39.35 13.91 16.33
C ASP A 369 -38.21 14.15 17.34
N VAL A 370 -37.58 13.06 17.80
CA VAL A 370 -36.44 13.13 18.73
C VAL A 370 -35.11 13.51 18.08
N LYS A 371 -35.08 13.74 16.75
CA LYS A 371 -33.95 14.41 16.10
C LYS A 371 -34.01 15.92 16.33
N LYS A 372 -35.22 16.49 16.40
CA LYS A 372 -35.46 17.91 16.69
C LYS A 372 -35.59 18.20 18.18
N THR A 373 -36.27 17.34 18.94
CA THR A 373 -36.46 17.47 20.41
C THR A 373 -36.02 16.18 21.11
N PRO A 374 -34.72 15.99 21.37
CA PRO A 374 -34.19 14.78 21.99
C PRO A 374 -34.83 14.45 23.34
N ILE A 375 -34.81 13.16 23.70
CA ILE A 375 -35.16 12.69 25.05
C ILE A 375 -34.03 13.11 25.99
N LYS A 376 -34.38 13.89 27.02
CA LYS A 376 -33.46 14.42 28.02
C LYS A 376 -33.30 13.46 29.19
N GLU A 377 -34.42 13.08 29.79
CA GLU A 377 -34.47 12.20 30.96
C GLU A 377 -35.83 11.50 31.09
N PHE A 378 -35.81 10.36 31.77
CA PHE A 378 -36.99 9.69 32.29
C PHE A 378 -37.30 10.26 33.67
N THR A 379 -38.59 10.33 33.97
CA THR A 379 -39.13 10.85 35.23
C THR A 379 -39.98 9.77 35.89
N GLU A 380 -40.46 9.99 37.11
CA GLU A 380 -41.32 9.02 37.79
C GLU A 380 -42.58 8.64 36.99
N THR A 381 -43.13 9.56 36.17
CA THR A 381 -44.42 9.40 35.46
C THR A 381 -44.31 9.33 33.93
N GLY A 382 -43.13 9.50 33.34
CA GLY A 382 -42.96 9.48 31.89
C GLY A 382 -41.64 10.05 31.39
N ILE A 383 -41.67 10.69 30.22
CA ILE A 383 -40.47 11.12 29.48
C ILE A 383 -40.47 12.63 29.28
N ALA A 384 -39.35 13.28 29.59
CA ALA A 384 -39.11 14.70 29.30
C ALA A 384 -38.21 14.88 28.07
N THR A 385 -38.61 15.77 27.16
CA THR A 385 -37.80 16.17 25.99
C THR A 385 -37.10 17.52 26.22
N GLU A 386 -36.03 17.79 25.47
CA GLU A 386 -35.18 19.00 25.63
C GLU A 386 -35.91 20.34 25.38
N ASP A 387 -37.08 20.31 24.73
CA ASP A 387 -38.00 21.46 24.60
C ASP A 387 -38.74 21.81 25.90
N GLY A 388 -38.54 21.03 26.97
CA GLY A 388 -39.25 21.16 28.24
C GLY A 388 -40.61 20.44 28.27
N THR A 389 -41.01 19.76 27.19
CA THR A 389 -42.29 19.05 27.15
C THR A 389 -42.19 17.73 27.93
N HIS A 390 -42.99 17.59 28.97
CA HIS A 390 -43.18 16.35 29.72
C HIS A 390 -44.38 15.57 29.15
N ARG A 391 -44.21 14.26 28.91
CA ARG A 391 -45.29 13.37 28.47
C ARG A 391 -45.38 12.19 29.43
N GLU A 392 -46.56 12.00 30.02
CA GLU A 392 -46.83 10.89 30.95
C GLU A 392 -47.20 9.60 30.22
N PHE A 393 -46.69 8.48 30.72
CA PHE A 393 -46.93 7.15 30.19
C PHE A 393 -47.22 6.16 31.31
N ASP A 394 -47.97 5.11 30.97
CA ASP A 394 -48.20 3.97 31.86
C ASP A 394 -47.26 2.80 31.46
N ILE A 395 -46.93 2.71 30.17
CA ILE A 395 -46.09 1.67 29.56
C ILE A 395 -45.05 2.32 28.63
N ILE A 396 -43.80 1.84 28.66
CA ILE A 396 -42.73 2.23 27.75
C ILE A 396 -42.17 0.98 27.06
N ALA A 397 -42.32 0.92 25.74
CA ALA A 397 -41.76 -0.11 24.88
C ALA A 397 -40.47 0.39 24.21
N LEU A 398 -39.34 -0.23 24.56
CA LEU A 398 -38.06 0.05 23.93
C LEU A 398 -37.90 -0.81 22.66
N ALA A 399 -38.03 -0.18 21.51
CA ALA A 399 -37.77 -0.74 20.18
C ALA A 399 -36.43 -0.21 19.61
N THR A 400 -35.44 -0.06 20.49
CA THR A 400 -34.12 0.56 20.24
C THR A 400 -33.13 -0.35 19.50
N GLY A 401 -33.46 -1.63 19.35
CA GLY A 401 -32.74 -2.59 18.52
C GLY A 401 -31.59 -3.30 19.26
N PHE A 402 -30.53 -3.63 18.52
CA PHE A 402 -29.48 -4.55 18.96
C PHE A 402 -28.08 -4.05 18.53
N ASP A 403 -27.02 -4.53 19.18
CA ASP A 403 -25.68 -4.59 18.57
C ASP A 403 -25.69 -5.69 17.51
N SER A 404 -26.33 -5.38 16.38
CA SER A 404 -26.65 -6.35 15.35
C SER A 404 -25.40 -7.03 14.80
N VAL A 405 -25.56 -8.30 14.44
CA VAL A 405 -24.60 -9.18 13.75
C VAL A 405 -23.38 -9.55 14.60
N THR A 406 -22.64 -8.57 15.13
CA THR A 406 -21.42 -8.82 15.92
C THR A 406 -21.69 -9.07 17.40
N GLY A 407 -22.80 -8.54 17.95
CA GLY A 407 -23.00 -8.45 19.39
C GLY A 407 -23.15 -9.79 20.12
N GLY A 408 -23.70 -10.81 19.44
CA GLY A 408 -23.81 -12.16 19.99
C GLY A 408 -22.43 -12.79 20.21
N MET A 409 -21.67 -12.98 19.13
CA MET A 409 -20.34 -13.62 19.19
C MET A 409 -19.36 -12.89 20.14
N LYS A 410 -19.37 -11.55 20.17
CA LYS A 410 -18.52 -10.77 21.10
C LYS A 410 -18.87 -10.96 22.58
N ASN A 411 -20.09 -11.38 22.91
CA ASN A 411 -20.56 -11.54 24.29
C ASN A 411 -20.38 -12.96 24.86
N MET A 412 -20.05 -13.96 24.04
CA MET A 412 -19.95 -15.38 24.44
C MET A 412 -18.58 -15.79 25.02
N GLY A 413 -17.71 -14.82 25.33
CA GLY A 413 -16.35 -15.10 25.84
C GLY A 413 -15.47 -15.93 24.90
N LEU A 414 -15.73 -15.87 23.59
CA LEU A 414 -14.94 -16.58 22.58
C LEU A 414 -13.49 -16.10 22.59
N ARG A 415 -12.54 -17.03 22.64
CA ARG A 415 -11.10 -16.77 22.59
C ARG A 415 -10.47 -17.46 21.39
N ASN A 416 -9.53 -16.78 20.75
CA ASN A 416 -8.70 -17.41 19.73
C ASN A 416 -7.76 -18.45 20.37
N VAL A 417 -7.04 -19.18 19.53
CA VAL A 417 -6.03 -20.18 19.94
C VAL A 417 -4.93 -19.66 20.88
N ASP A 418 -4.69 -18.36 20.92
CA ASP A 418 -3.68 -17.70 21.76
C ASP A 418 -4.29 -17.04 23.03
N GLY A 419 -5.59 -17.24 23.27
CA GLY A 419 -6.32 -16.77 24.45
C GLY A 419 -6.94 -15.36 24.33
N VAL A 420 -6.75 -14.68 23.19
CA VAL A 420 -7.25 -13.32 22.92
C VAL A 420 -8.76 -13.34 22.69
N PRO A 421 -9.56 -12.52 23.41
CA PRO A 421 -11.00 -12.46 23.20
C PRO A 421 -11.40 -11.91 21.83
N LEU A 422 -12.43 -12.51 21.21
CA LEU A 422 -13.00 -12.02 19.96
C LEU A 422 -13.51 -10.57 20.07
N SER A 423 -13.96 -10.15 21.26
CA SER A 423 -14.38 -8.76 21.52
C SER A 423 -13.25 -7.73 21.35
N GLU A 424 -12.00 -8.11 21.62
CA GLU A 424 -10.83 -7.26 21.39
C GLU A 424 -10.35 -7.37 19.94
N LEU A 425 -10.39 -8.57 19.34
CA LEU A 425 -10.08 -8.76 17.91
C LEU A 425 -11.03 -7.95 17.01
N TRP A 426 -12.33 -7.90 17.34
CA TRP A 426 -13.35 -7.17 16.60
C TRP A 426 -13.61 -5.73 17.12
N LYS A 427 -12.61 -5.13 17.77
CA LYS A 427 -12.71 -3.77 18.34
C LYS A 427 -12.53 -2.67 17.30
N THR A 428 -11.66 -2.91 16.31
CA THR A 428 -11.28 -1.96 15.25
C THR A 428 -11.96 -2.28 13.90
N GLY A 429 -12.81 -3.30 13.85
CA GLY A 429 -13.52 -3.77 12.67
C GLY A 429 -14.07 -5.18 12.86
N THR A 430 -14.54 -5.79 11.78
CA THR A 430 -15.07 -7.14 11.76
C THR A 430 -14.33 -7.96 10.71
N TRP A 431 -13.77 -9.09 11.10
CA TRP A 431 -13.00 -9.96 10.22
C TRP A 431 -13.60 -11.37 10.21
N SER A 432 -13.98 -11.83 9.04
CA SER A 432 -14.41 -13.19 8.78
C SER A 432 -13.99 -13.63 7.39
N TYR A 433 -13.96 -14.94 7.16
CA TYR A 433 -13.83 -15.49 5.82
C TYR A 433 -15.13 -16.19 5.42
N LEU A 434 -15.58 -15.92 4.19
CA LEU A 434 -16.86 -16.36 3.61
C LEU A 434 -18.10 -16.00 4.44
N GLY A 435 -18.00 -15.08 5.40
CA GLY A 435 -19.07 -14.80 6.35
C GLY A 435 -19.51 -16.00 7.21
N MET A 436 -18.62 -16.99 7.37
CA MET A 436 -18.89 -18.24 8.09
C MET A 436 -17.76 -18.69 9.03
N SER A 437 -16.56 -18.09 8.97
CA SER A 437 -15.40 -18.48 9.80
C SER A 437 -14.55 -17.27 10.21
N CYS A 438 -13.66 -17.44 11.19
CA CYS A 438 -12.71 -16.41 11.66
C CYS A 438 -11.31 -17.01 11.77
N ALA A 439 -10.27 -16.23 11.47
CA ALA A 439 -8.90 -16.65 11.62
C ALA A 439 -8.49 -16.77 13.10
N GLY A 440 -7.80 -17.85 13.46
CA GLY A 440 -7.44 -18.16 14.84
C GLY A 440 -8.54 -18.88 15.62
N PHE A 441 -9.61 -19.34 14.95
CA PHE A 441 -10.72 -20.09 15.53
C PHE A 441 -10.95 -21.41 14.74
N PRO A 442 -10.02 -22.38 14.82
CA PRO A 442 -10.07 -23.60 14.02
C PRO A 442 -11.35 -24.41 14.28
N ASN A 443 -11.93 -24.99 13.23
CA ASN A 443 -13.21 -25.73 13.28
C ASN A 443 -14.41 -24.95 13.88
N MET A 444 -14.31 -23.64 14.05
CA MET A 444 -15.45 -22.80 14.40
C MET A 444 -16.11 -22.26 13.14
N PHE A 445 -17.40 -22.53 12.99
CA PHE A 445 -18.21 -21.94 11.93
C PHE A 445 -19.44 -21.23 12.50
N PHE A 446 -19.98 -20.26 11.77
CA PHE A 446 -21.18 -19.55 12.18
C PHE A 446 -22.13 -19.27 11.01
N LEU A 447 -23.43 -19.18 11.33
CA LEU A 447 -24.50 -18.94 10.36
C LEU A 447 -25.21 -17.63 10.66
N TYR A 448 -25.68 -16.98 9.60
CA TYR A 448 -26.44 -15.73 9.66
C TYR A 448 -25.71 -14.63 10.46
N GLY A 449 -24.37 -14.63 10.34
CA GLY A 449 -23.44 -13.79 11.07
C GLY A 449 -22.82 -12.68 10.22
N ALA A 450 -21.64 -12.22 10.65
CA ALA A 450 -20.93 -11.11 10.00
C ALA A 450 -20.50 -11.45 8.58
N GLN A 451 -20.64 -10.48 7.67
CA GLN A 451 -20.10 -10.51 6.30
C GLN A 451 -20.60 -11.67 5.41
N GLY A 452 -21.67 -12.35 5.82
CA GLY A 452 -22.56 -13.13 4.95
C GLY A 452 -23.74 -12.28 4.46
N PRO A 453 -24.62 -12.79 3.57
CA PRO A 453 -25.77 -12.04 3.06
C PRO A 453 -26.71 -11.59 4.17
N THR A 454 -26.89 -12.44 5.19
CA THR A 454 -27.52 -12.16 6.48
C THR A 454 -28.74 -11.24 6.36
N ALA A 455 -28.61 -9.96 6.69
CA ALA A 455 -29.75 -9.05 6.77
C ALA A 455 -30.28 -8.57 5.41
N PHE A 456 -29.51 -8.75 4.33
CA PHE A 456 -29.91 -8.51 2.94
C PHE A 456 -30.60 -9.71 2.30
N SER A 457 -30.82 -10.79 3.06
CA SER A 457 -31.43 -12.01 2.57
C SER A 457 -32.58 -12.52 3.45
N ASN A 458 -33.40 -13.41 2.89
CA ASN A 458 -34.33 -14.23 3.64
C ASN A 458 -33.59 -15.20 4.58
N GLY A 459 -33.97 -15.20 5.86
CA GLY A 459 -33.28 -15.95 6.92
C GLY A 459 -33.13 -17.45 6.63
N PRO A 460 -34.23 -18.20 6.40
CA PRO A 460 -34.19 -19.61 6.04
C PRO A 460 -33.33 -19.88 4.79
N THR A 461 -33.47 -19.10 3.71
CA THR A 461 -32.64 -19.27 2.50
C THR A 461 -31.14 -19.18 2.82
N CYS A 462 -30.73 -18.16 3.60
CA CYS A 462 -29.34 -17.97 4.03
C CYS A 462 -28.83 -19.11 4.91
N VAL A 463 -29.65 -19.57 5.86
CA VAL A 463 -29.35 -20.70 6.75
C VAL A 463 -29.11 -21.98 5.96
N GLU A 464 -29.94 -22.28 4.96
CA GLU A 464 -29.81 -23.51 4.18
C GLU A 464 -28.54 -23.52 3.33
N CYS A 465 -28.20 -22.40 2.67
CA CYS A 465 -26.98 -22.27 1.87
C CYS A 465 -25.71 -22.39 2.71
N GLN A 466 -25.62 -21.64 3.82
CA GLN A 466 -24.47 -21.71 4.73
C GLN A 466 -24.40 -23.07 5.44
N GLY A 467 -25.56 -23.64 5.81
CA GLY A 467 -25.65 -24.94 6.44
C GLY A 467 -25.21 -26.09 5.51
N ASP A 468 -25.65 -26.09 4.25
CA ASP A 468 -25.16 -27.02 3.22
C ASP A 468 -23.62 -26.96 3.12
N TRP A 469 -23.06 -25.74 3.00
CA TRP A 469 -21.61 -25.55 2.89
C TRP A 469 -20.84 -26.06 4.12
N ILE A 470 -21.31 -25.75 5.33
CA ILE A 470 -20.68 -26.18 6.59
C ILE A 470 -20.75 -27.71 6.73
N VAL A 471 -21.88 -28.33 6.38
CA VAL A 471 -22.05 -29.79 6.39
C VAL A 471 -21.11 -30.47 5.40
N ASP A 472 -20.99 -29.94 4.18
CA ASP A 472 -20.08 -30.46 3.15
C ASP A 472 -18.61 -30.29 3.56
N ALA A 473 -18.23 -29.13 4.12
CA ALA A 473 -16.92 -28.86 4.68
C ALA A 473 -16.55 -29.85 5.79
N MET A 474 -17.41 -30.02 6.80
CA MET A 474 -17.18 -30.97 7.90
C MET A 474 -17.12 -32.43 7.42
N THR A 475 -17.96 -32.79 6.45
CA THR A 475 -17.98 -34.14 5.86
C THR A 475 -16.68 -34.43 5.11
N LYS A 476 -16.15 -33.45 4.37
CA LYS A 476 -14.84 -33.52 3.71
C LYS A 476 -13.70 -33.61 4.71
N LEU A 477 -13.69 -32.80 5.78
CA LEU A 477 -12.69 -32.90 6.87
C LEU A 477 -12.70 -34.27 7.58
N LYS A 478 -13.89 -34.85 7.79
CA LYS A 478 -14.06 -36.21 8.36
C LYS A 478 -13.53 -37.28 7.41
N LYS A 479 -13.92 -37.22 6.12
CA LYS A 479 -13.50 -38.16 5.07
C LYS A 479 -11.98 -38.14 4.83
N ASP A 480 -11.39 -36.95 4.77
CA ASP A 480 -9.98 -36.76 4.47
C ASP A 480 -9.08 -36.91 5.71
N GLY A 481 -9.67 -37.11 6.90
CA GLY A 481 -8.93 -37.30 8.16
C GLY A 481 -8.20 -36.04 8.64
N ILE A 482 -8.68 -34.85 8.28
CA ILE A 482 -8.05 -33.56 8.62
C ILE A 482 -8.51 -33.12 10.01
N LYS A 483 -7.58 -33.05 10.97
CA LYS A 483 -7.90 -32.77 12.39
C LYS A 483 -8.67 -31.45 12.57
N TYR A 484 -8.16 -30.37 11.99
CA TYR A 484 -8.83 -29.07 11.92
C TYR A 484 -8.50 -28.31 10.63
N CYS A 485 -9.35 -27.35 10.28
CA CYS A 485 -9.02 -26.22 9.41
C CYS A 485 -9.26 -24.89 10.14
N ASP A 486 -8.52 -23.85 9.76
CA ASP A 486 -8.63 -22.48 10.29
C ASP A 486 -8.51 -21.48 9.14
N ALA A 487 -9.22 -20.35 9.18
CA ALA A 487 -9.14 -19.35 8.12
C ALA A 487 -7.80 -18.59 8.22
N THR A 488 -7.22 -18.16 7.09
CA THR A 488 -6.02 -17.30 7.14
C THR A 488 -6.41 -15.84 7.42
N ASN A 489 -5.55 -15.10 8.11
CA ASN A 489 -5.72 -13.66 8.28
C ASN A 489 -5.91 -12.95 6.94
N GLU A 490 -5.06 -13.30 5.95
CA GLU A 490 -5.15 -12.83 4.56
C GLU A 490 -6.53 -13.07 3.94
N ALA A 491 -7.08 -14.29 4.05
CA ALA A 491 -8.40 -14.62 3.51
C ALA A 491 -9.52 -13.80 4.19
N THR A 492 -9.44 -13.58 5.51
CA THR A 492 -10.41 -12.72 6.23
C THR A 492 -10.29 -11.25 5.83
N GLU A 493 -9.09 -10.76 5.51
CA GLU A 493 -8.86 -9.39 5.06
C GLU A 493 -9.36 -9.18 3.62
N ILE A 494 -9.03 -10.08 2.69
CA ILE A 494 -9.53 -10.07 1.31
C ILE A 494 -11.08 -10.12 1.30
N TRP A 495 -11.68 -10.94 2.16
CA TRP A 495 -13.15 -11.01 2.28
C TRP A 495 -13.76 -9.72 2.82
N ARG A 496 -13.17 -9.13 3.88
CA ARG A 496 -13.59 -7.83 4.42
C ARG A 496 -13.49 -6.71 3.37
N GLN A 497 -12.39 -6.67 2.61
CA GLN A 497 -12.21 -5.72 1.50
C GLN A 497 -13.31 -5.92 0.45
N LYS A 498 -13.56 -7.15 0.00
CA LYS A 498 -14.62 -7.46 -0.97
C LYS A 498 -16.02 -7.04 -0.49
N VAL A 499 -16.37 -7.32 0.76
CA VAL A 499 -17.67 -6.89 1.34
C VAL A 499 -17.78 -5.36 1.35
N THR A 500 -16.68 -4.66 1.64
CA THR A 500 -16.60 -3.20 1.59
C THR A 500 -16.79 -2.70 0.15
N GLU A 501 -16.05 -3.21 -0.83
CA GLU A 501 -16.18 -2.84 -2.26
C GLU A 501 -17.57 -3.07 -2.84
N LEU A 502 -18.22 -4.18 -2.47
CA LEU A 502 -19.58 -4.49 -2.91
C LEU A 502 -20.57 -3.48 -2.31
N SER A 503 -20.34 -3.06 -1.06
CA SER A 503 -21.13 -2.01 -0.43
C SER A 503 -20.86 -0.63 -1.02
N ASP A 504 -19.61 -0.29 -1.33
CA ASP A 504 -19.20 1.04 -1.80
C ASP A 504 -19.69 1.37 -3.20
N LYS A 505 -20.07 0.37 -3.99
CA LYS A 505 -20.78 0.53 -5.27
C LYS A 505 -22.26 0.91 -5.10
N THR A 506 -22.82 0.75 -3.91
CA THR A 506 -24.24 1.01 -3.62
C THR A 506 -24.41 2.30 -2.82
N LEU A 507 -25.67 2.70 -2.60
CA LEU A 507 -26.04 3.81 -1.72
C LEU A 507 -25.98 3.45 -0.22
N PHE A 508 -25.67 2.20 0.17
CA PHE A 508 -25.59 1.80 1.59
C PHE A 508 -24.62 2.63 2.45
N PRO A 509 -23.38 2.98 2.02
CA PRO A 509 -22.41 3.67 2.87
C PRO A 509 -22.85 5.06 3.31
N GLY A 510 -23.63 5.77 2.50
CA GLY A 510 -24.17 7.09 2.84
C GLY A 510 -25.10 7.05 4.07
N THR A 511 -25.77 5.92 4.29
CA THR A 511 -26.82 5.79 5.31
C THR A 511 -26.28 5.34 6.66
N SER A 512 -26.60 6.09 7.71
CA SER A 512 -26.38 5.65 9.10
C SER A 512 -27.42 4.58 9.49
N SER A 513 -27.11 3.33 9.18
CA SER A 513 -27.90 2.14 9.46
C SER A 513 -27.16 1.17 10.40
N TRP A 514 -27.88 0.17 10.91
CA TRP A 514 -27.25 -0.93 11.65
C TRP A 514 -26.46 -1.89 10.74
N TYR A 515 -26.72 -1.89 9.43
CA TYR A 515 -25.88 -2.58 8.44
C TYR A 515 -24.46 -2.02 8.42
N MET A 516 -24.35 -0.69 8.56
CA MET A 516 -23.08 0.03 8.67
C MET A 516 -22.54 0.10 10.12
N GLY A 517 -23.08 -0.70 11.06
CA GLY A 517 -22.71 -0.65 12.49
C GLY A 517 -23.08 0.64 13.25
N ALA A 518 -23.61 1.66 12.56
CA ALA A 518 -23.73 3.04 13.04
C ALA A 518 -24.84 3.28 14.11
N ASN A 519 -25.56 2.23 14.52
CA ASN A 519 -26.61 2.34 15.53
C ASN A 519 -26.09 2.21 16.98
N VAL A 520 -24.88 1.68 17.18
CA VAL A 520 -24.24 1.54 18.49
C VAL A 520 -23.10 2.55 18.64
N PRO A 521 -23.15 3.47 19.61
CA PRO A 521 -22.05 4.42 19.85
C PRO A 521 -20.71 3.70 20.09
N GLY A 522 -19.64 4.21 19.48
CA GLY A 522 -18.29 3.64 19.60
C GLY A 522 -18.01 2.39 18.77
N LYS A 523 -19.01 1.83 18.06
CA LYS A 523 -18.79 0.73 17.11
C LYS A 523 -18.16 1.26 15.80
N PRO A 524 -17.19 0.57 15.19
CA PRO A 524 -16.68 0.91 13.86
C PRO A 524 -17.81 1.00 12.82
N ARG A 525 -17.77 2.03 11.96
CA ARG A 525 -18.72 2.18 10.86
C ARG A 525 -18.18 1.45 9.63
N GLU A 526 -18.68 0.25 9.38
CA GLU A 526 -18.31 -0.62 8.27
C GLU A 526 -19.51 -1.49 7.85
N GLN A 527 -19.51 -2.00 6.61
CA GLN A 527 -20.56 -2.92 6.17
C GLN A 527 -20.44 -4.29 6.87
N LEU A 528 -21.53 -4.73 7.50
CA LEU A 528 -21.62 -6.01 8.21
C LEU A 528 -22.28 -7.14 7.40
N ASN A 529 -22.77 -6.88 6.18
CA ASN A 529 -23.47 -7.86 5.33
C ASN A 529 -22.92 -7.88 3.90
N TYR A 530 -22.91 -9.04 3.25
CA TYR A 530 -22.45 -9.21 1.87
C TYR A 530 -23.46 -8.63 0.87
N ALA A 531 -23.09 -7.53 0.20
CA ALA A 531 -23.98 -6.79 -0.71
C ALA A 531 -24.03 -7.33 -2.16
N GLY A 532 -23.27 -8.39 -2.50
CA GLY A 532 -23.20 -8.94 -3.86
C GLY A 532 -24.36 -9.85 -4.28
N GLY A 533 -25.35 -10.06 -3.40
CA GLY A 533 -26.48 -10.95 -3.64
C GLY A 533 -26.17 -12.43 -3.43
N PHE A 534 -27.23 -13.22 -3.29
CA PHE A 534 -27.17 -14.64 -2.96
C PHE A 534 -26.42 -15.52 -3.98
N PRO A 535 -26.64 -15.38 -5.31
CA PRO A 535 -26.01 -16.27 -6.29
C PRO A 535 -24.48 -16.09 -6.36
N LEU A 536 -23.99 -14.87 -6.19
CA LEU A 536 -22.56 -14.59 -6.17
C LEU A 536 -21.93 -15.12 -4.87
N TYR A 537 -22.58 -14.90 -3.73
CA TYR A 537 -22.14 -15.41 -2.43
C TYR A 537 -22.05 -16.95 -2.41
N GLU A 538 -23.09 -17.65 -2.87
CA GLU A 538 -23.10 -19.12 -2.91
C GLU A 538 -21.98 -19.66 -3.82
N LYS A 539 -21.77 -19.03 -4.98
CA LYS A 539 -20.67 -19.37 -5.88
C LYS A 539 -19.31 -19.22 -5.21
N GLU A 540 -19.01 -18.07 -4.61
CA GLU A 540 -17.71 -17.81 -3.97
C GLU A 540 -17.44 -18.76 -2.79
N CYS A 541 -18.48 -19.11 -2.02
CA CYS A 541 -18.35 -20.12 -0.97
C CYS A 541 -18.03 -21.50 -1.55
N ARG A 542 -18.76 -21.93 -2.60
CA ARG A 542 -18.54 -23.23 -3.24
C ARG A 542 -17.14 -23.35 -3.85
N GLU A 543 -16.68 -22.34 -4.58
CA GLU A 543 -15.32 -22.29 -5.15
C GLU A 543 -14.25 -22.49 -4.07
N ALA A 544 -14.39 -21.88 -2.88
CA ALA A 544 -13.42 -22.05 -1.79
C ALA A 544 -13.33 -23.51 -1.27
N LEU A 545 -14.45 -24.24 -1.19
CA LEU A 545 -14.48 -25.63 -0.73
C LEU A 545 -13.99 -26.61 -1.81
N ASP A 546 -14.41 -26.38 -3.05
CA ASP A 546 -14.10 -27.25 -4.20
C ASP A 546 -12.61 -27.13 -4.59
N ASN A 547 -12.03 -25.93 -4.53
CA ASN A 547 -10.58 -25.67 -4.71
C ASN A 547 -9.72 -26.13 -3.51
N GLY A 548 -10.22 -27.05 -2.67
CA GLY A 548 -9.43 -27.71 -1.63
C GLY A 548 -9.33 -26.94 -0.30
N PHE A 549 -10.38 -26.22 0.10
CA PHE A 549 -10.37 -25.28 1.24
C PHE A 549 -9.44 -24.07 1.01
N GLN A 550 -9.51 -23.47 -0.19
CA GLN A 550 -8.84 -22.22 -0.49
C GLN A 550 -9.17 -21.17 0.59
N GLY A 551 -8.16 -20.45 1.10
CA GLY A 551 -8.30 -19.48 2.19
C GLY A 551 -8.31 -20.07 3.61
N PHE A 552 -8.22 -21.40 3.75
CA PHE A 552 -8.00 -22.07 5.04
C PHE A 552 -6.63 -22.76 5.08
N VAL A 553 -6.06 -22.90 6.29
CA VAL A 553 -4.92 -23.79 6.56
C VAL A 553 -5.45 -25.08 7.17
N THR A 554 -5.03 -26.22 6.61
CA THR A 554 -5.37 -27.54 7.16
C THR A 554 -4.25 -28.09 8.05
N ALA A 555 -4.62 -28.90 9.05
CA ALA A 555 -3.65 -29.55 9.93
C ALA A 555 -2.65 -30.49 9.23
N ARG A 556 -2.90 -30.89 7.96
CA ARG A 556 -1.93 -31.63 7.13
C ARG A 556 -0.84 -30.70 6.59
N GLU A 557 -1.21 -29.54 6.09
CA GLU A 557 -0.29 -28.56 5.50
C GLU A 557 0.57 -27.89 6.57
N ALA A 558 0.01 -27.61 7.74
CA ALA A 558 0.78 -27.10 8.89
C ALA A 558 1.96 -28.02 9.26
N LEU A 559 1.79 -29.34 9.14
CA LEU A 559 2.81 -30.34 9.40
C LEU A 559 3.88 -30.37 8.28
N VAL A 560 3.48 -30.19 7.02
CA VAL A 560 4.40 -30.10 5.87
C VAL A 560 5.18 -28.78 5.87
N LEU A 561 4.55 -27.66 6.28
CA LEU A 561 5.20 -26.37 6.47
C LEU A 561 6.22 -26.42 7.61
N ALA A 562 5.86 -27.02 8.75
CA ALA A 562 6.80 -27.26 9.85
C ALA A 562 7.97 -28.19 9.43
N GLN A 563 7.72 -29.22 8.63
CA GLN A 563 8.78 -30.08 8.09
C GLN A 563 9.68 -29.36 7.08
N LYS A 564 9.15 -28.47 6.24
CA LYS A 564 9.95 -27.60 5.36
C LYS A 564 10.81 -26.62 6.16
N ALA A 565 10.26 -26.03 7.23
CA ALA A 565 11.00 -25.14 8.14
C ALA A 565 12.10 -25.85 8.97
N HIS A 566 12.14 -27.19 8.96
CA HIS A 566 13.18 -28.00 9.62
C HIS A 566 13.98 -28.88 8.65
N GLY A 567 13.84 -28.65 7.34
CA GLY A 567 14.33 -29.54 6.27
C GLY A 567 15.82 -29.48 5.94
N HIS A 568 16.70 -28.95 6.80
CA HIS A 568 18.12 -28.72 6.48
C HIS A 568 19.13 -29.05 7.60
N CYS A 569 19.01 -30.21 8.25
CA CYS A 569 20.19 -31.03 8.64
C CYS A 569 19.78 -32.42 9.17
N PRO A 570 20.30 -33.52 8.58
CA PRO A 570 20.52 -34.72 9.39
C PRO A 570 21.78 -35.51 9.00
N TYR A 571 22.99 -35.01 9.32
CA TYR A 571 24.18 -35.87 9.45
C TYR A 571 25.14 -35.36 10.54
N LEU A 572 25.50 -36.29 11.45
CA LEU A 572 26.41 -36.21 12.61
C LEU A 572 25.82 -35.79 13.96
N SER A 573 25.31 -36.80 14.67
CA SER A 573 25.41 -36.89 16.13
C SER A 573 25.60 -38.35 16.54
N TYR A 574 26.85 -38.77 16.81
CA TYR A 574 27.28 -39.84 17.73
C TYR A 574 28.73 -40.26 17.46
N THR A 575 29.71 -39.55 18.05
CA THR A 575 30.89 -40.20 18.69
C THR A 575 31.74 -39.19 19.47
N LEU A 576 32.29 -39.67 20.60
CA LEU A 576 33.48 -39.16 21.29
C LEU A 576 33.42 -37.77 21.94
N ALA A 577 32.73 -37.71 23.06
CA ALA A 577 33.16 -36.85 24.17
C ALA A 577 34.43 -37.44 24.84
N SER A 578 35.61 -36.89 24.57
CA SER A 578 36.71 -36.76 25.56
C SER A 578 37.83 -35.84 25.05
N THR A 579 38.61 -35.27 25.97
CA THR A 579 39.89 -34.56 25.72
C THR A 579 39.85 -33.22 24.97
N MET A 580 39.38 -32.16 25.66
CA MET A 580 40.06 -30.86 25.58
C MET A 580 40.32 -30.30 26.99
N ARG A 581 41.59 -30.38 27.41
CA ARG A 581 42.16 -29.53 28.47
C ARG A 581 43.53 -29.06 28.00
N THR A 582 43.84 -27.80 28.35
CA THR A 582 45.19 -27.20 28.42
C THR A 582 46.05 -27.23 27.16
N ALA A 583 46.11 -26.09 26.46
CA ALA A 583 47.25 -25.69 25.65
C ALA A 583 47.55 -24.19 25.86
N PHE A 584 48.43 -23.89 26.82
CA PHE A 584 49.11 -22.60 26.93
C PHE A 584 50.56 -22.87 27.38
N TRP A 585 51.46 -21.97 26.96
CA TRP A 585 52.88 -21.85 27.36
C TRP A 585 53.99 -22.65 26.63
N LEU A 586 54.93 -21.87 26.05
CA LEU A 586 56.31 -22.17 25.59
C LEU A 586 56.52 -23.24 24.49
N GLY A 587 57.61 -23.21 23.70
CA GLY A 587 58.68 -22.20 23.63
C GLY A 587 59.91 -22.67 22.80
N ARG A 588 60.42 -21.77 21.96
CA ARG A 588 61.75 -21.75 21.26
C ARG A 588 62.62 -23.02 21.14
N ARG A 589 63.00 -23.28 19.87
CA ARG A 589 64.34 -23.73 19.35
C ARG A 589 64.93 -25.08 19.80
N CYS A 590 65.27 -25.93 18.81
CA CYS A 590 66.69 -26.21 18.49
C CYS A 590 66.92 -26.88 17.12
N LEU A 591 68.16 -26.79 16.62
CA LEU A 591 68.71 -27.46 15.42
C LEU A 591 69.04 -28.95 15.75
N HIS A 592 69.29 -29.92 14.85
CA HIS A 592 70.39 -29.98 13.85
C HIS A 592 70.47 -31.36 13.12
N GLN A 593 70.97 -31.40 11.86
CA GLN A 593 71.64 -32.56 11.17
C GLN A 593 70.82 -33.86 10.85
N ARG A 594 71.12 -34.72 9.84
CA ARG A 594 72.26 -34.87 8.89
C ARG A 594 71.88 -35.67 7.59
N ILE A 595 72.25 -35.14 6.42
CA ILE A 595 73.04 -35.73 5.28
C ILE A 595 72.68 -37.08 4.57
N ARG A 596 72.36 -36.95 3.25
CA ARG A 596 72.69 -37.73 2.01
C ARG A 596 73.05 -39.24 2.03
N GLN A 597 72.42 -39.99 1.11
CA GLN A 597 72.95 -40.49 -0.20
C GLN A 597 71.85 -41.24 -1.00
N SER A 598 71.92 -41.67 -2.27
CA SER A 598 72.92 -41.63 -3.40
C SER A 598 72.20 -41.51 -4.79
N ALA A 599 72.77 -42.01 -5.91
CA ALA A 599 72.21 -42.01 -7.29
C ALA A 599 72.21 -43.43 -7.93
N PRO A 600 71.69 -43.65 -9.18
CA PRO A 600 72.56 -43.52 -10.37
C PRO A 600 71.92 -43.05 -11.71
N PHE A 601 72.81 -42.91 -12.71
CA PHE A 601 72.74 -42.81 -14.20
C PHE A 601 71.60 -43.59 -14.93
N ALA A 602 71.28 -43.44 -16.24
CA ALA A 602 71.50 -42.43 -17.31
C ALA A 602 70.89 -42.91 -18.65
N THR A 603 70.67 -42.02 -19.65
CA THR A 603 70.91 -42.15 -21.14
C THR A 603 70.09 -41.07 -21.90
N ARG A 604 70.66 -40.21 -22.79
CA ARG A 604 71.02 -40.37 -24.22
C ARG A 604 69.86 -40.81 -25.15
N ALA A 605 69.65 -40.30 -26.38
CA ALA A 605 70.23 -39.16 -27.12
C ALA A 605 69.34 -38.78 -28.35
N SER A 606 69.74 -37.75 -29.10
CA SER A 606 69.06 -37.16 -30.28
C SER A 606 68.96 -38.03 -31.55
N THR A 607 67.99 -37.74 -32.44
CA THR A 607 68.29 -37.49 -33.88
C THR A 607 67.18 -36.75 -34.67
N ARG A 608 67.62 -35.88 -35.60
CA ARG A 608 66.86 -35.18 -36.65
C ARG A 608 66.33 -36.14 -37.74
N ARG A 609 65.28 -35.75 -38.51
CA ARG A 609 65.38 -35.23 -39.91
C ARG A 609 64.05 -35.09 -40.68
N PHE A 610 63.94 -33.96 -41.40
CA PHE A 610 63.36 -33.71 -42.75
C PHE A 610 61.89 -33.92 -43.15
N THR A 611 61.52 -33.07 -44.11
CA THR A 611 60.26 -32.85 -44.88
C THR A 611 60.08 -33.86 -46.03
N PRO A 612 58.94 -33.90 -46.78
CA PRO A 612 58.73 -32.98 -47.92
C PRO A 612 57.26 -32.58 -48.29
N ASP A 613 57.14 -31.46 -49.03
CA ASP A 613 56.29 -31.15 -50.22
C ASP A 613 54.78 -31.52 -50.27
N ALA A 614 53.86 -30.54 -50.46
CA ALA A 614 53.35 -29.93 -51.73
C ALA A 614 52.14 -30.70 -52.32
N ALA A 615 51.12 -30.11 -52.97
CA ALA A 615 51.09 -28.92 -53.83
C ALA A 615 49.73 -28.16 -53.72
N SER A 616 49.73 -26.82 -53.74
CA SER A 616 49.39 -25.91 -54.88
C SER A 616 47.87 -25.66 -55.08
N PHE A 617 47.41 -24.40 -55.07
CA PHE A 617 47.22 -23.61 -56.31
C PHE A 617 47.13 -22.07 -56.08
N VAL A 618 47.69 -21.31 -57.02
CA VAL A 618 47.33 -19.92 -57.45
C VAL A 618 47.55 -18.71 -56.50
N ARG A 619 48.71 -18.07 -56.71
CA ARG A 619 48.95 -16.63 -57.06
C ARG A 619 47.73 -15.66 -57.03
N ARG A 620 47.84 -14.36 -56.72
CA ARG A 620 48.95 -13.41 -56.98
C ARG A 620 48.81 -12.13 -56.12
N ARG A 621 49.93 -11.42 -55.89
CA ARG A 621 49.97 -10.06 -55.29
C ARG A 621 49.35 -8.98 -56.20
N ILE A 622 48.89 -7.87 -55.62
CA ILE A 622 49.25 -6.47 -55.93
C ILE A 622 48.75 -5.53 -54.79
N ALA A 623 49.30 -4.31 -54.69
CA ALA A 623 49.09 -3.37 -53.58
C ALA A 623 47.97 -2.33 -53.82
N ASN A 624 47.57 -1.66 -52.73
CA ASN A 624 46.81 -0.39 -52.56
C ASN A 624 46.19 0.30 -53.79
N PRO A 625 44.94 0.79 -53.68
CA PRO A 625 44.76 2.20 -53.34
C PRO A 625 43.58 2.55 -52.39
N ARG A 626 43.38 3.86 -52.18
CA ARG A 626 42.41 4.54 -51.29
C ARG A 626 40.93 4.36 -51.68
N PHE A 627 40.05 4.46 -50.65
CA PHE A 627 38.66 4.99 -50.55
C PHE A 627 37.73 5.07 -51.80
N PRO A 628 36.38 4.98 -51.67
CA PRO A 628 35.56 5.05 -50.44
C PRO A 628 34.41 4.00 -50.35
N CYS A 629 33.50 4.21 -49.38
CA CYS A 629 32.05 3.91 -49.42
C CYS A 629 31.51 2.62 -48.75
N LYS A 630 30.34 2.80 -48.11
CA LYS A 630 29.35 1.83 -47.61
C LYS A 630 29.75 0.90 -46.45
N THR A 631 29.49 1.37 -45.23
CA THR A 631 29.24 0.50 -44.08
C THR A 631 27.92 -0.23 -44.29
N ILE A 632 27.98 -1.53 -44.59
CA ILE A 632 26.80 -2.41 -44.59
C ILE A 632 26.56 -2.87 -43.16
N LEU A 633 25.32 -2.70 -42.67
CA LEU A 633 24.83 -3.26 -41.42
C LEU A 633 25.07 -4.78 -41.38
N TRP A 634 25.78 -5.26 -40.36
CA TRP A 634 25.79 -6.68 -40.01
C TRP A 634 24.77 -6.93 -38.91
N SER A 635 23.60 -7.43 -39.31
CA SER A 635 22.65 -8.10 -38.43
C SER A 635 23.17 -9.51 -38.11
N GLY A 636 23.53 -9.77 -36.86
CA GLY A 636 23.96 -11.10 -36.42
C GLY A 636 24.36 -11.10 -34.95
N ALA A 637 23.60 -11.81 -34.12
CA ALA A 637 23.91 -11.98 -32.71
C ALA A 637 25.21 -12.80 -32.51
N GLY A 638 26.02 -12.43 -31.51
CA GLY A 638 27.13 -13.25 -31.02
C GLY A 638 28.53 -12.93 -31.58
N ALA A 639 29.07 -11.74 -31.30
CA ALA A 639 30.51 -11.45 -31.49
C ALA A 639 31.05 -10.24 -30.67
N ALA A 640 30.91 -10.24 -29.33
CA ALA A 640 31.51 -9.21 -28.47
C ALA A 640 32.51 -9.75 -27.42
N ALA A 641 32.94 -11.01 -27.55
CA ALA A 641 33.78 -11.71 -26.57
C ALA A 641 35.08 -12.30 -27.15
N ALA A 642 35.79 -11.57 -28.03
CA ALA A 642 37.11 -11.99 -28.52
C ALA A 642 38.02 -10.84 -29.01
N GLY A 643 38.93 -10.37 -28.16
CA GLY A 643 40.08 -9.53 -28.57
C GLY A 643 40.13 -8.18 -27.84
N GLY A 644 41.30 -7.87 -27.25
CA GLY A 644 41.51 -6.68 -26.41
C GLY A 644 41.49 -5.34 -27.17
N ALA A 645 40.29 -4.88 -27.52
CA ALA A 645 40.00 -3.52 -27.94
C ALA A 645 39.71 -2.63 -26.71
N VAL A 646 40.00 -1.34 -26.82
CA VAL A 646 39.63 -0.35 -25.79
C VAL A 646 38.12 -0.15 -25.83
N LEU A 647 37.45 -0.22 -24.69
CA LEU A 647 36.01 0.01 -24.60
C LEU A 647 35.71 1.51 -24.82
N SER A 648 34.95 1.82 -25.86
CA SER A 648 34.43 3.17 -26.12
C SER A 648 33.21 3.46 -25.22
N PRO A 649 32.84 4.73 -24.98
CA PRO A 649 31.61 5.05 -24.24
C PRO A 649 30.36 4.42 -24.85
N LEU A 650 30.29 4.32 -26.19
CA LEU A 650 29.21 3.60 -26.89
C LEU A 650 29.22 2.08 -26.65
N ALA A 651 30.34 1.48 -26.25
CA ALA A 651 30.38 0.09 -25.81
C ALA A 651 29.80 -0.06 -24.40
N PHE A 652 30.05 0.89 -23.48
CA PHE A 652 29.40 0.91 -22.17
C PHE A 652 27.88 1.08 -22.29
N VAL A 653 27.40 1.99 -23.17
CA VAL A 653 25.95 2.16 -23.47
C VAL A 653 25.32 0.94 -24.15
N LYS A 654 26.12 0.07 -24.79
CA LYS A 654 25.62 -1.23 -25.29
C LYS A 654 25.58 -2.29 -24.20
N ILE A 655 26.61 -2.34 -23.37
CA ILE A 655 26.67 -3.23 -22.19
C ILE A 655 25.51 -2.92 -21.22
N SER A 656 25.07 -1.67 -21.11
CA SER A 656 23.87 -1.32 -20.33
C SER A 656 22.56 -1.74 -21.01
N ASN A 657 22.48 -1.69 -22.35
CA ASN A 657 21.20 -1.89 -23.06
C ASN A 657 20.90 -3.37 -23.42
N ASP A 658 21.86 -4.28 -23.33
CA ASP A 658 21.66 -5.72 -23.62
C ASP A 658 21.12 -6.48 -22.38
N GLU A 659 19.82 -6.31 -22.07
CA GLU A 659 19.11 -6.92 -20.92
C GLU A 659 19.30 -8.45 -20.76
N THR A 660 19.69 -9.17 -21.82
CA THR A 660 19.74 -10.64 -21.84
C THR A 660 21.00 -11.28 -21.23
N ASP A 661 22.04 -10.50 -20.89
CA ASP A 661 23.33 -11.02 -20.39
C ASP A 661 23.73 -10.45 -19.00
N ILE A 662 22.90 -9.62 -18.38
CA ILE A 662 23.24 -8.84 -17.16
C ILE A 662 22.98 -9.62 -15.85
N GLY A 663 21.98 -10.50 -15.81
CA GLY A 663 21.62 -11.27 -14.60
C GLY A 663 21.05 -10.39 -13.48
N ASP A 664 21.40 -10.69 -12.22
CA ASP A 664 20.91 -9.94 -11.03
C ASP A 664 21.68 -8.63 -10.75
N LYS A 665 22.61 -8.21 -11.61
CA LYS A 665 23.51 -7.06 -11.40
C LYS A 665 22.92 -5.74 -11.89
N THR A 666 23.39 -4.62 -11.33
CA THR A 666 23.06 -3.27 -11.83
C THR A 666 23.92 -2.88 -13.04
N HIS A 667 23.50 -1.88 -13.82
CA HIS A 667 24.30 -1.40 -14.96
C HIS A 667 25.64 -0.80 -14.48
N GLU A 668 25.65 -0.16 -13.31
CA GLU A 668 26.87 0.35 -12.67
C GLU A 668 27.87 -0.77 -12.34
N GLU A 669 27.42 -1.87 -11.74
CA GLU A 669 28.26 -3.04 -11.47
C GLU A 669 28.82 -3.64 -12.77
N ALA A 670 28.00 -3.74 -13.83
CA ALA A 670 28.42 -4.24 -15.12
C ALA A 670 29.48 -3.34 -15.80
N MET A 671 29.26 -2.01 -15.80
CA MET A 671 30.23 -1.03 -16.31
C MET A 671 31.52 -1.04 -15.47
N LEU A 672 31.41 -1.14 -14.15
CA LEU A 672 32.55 -1.21 -13.24
C LEU A 672 33.34 -2.51 -13.40
N GLU A 673 32.68 -3.66 -13.60
CA GLU A 673 33.33 -4.93 -13.91
C GLU A 673 34.05 -4.88 -15.27
N ALA A 674 33.42 -4.29 -16.29
CA ALA A 674 34.04 -4.08 -17.60
C ALA A 674 35.30 -3.19 -17.50
N SER A 675 35.26 -2.08 -16.76
CA SER A 675 36.43 -1.22 -16.51
C SER A 675 37.50 -1.93 -15.65
N ARG A 676 37.10 -2.73 -14.63
CA ARG A 676 38.01 -3.58 -13.84
C ARG A 676 38.70 -4.64 -14.70
N LYS A 677 37.99 -5.24 -15.67
CA LYS A 677 38.52 -6.22 -16.62
C LYS A 677 39.51 -5.56 -17.57
N GLU A 678 39.16 -4.40 -18.12
CA GLU A 678 40.07 -3.58 -18.94
C GLU A 678 41.36 -3.25 -18.17
N LEU A 679 41.27 -2.79 -16.92
CA LEU A 679 42.43 -2.51 -16.05
C LEU A 679 43.34 -3.71 -15.82
N LYS A 680 42.77 -4.90 -15.61
CA LYS A 680 43.55 -6.15 -15.42
C LYS A 680 44.25 -6.57 -16.72
N GLU A 681 43.68 -6.25 -17.88
CA GLU A 681 44.22 -6.60 -19.19
C GLU A 681 45.16 -5.54 -19.78
N GLN A 682 45.03 -4.28 -19.39
CA GLN A 682 45.88 -3.17 -19.84
C GLN A 682 47.36 -3.38 -19.49
N VAL A 683 48.21 -2.94 -20.42
CA VAL A 683 49.67 -2.91 -20.27
C VAL A 683 50.11 -1.47 -20.40
N PRO A 684 51.06 -0.98 -19.57
CA PRO A 684 51.68 0.32 -19.82
C PRO A 684 52.14 0.44 -21.28
N LYS A 685 51.84 1.57 -21.94
CA LYS A 685 52.15 1.81 -23.38
C LYS A 685 53.61 1.43 -23.71
N ALA A 686 54.55 1.65 -22.77
CA ALA A 686 55.97 1.30 -22.86
C ALA A 686 56.31 -0.22 -23.01
N ILE A 687 55.40 -1.13 -22.63
CA ILE A 687 55.65 -2.58 -22.59
C ILE A 687 54.72 -3.32 -23.60
N LYS A 688 53.84 -2.60 -24.31
CA LYS A 688 52.81 -3.15 -25.22
C LYS A 688 53.36 -4.09 -26.31
N ASN A 689 54.62 -3.90 -26.73
CA ASN A 689 55.32 -4.72 -27.73
C ASN A 689 56.31 -5.76 -27.16
N SER A 690 56.29 -6.04 -25.84
CA SER A 690 57.29 -6.89 -25.16
C SER A 690 56.83 -8.33 -24.92
N LYS A 691 57.78 -9.27 -24.82
CA LYS A 691 57.50 -10.71 -24.61
C LYS A 691 56.78 -10.95 -23.27
N LYS A 692 55.81 -11.88 -23.26
CA LYS A 692 54.90 -12.21 -22.14
C LYS A 692 55.59 -12.33 -20.77
N TYR A 693 56.82 -12.87 -20.70
CA TYR A 693 57.57 -13.00 -19.45
C TYR A 693 58.06 -11.66 -18.86
N ARG A 694 58.46 -10.68 -19.68
CA ARG A 694 58.88 -9.34 -19.19
C ARG A 694 57.71 -8.55 -18.62
N ARG A 695 56.53 -8.69 -19.25
CA ARG A 695 55.25 -8.16 -18.72
C ARG A 695 54.95 -8.74 -17.32
N GLY A 696 55.14 -10.04 -17.14
CA GLY A 696 54.96 -10.71 -15.84
C GLY A 696 55.93 -10.21 -14.76
N ILE A 697 57.22 -10.06 -15.07
CA ILE A 697 58.23 -9.56 -14.11
C ILE A 697 57.95 -8.10 -13.73
N TYR A 698 57.60 -7.24 -14.69
CA TYR A 698 57.26 -5.84 -14.40
C TYR A 698 56.03 -5.74 -13.48
N LEU A 699 54.95 -6.47 -13.80
CA LEU A 699 53.74 -6.50 -12.97
C LEU A 699 54.02 -7.07 -11.57
N PHE A 700 54.92 -8.05 -11.44
CA PHE A 700 55.33 -8.58 -10.15
C PHE A 700 56.05 -7.51 -9.30
N VAL A 701 57.02 -6.80 -9.88
CA VAL A 701 57.76 -5.74 -9.16
C VAL A 701 56.86 -4.56 -8.80
N ASP A 702 56.00 -4.10 -9.72
CA ASP A 702 55.07 -2.99 -9.49
C ASP A 702 54.06 -3.35 -8.37
N LEU A 703 53.40 -4.51 -8.45
CA LEU A 703 52.33 -4.91 -7.52
C LEU A 703 52.81 -5.46 -6.17
N TYR A 704 53.93 -6.17 -6.11
CA TYR A 704 54.41 -6.85 -4.89
C TYR A 704 55.60 -6.17 -4.19
N ILE A 705 56.26 -5.20 -4.83
CA ILE A 705 57.41 -4.47 -4.23
C ILE A 705 57.12 -2.97 -4.16
N ILE A 706 56.83 -2.32 -5.30
CA ILE A 706 56.68 -0.85 -5.35
C ILE A 706 55.39 -0.40 -4.66
N GLU A 707 54.24 -0.99 -5.00
CA GLU A 707 52.95 -0.59 -4.41
C GLU A 707 52.87 -0.82 -2.88
N PRO A 708 53.35 -1.93 -2.29
CA PRO A 708 53.40 -2.07 -0.83
C PRO A 708 54.27 -1.03 -0.13
N ILE A 709 55.45 -0.70 -0.66
CA ILE A 709 56.33 0.37 -0.11
C ILE A 709 55.62 1.73 -0.17
N CYS A 710 55.01 2.06 -1.31
CA CYS A 710 54.27 3.31 -1.47
C CYS A 710 53.02 3.37 -0.57
N THR A 711 52.37 2.23 -0.33
CA THR A 711 51.25 2.13 0.63
C THR A 711 51.73 2.37 2.06
N GLY A 712 52.88 1.80 2.45
CA GLY A 712 53.48 2.03 3.77
C GLY A 712 53.91 3.49 4.02
N LEU A 713 54.46 4.16 3.00
CA LEU A 713 54.77 5.60 3.07
C LEU A 713 53.49 6.44 3.20
N ARG A 714 52.43 6.10 2.44
CA ARG A 714 51.12 6.76 2.54
C ARG A 714 50.47 6.55 3.91
N PHE A 715 50.57 5.35 4.47
CA PHE A 715 50.15 5.05 5.84
C PHE A 715 50.84 5.96 6.86
N LEU A 716 52.18 6.08 6.81
CA LEU A 716 52.92 6.95 7.72
C LEU A 716 52.47 8.42 7.61
N HIS A 717 52.22 8.91 6.39
CA HIS A 717 51.68 10.25 6.14
C HIS A 717 50.30 10.45 6.78
N LEU A 718 49.39 9.48 6.65
CA LEU A 718 48.05 9.54 7.27
C LEU A 718 48.12 9.44 8.80
N VAL A 719 49.04 8.66 9.36
CA VAL A 719 49.30 8.58 10.80
C VAL A 719 49.70 9.95 11.36
N VAL A 720 50.58 10.70 10.67
CA VAL A 720 50.96 12.07 11.08
C VAL A 720 49.77 13.03 11.08
N ILE A 721 48.80 12.84 10.19
CA ILE A 721 47.58 13.69 10.11
C ILE A 721 46.56 13.32 11.20
N PHE A 722 46.24 12.03 11.37
CA PHE A 722 45.11 11.61 12.21
C PHE A 722 45.45 11.29 13.67
N VAL A 723 46.71 10.95 14.02
CA VAL A 723 47.09 10.72 15.43
C VAL A 723 46.87 11.96 16.31
N PRO A 724 47.19 13.20 15.88
CA PRO A 724 46.83 14.40 16.63
C PRO A 724 45.32 14.51 16.91
N VAL A 725 44.47 14.20 15.93
CA VAL A 725 42.99 14.22 16.09
C VAL A 725 42.54 13.24 17.17
N ILE A 726 43.06 12.02 17.16
CA ILE A 726 42.77 10.98 18.15
C ILE A 726 43.23 11.40 19.55
N ILE A 727 44.44 11.97 19.69
CA ILE A 727 44.96 12.46 20.99
C ILE A 727 44.07 13.57 21.56
N THR A 728 43.44 14.39 20.72
CA THR A 728 42.55 15.48 21.16
C THR A 728 41.12 15.06 21.55
N ILE A 729 40.74 13.78 21.44
CA ILE A 729 39.39 13.29 21.80
C ILE A 729 38.90 13.74 23.20
N PRO A 730 39.72 13.76 24.27
CA PRO A 730 39.28 14.22 25.59
C PRO A 730 38.79 15.69 25.63
N ALA A 731 39.12 16.51 24.63
CA ALA A 731 38.63 17.88 24.51
C ALA A 731 37.11 17.96 24.28
N ILE A 732 36.48 16.90 23.75
CA ILE A 732 35.03 16.80 23.54
C ILE A 732 34.25 17.00 24.86
N TRP A 733 34.83 16.61 26.00
CA TRP A 733 34.17 16.77 27.30
C TRP A 733 34.34 18.16 27.93
N LEU A 734 35.07 19.08 27.29
CA LEU A 734 35.37 20.41 27.82
C LEU A 734 34.45 21.50 27.23
N GLY A 735 34.22 22.55 28.02
CA GLY A 735 33.50 23.75 27.60
C GLY A 735 32.01 23.80 27.93
N GLN A 736 31.41 24.97 27.72
CA GLN A 736 29.98 25.21 27.90
C GLN A 736 29.17 24.59 26.74
N ARG A 737 27.92 24.21 27.03
CA ARG A 737 26.96 23.74 26.02
C ARG A 737 26.33 24.91 25.27
N GLN A 738 26.14 24.78 23.96
CA GLN A 738 25.53 25.83 23.13
C GLN A 738 24.09 25.47 22.73
N PRO A 739 23.07 26.25 23.14
CA PRO A 739 21.67 25.93 22.84
C PRO A 739 21.29 25.91 21.35
N GLY A 740 22.07 26.57 20.48
CA GLY A 740 21.80 26.67 19.04
C GLY A 740 22.39 25.55 18.17
N SER A 741 23.05 24.56 18.78
CA SER A 741 23.72 23.44 18.08
C SER A 741 23.49 22.14 18.87
N ASP A 742 22.25 21.66 18.88
CA ASP A 742 21.80 20.44 19.57
C ASP A 742 22.27 20.28 21.04
N ASN A 743 22.52 21.41 21.74
CA ASN A 743 23.04 21.45 23.11
C ASN A 743 24.44 20.82 23.29
N GLU A 744 25.23 20.74 22.21
CA GLU A 744 26.59 20.22 22.20
C GLU A 744 27.61 21.10 22.95
N ARG A 745 28.72 20.50 23.38
CA ARG A 745 29.80 21.25 24.04
C ARG A 745 30.66 21.99 23.02
N SER A 746 31.13 23.17 23.39
CA SER A 746 32.10 23.95 22.58
C SER A 746 33.38 23.18 22.25
N GLY A 747 33.83 22.26 23.12
CA GLY A 747 34.93 21.33 22.82
C GLY A 747 34.61 20.31 21.72
N THR A 748 33.36 19.81 21.65
CA THR A 748 32.88 18.93 20.58
C THR A 748 32.98 19.62 19.21
N LEU A 749 32.43 20.84 19.11
CA LEU A 749 32.37 21.61 17.85
C LEU A 749 33.77 21.96 17.31
N TRP A 750 34.71 22.30 18.21
CA TRP A 750 36.11 22.51 17.85
C TRP A 750 36.76 21.22 17.31
N TRP A 751 36.50 20.07 17.96
CA TRP A 751 37.06 18.79 17.54
C TRP A 751 36.50 18.34 16.17
N TYR A 752 35.20 18.54 15.89
CA TYR A 752 34.63 18.31 14.55
C TYR A 752 35.30 19.18 13.48
N SER A 753 35.53 20.46 13.76
CA SER A 753 36.23 21.37 12.84
C SER A 753 37.68 20.92 12.60
N PHE A 754 38.38 20.43 13.63
CA PHE A 754 39.75 19.92 13.50
C PHE A 754 39.83 18.61 12.70
N LEU A 755 38.83 17.73 12.84
CA LEU A 755 38.68 16.53 12.03
C LEU A 755 38.50 16.88 10.54
N VAL A 756 37.60 17.81 10.22
CA VAL A 756 37.34 18.25 8.83
C VAL A 756 38.60 18.79 8.15
N ILE A 757 39.32 19.70 8.79
CA ILE A 757 40.60 20.24 8.27
C ILE A 757 41.65 19.12 8.04
N SER A 758 41.64 18.09 8.90
CA SER A 758 42.54 16.94 8.77
C SER A 758 42.15 16.03 7.60
N MET A 759 40.85 15.86 7.32
CA MET A 759 40.34 15.11 6.18
C MET A 759 40.63 15.81 4.84
N GLU A 760 40.49 17.14 4.77
CA GLU A 760 40.91 17.94 3.61
C GLU A 760 42.41 17.75 3.30
N ARG A 761 43.27 17.83 4.32
CA ARG A 761 44.72 17.61 4.19
C ARG A 761 45.10 16.18 3.82
N ALA A 762 44.28 15.19 4.17
CA ALA A 762 44.51 13.81 3.80
C ALA A 762 44.29 13.59 2.29
N GLY A 763 43.40 14.35 1.64
CA GLY A 763 43.24 14.41 0.18
C GLY A 763 42.01 13.67 -0.36
N ALA A 764 41.94 13.51 -1.69
CA ALA A 764 40.73 13.12 -2.45
C ALA A 764 39.85 12.03 -1.80
N ALA A 765 40.43 10.89 -1.41
CA ALA A 765 39.67 9.79 -0.79
C ALA A 765 39.07 10.16 0.57
N PHE A 766 39.76 10.97 1.37
CA PHE A 766 39.26 11.43 2.68
C PHE A 766 38.29 12.61 2.55
N ILE A 767 38.44 13.45 1.51
CA ILE A 767 37.45 14.48 1.17
C ILE A 767 36.12 13.82 0.79
N LYS A 768 36.12 12.85 -0.14
CA LYS A 768 34.92 12.10 -0.52
C LYS A 768 34.38 11.22 0.63
N LEU A 769 35.23 10.66 1.50
CA LEU A 769 34.79 9.98 2.72
C LEU A 769 34.08 10.95 3.69
N GLY A 770 34.54 12.20 3.78
CA GLY A 770 33.90 13.26 4.57
C GLY A 770 32.55 13.65 3.99
N GLN A 771 32.44 13.77 2.66
CA GLN A 771 31.17 14.03 1.96
C GLN A 771 30.17 12.87 2.16
N TRP A 772 30.63 11.62 2.09
CA TRP A 772 29.83 10.44 2.39
C TRP A 772 29.40 10.38 3.87
N ALA A 773 30.31 10.69 4.81
CA ALA A 773 29.97 10.78 6.23
C ALA A 773 29.03 11.96 6.55
N ALA A 774 29.06 13.04 5.74
CA ALA A 774 28.16 14.18 5.87
C ALA A 774 26.71 13.83 5.51
N SER A 775 26.48 12.85 4.64
CA SER A 775 25.13 12.39 4.29
C SER A 775 24.61 11.26 5.21
N ARG A 776 25.50 10.45 5.80
CA ARG A 776 25.15 9.33 6.71
C ARG A 776 24.75 9.74 8.13
N SER A 777 23.65 10.49 8.28
CA SER A 777 23.05 10.87 9.58
C SER A 777 22.43 9.71 10.37
N ASP A 778 22.30 8.54 9.74
CA ASP A 778 21.97 7.25 10.35
C ASP A 778 23.12 6.70 11.20
N ILE A 779 24.37 6.91 10.77
CA ILE A 779 25.58 6.52 11.51
C ILE A 779 26.04 7.65 12.44
N PHE A 780 26.06 8.89 11.95
CA PHE A 780 26.79 10.00 12.56
C PHE A 780 25.89 11.08 13.21
N PRO A 781 26.38 11.85 14.20
CA PRO A 781 25.64 12.97 14.78
C PRO A 781 25.38 14.11 13.80
N THR A 782 24.19 14.73 13.89
CA THR A 782 23.68 15.83 13.06
C THR A 782 24.66 16.98 12.88
N GLU A 783 25.18 17.54 13.98
CA GLU A 783 26.15 18.65 13.94
C GLU A 783 27.52 18.23 13.37
N MET A 784 27.91 16.94 13.47
CA MET A 784 29.10 16.45 12.80
C MET A 784 28.90 16.38 11.28
N CYS A 785 27.77 15.82 10.82
CA CYS A 785 27.39 15.76 9.41
C CYS A 785 27.34 17.17 8.77
N LYS A 786 26.70 18.12 9.47
CA LYS A 786 26.63 19.53 9.07
C LYS A 786 28.02 20.18 8.97
N THR A 787 28.91 19.92 9.92
CA THR A 787 30.31 20.40 9.84
C THR A 787 31.04 19.76 8.66
N MET A 788 30.85 18.46 8.42
CA MET A 788 31.46 17.72 7.31
C MET A 788 30.94 18.14 5.92
N SER A 789 29.72 18.67 5.81
CA SER A 789 29.17 19.19 4.54
C SER A 789 30.02 20.32 3.92
N THR A 790 30.88 20.98 4.70
CA THR A 790 31.74 22.07 4.24
C THR A 790 32.98 21.63 3.44
N LEU A 791 33.24 20.31 3.31
CA LEU A 791 34.37 19.67 2.60
C LEU A 791 34.33 19.82 1.06
N HIS A 792 34.25 21.05 0.57
CA HIS A 792 34.32 21.38 -0.86
C HIS A 792 35.12 22.66 -1.16
N SER A 793 35.27 23.57 -0.20
CA SER A 793 35.60 24.97 -0.49
C SER A 793 37.06 25.24 -0.93
N HIS A 794 38.00 24.32 -0.66
CA HIS A 794 39.45 24.59 -0.80
C HIS A 794 40.27 23.41 -1.36
N ALA A 795 39.72 22.63 -2.30
CA ALA A 795 40.47 21.54 -2.95
C ALA A 795 41.66 22.08 -3.80
N PRO A 796 42.86 21.47 -3.75
CA PRO A 796 44.02 21.94 -4.50
C PRO A 796 43.93 21.58 -6.00
N ALA A 797 44.10 22.57 -6.87
CA ALA A 797 44.10 22.39 -8.33
C ALA A 797 45.42 21.83 -8.87
N HIS A 798 45.37 21.10 -9.99
CA HIS A 798 46.56 20.70 -10.75
C HIS A 798 46.92 21.70 -11.87
N SER A 799 48.18 21.69 -12.32
CA SER A 799 48.70 22.64 -13.30
C SER A 799 48.08 22.48 -14.69
N LEU A 800 47.72 23.61 -15.32
CA LEU A 800 47.12 23.68 -16.67
C LEU A 800 47.91 22.93 -17.75
N GLU A 801 49.25 22.89 -17.68
CA GLU A 801 50.09 22.12 -18.62
C GLU A 801 49.71 20.62 -18.65
N MET A 802 49.43 20.05 -17.47
CA MET A 802 49.01 18.66 -17.33
C MET A 802 47.58 18.45 -17.85
N THR A 803 46.70 19.45 -17.67
CA THR A 803 45.37 19.47 -18.30
C THR A 803 45.50 19.42 -19.83
N LYS A 804 46.23 20.38 -20.43
CA LYS A 804 46.40 20.50 -21.89
C LYS A 804 46.87 19.18 -22.50
N LYS A 805 47.95 18.59 -21.96
CA LYS A 805 48.47 17.29 -22.38
C LYS A 805 47.44 16.16 -22.30
N THR A 806 46.66 16.11 -21.22
CA THR A 806 45.68 15.03 -21.01
C THR A 806 44.50 15.15 -22.00
N VAL A 807 44.13 16.37 -22.40
CA VAL A 807 43.14 16.63 -23.45
C VAL A 807 43.70 16.32 -24.84
N GLU A 808 44.94 16.70 -25.16
CA GLU A 808 45.59 16.32 -26.43
C GLU A 808 45.66 14.79 -26.61
N GLU A 809 45.97 14.03 -25.54
CA GLU A 809 45.93 12.57 -25.56
C GLU A 809 44.53 11.97 -25.79
N ALA A 810 43.45 12.72 -25.54
CA ALA A 810 42.07 12.29 -25.78
C ALA A 810 41.61 12.53 -27.24
N PHE A 811 42.07 13.62 -27.88
CA PHE A 811 41.75 13.96 -29.27
C PHE A 811 42.77 13.37 -30.28
N ASP A 812 43.13 12.09 -30.11
CA ASP A 812 44.11 11.35 -30.94
C ASP A 812 45.50 12.03 -31.11
N GLY A 813 45.90 12.90 -30.19
CA GLY A 813 47.17 13.63 -30.25
C GLY A 813 47.16 14.89 -31.12
N ARG A 814 45.97 15.44 -31.44
CA ARG A 814 45.83 16.80 -31.98
C ARG A 814 46.35 17.83 -30.98
N ARG A 815 46.86 18.96 -31.48
CA ARG A 815 47.33 20.06 -30.63
C ARG A 815 46.18 20.81 -29.98
N PHE A 816 46.39 21.33 -28.78
CA PHE A 816 45.38 22.05 -28.01
C PHE A 816 44.72 23.20 -28.79
N GLU A 817 45.50 23.96 -29.57
CA GLU A 817 45.02 25.09 -30.39
C GLU A 817 44.27 24.64 -31.66
N GLU A 818 44.30 23.35 -32.02
CA GLU A 818 43.54 22.78 -33.14
C GLU A 818 42.17 22.25 -32.70
N ILE A 819 41.95 22.09 -31.39
CA ILE A 819 40.73 21.51 -30.80
C ILE A 819 39.71 22.62 -30.45
N PHE A 820 40.16 23.66 -29.74
CA PHE A 820 39.30 24.73 -29.24
C PHE A 820 39.47 26.04 -30.00
N ASP A 821 38.36 26.75 -30.16
CA ASP A 821 38.28 28.13 -30.67
C ASP A 821 38.53 29.14 -29.53
N GLU A 822 37.96 28.85 -28.36
CA GLU A 822 38.14 29.59 -27.10
C GLU A 822 38.30 28.58 -25.94
N PHE A 823 39.16 28.86 -24.97
CA PHE A 823 39.35 28.05 -23.75
C PHE A 823 39.66 28.96 -22.57
N ASP A 824 38.91 28.83 -21.47
CA ASP A 824 39.17 29.55 -20.23
C ASP A 824 40.30 28.85 -19.46
N GLU A 825 41.41 29.54 -19.20
CA GLU A 825 42.55 28.98 -18.47
C GLU A 825 42.29 28.88 -16.96
N VAL A 826 41.26 29.54 -16.45
CA VAL A 826 40.80 29.41 -15.06
C VAL A 826 39.78 28.27 -14.97
N PRO A 827 39.97 27.27 -14.07
CA PRO A 827 38.96 26.23 -13.90
C PRO A 827 37.67 26.83 -13.31
N LEU A 828 36.53 26.46 -13.89
CA LEU A 828 35.19 26.80 -13.38
C LEU A 828 34.94 26.23 -11.98
N GLY A 829 35.54 25.07 -11.70
CA GLY A 829 35.43 24.38 -10.42
C GLY A 829 36.54 23.36 -10.24
N VAL A 830 37.00 23.21 -8.99
CA VAL A 830 38.05 22.27 -8.58
C VAL A 830 37.42 21.28 -7.61
N GLY A 831 37.12 20.08 -8.09
CA GLY A 831 36.60 18.98 -7.28
C GLY A 831 37.69 18.13 -6.65
N ALA A 832 37.27 17.19 -5.79
CA ALA A 832 38.18 16.27 -5.11
C ALA A 832 38.92 15.31 -6.07
N ILE A 833 38.32 14.98 -7.22
CA ILE A 833 38.81 13.97 -8.17
C ILE A 833 39.19 14.58 -9.54
N ALA A 834 38.56 15.69 -9.93
CA ALA A 834 38.72 16.34 -11.23
C ALA A 834 38.60 17.87 -11.12
N GLN A 835 39.02 18.60 -12.17
CA GLN A 835 38.71 20.02 -12.33
C GLN A 835 38.08 20.29 -13.72
N VAL A 836 37.20 21.29 -13.80
CA VAL A 836 36.33 21.56 -14.95
C VAL A 836 36.70 22.90 -15.59
N TYR A 837 36.71 22.96 -16.92
CA TYR A 837 37.01 24.16 -17.69
C TYR A 837 35.88 24.50 -18.68
N LYS A 838 35.72 25.79 -19.00
CA LYS A 838 34.86 26.25 -20.10
C LYS A 838 35.66 26.32 -21.39
N ALA A 839 35.12 25.77 -22.47
CA ALA A 839 35.71 25.88 -23.79
C ALA A 839 34.67 26.00 -24.90
N LYS A 840 35.12 26.24 -26.13
CA LYS A 840 34.31 26.31 -27.34
C LYS A 840 34.98 25.48 -28.42
N LEU A 841 34.28 24.47 -28.94
CA LEU A 841 34.83 23.60 -29.99
C LEU A 841 34.85 24.31 -31.34
N LYS A 842 35.84 23.97 -32.18
CA LYS A 842 35.85 24.44 -33.58
C LYS A 842 34.68 23.83 -34.37
N PRO A 843 34.09 24.55 -35.34
CA PRO A 843 32.89 24.11 -36.06
C PRO A 843 33.00 22.71 -36.66
N ASP A 844 34.17 22.38 -37.22
CA ASP A 844 34.48 21.10 -37.87
C ASP A 844 34.40 19.89 -36.92
N LEU A 845 34.46 20.11 -35.59
CA LEU A 845 34.36 19.09 -34.54
C LEU A 845 32.98 19.09 -33.86
N ALA A 846 32.12 20.07 -34.14
CA ALA A 846 30.82 20.23 -33.47
C ALA A 846 29.66 19.55 -34.22
N THR A 847 29.83 19.20 -35.50
CA THR A 847 28.74 18.70 -36.37
C THR A 847 28.70 17.17 -36.47
N LEU A 848 28.05 16.50 -35.51
CA LEU A 848 27.87 15.03 -35.52
C LEU A 848 26.40 14.57 -35.37
N GLN A 849 26.03 13.75 -36.36
CA GLN A 849 24.82 12.94 -36.61
C GLN A 849 23.64 12.98 -35.60
N GLN A 850 22.51 13.54 -36.04
CA GLN A 850 21.20 12.98 -35.73
C GLN A 850 20.94 11.79 -36.65
N ASN A 851 20.91 10.56 -36.12
CA ASN A 851 20.38 9.40 -36.84
C ASN A 851 18.85 9.51 -36.93
N THR A 852 18.36 10.11 -38.01
CA THR A 852 16.94 10.14 -38.36
C THR A 852 16.53 8.86 -39.08
N ASP A 853 16.46 7.75 -38.35
CA ASP A 853 15.68 6.58 -38.74
C ASP A 853 14.21 6.79 -38.27
N GLU A 854 13.51 7.78 -38.85
CA GLU A 854 12.04 7.86 -38.79
C GLU A 854 11.45 7.36 -40.11
N GLU A 855 10.81 6.18 -40.10
CA GLU A 855 9.87 5.80 -41.17
C GLU A 855 8.75 6.87 -41.27
N PRO A 856 8.25 7.18 -42.48
CA PRO A 856 7.22 8.20 -42.63
C PRO A 856 5.93 7.80 -41.88
N PRO A 857 5.49 8.57 -40.86
CA PRO A 857 4.39 8.17 -40.00
C PRO A 857 3.06 8.10 -40.78
N ASN A 858 2.30 7.03 -40.52
CA ASN A 858 0.99 6.80 -41.11
C ASN A 858 0.02 7.97 -40.85
N LEU A 859 -1.01 8.16 -41.68
CA LEU A 859 -1.94 9.31 -41.57
C LEU A 859 -2.55 9.46 -40.16
N ARG A 860 -2.87 8.34 -39.48
CA ARG A 860 -3.29 8.33 -38.07
C ARG A 860 -2.19 8.77 -37.09
N GLN A 861 -0.94 8.37 -37.30
CA GLN A 861 0.20 8.86 -36.53
C GLN A 861 0.48 10.33 -36.83
N ARG A 862 0.25 10.84 -38.05
CA ARG A 862 0.37 12.27 -38.35
C ARG A 862 -0.67 13.11 -37.61
N ILE A 863 -1.94 12.68 -37.60
CA ILE A 863 -2.99 13.37 -36.84
C ILE A 863 -2.68 13.31 -35.34
N ARG A 864 -2.27 12.14 -34.82
CA ARG A 864 -1.91 11.98 -33.41
C ARG A 864 -0.65 12.79 -33.04
N LYS A 865 0.43 12.74 -33.83
CA LYS A 865 1.67 13.52 -33.65
C LYS A 865 1.38 15.02 -33.74
N ASN A 866 0.49 15.49 -34.61
CA ASN A 866 0.11 16.90 -34.69
C ASN A 866 -0.75 17.36 -33.49
N VAL A 867 -1.66 16.53 -32.97
CA VAL A 867 -2.46 16.85 -31.78
C VAL A 867 -1.62 16.74 -30.50
N ASP A 868 -0.74 15.74 -30.40
CA ASP A 868 0.22 15.61 -29.29
C ASP A 868 1.28 16.74 -29.33
N LEU A 869 1.68 17.24 -30.50
CA LEU A 869 2.54 18.43 -30.65
C LEU A 869 1.82 19.72 -30.29
N ALA A 870 0.52 19.84 -30.59
CA ALA A 870 -0.29 21.00 -30.17
C ALA A 870 -0.60 21.01 -28.67
N LEU A 871 -0.35 19.89 -27.96
CA LEU A 871 -0.50 19.76 -26.50
C LEU A 871 0.84 19.65 -25.75
N LYS A 872 1.98 19.68 -26.46
CA LYS A 872 3.33 19.58 -25.88
C LYS A 872 4.26 20.58 -26.54
N ASP A 873 4.41 21.75 -25.92
CA ASP A 873 5.39 22.76 -26.30
C ASP A 873 6.82 22.22 -26.22
N ILE A 874 7.44 21.95 -27.37
CA ILE A 874 8.86 21.57 -27.46
C ILE A 874 9.67 22.82 -27.81
N PRO A 875 10.53 23.34 -26.91
CA PRO A 875 11.43 24.45 -27.26
C PRO A 875 12.43 24.00 -28.34
N HIS A 876 12.59 24.81 -29.39
CA HIS A 876 13.52 24.51 -30.47
C HIS A 876 14.99 24.58 -29.99
N ARG A 877 15.72 23.46 -30.14
CA ARG A 877 17.13 23.32 -29.81
C ARG A 877 18.01 24.22 -30.68
N VAL A 878 18.70 25.18 -30.07
CA VAL A 878 19.92 25.77 -30.63
C VAL A 878 21.12 24.97 -30.11
N PRO A 879 21.88 24.25 -30.95
CA PRO A 879 23.08 23.54 -30.49
C PRO A 879 24.15 24.56 -30.12
N SER A 880 24.52 24.64 -28.84
CA SER A 880 25.60 25.53 -28.42
C SER A 880 26.96 24.93 -28.78
N SER A 881 27.89 25.75 -29.29
CA SER A 881 29.28 25.33 -29.57
C SER A 881 30.18 25.31 -28.33
N HIS A 882 29.61 25.65 -27.16
CA HIS A 882 30.31 25.71 -25.89
C HIS A 882 30.28 24.34 -25.20
N VAL A 883 31.41 23.95 -24.63
CA VAL A 883 31.58 22.66 -23.93
C VAL A 883 32.20 22.86 -22.56
N ALA A 884 31.82 22.00 -21.62
CA ALA A 884 32.57 21.77 -20.40
C ALA A 884 33.59 20.65 -20.63
N VAL A 885 34.81 20.84 -20.13
CA VAL A 885 35.91 19.86 -20.21
C VAL A 885 36.36 19.51 -18.81
N LYS A 886 36.02 18.31 -18.35
CA LYS A 886 36.31 17.78 -17.00
C LYS A 886 37.52 16.85 -17.08
N VAL A 887 38.56 17.13 -16.29
CA VAL A 887 39.85 16.41 -16.35
C VAL A 887 40.26 15.89 -14.98
N LEU A 888 40.57 14.60 -14.89
CA LEU A 888 40.99 13.93 -13.65
C LEU A 888 42.33 14.47 -13.11
N HIS A 889 42.46 14.53 -11.78
CA HIS A 889 43.73 14.85 -11.11
C HIS A 889 44.81 13.79 -11.38
N PRO A 890 46.09 14.18 -11.55
CA PRO A 890 47.15 13.25 -11.91
C PRO A 890 47.40 12.20 -10.81
N ASN A 891 47.49 10.93 -11.21
CA ASN A 891 47.69 9.76 -10.33
C ASN A 891 46.61 9.51 -9.26
N VAL A 892 45.47 10.21 -9.30
CA VAL A 892 44.41 10.11 -8.27
C VAL A 892 43.93 8.67 -8.05
N GLU A 893 43.78 7.87 -9.11
CA GLU A 893 43.42 6.45 -9.01
C GLU A 893 44.39 5.64 -8.12
N ARG A 894 45.71 5.88 -8.23
CA ARG A 894 46.70 5.16 -7.42
C ARG A 894 46.66 5.60 -5.96
N VAL A 895 46.39 6.87 -5.69
CA VAL A 895 46.26 7.40 -4.32
C VAL A 895 45.02 6.82 -3.65
N VAL A 896 43.85 6.92 -4.30
CA VAL A 896 42.58 6.35 -3.81
C VAL A 896 42.71 4.84 -3.56
N ARG A 897 43.35 4.10 -4.47
CA ARG A 897 43.58 2.64 -4.31
C ARG A 897 44.43 2.30 -3.08
N ARG A 898 45.40 3.14 -2.71
CA ARG A 898 46.23 2.94 -1.50
C ARG A 898 45.46 3.32 -0.24
N ASP A 899 44.71 4.41 -0.28
CA ASP A 899 43.89 4.87 0.85
C ASP A 899 42.81 3.84 1.19
N LEU A 900 42.08 3.30 0.20
CA LEU A 900 41.10 2.24 0.41
C LEU A 900 41.70 0.95 1.02
N ARG A 901 42.95 0.60 0.65
CA ARG A 901 43.67 -0.54 1.27
C ARG A 901 44.01 -0.28 2.74
N ILE A 902 44.37 0.95 3.07
CA ILE A 902 44.67 1.36 4.45
C ILE A 902 43.38 1.41 5.28
N MET A 903 42.30 1.97 4.74
CA MET A 903 40.97 1.98 5.35
C MET A 903 40.47 0.56 5.63
N GLY A 904 40.54 -0.34 4.66
CA GLY A 904 40.09 -1.73 4.82
C GLY A 904 40.87 -2.52 5.89
N PHE A 905 42.18 -2.25 6.02
CA PHE A 905 42.99 -2.82 7.10
C PHE A 905 42.55 -2.34 8.49
N PHE A 906 42.29 -1.03 8.66
CA PHE A 906 41.78 -0.50 9.93
C PHE A 906 40.34 -0.94 10.21
N ALA A 907 39.48 -0.98 9.20
CA ALA A 907 38.12 -1.47 9.32
C ALA A 907 38.06 -2.91 9.83
N ALA A 908 38.93 -3.79 9.31
CA ALA A 908 39.06 -5.17 9.79
C ALA A 908 39.56 -5.27 11.24
N ILE A 909 40.40 -4.33 11.70
CA ILE A 909 40.83 -4.25 13.12
C ILE A 909 39.70 -3.76 14.02
N ILE A 910 38.95 -2.73 13.60
CA ILE A 910 37.83 -2.18 14.37
C ILE A 910 36.70 -3.22 14.48
N ASN A 911 36.43 -3.97 13.41
CA ASN A 911 35.43 -5.03 13.41
C ASN A 911 35.81 -6.25 14.28
N ALA A 912 37.06 -6.34 14.75
CA ALA A 912 37.48 -7.34 15.73
C ALA A 912 37.23 -6.90 17.19
N ILE A 913 36.67 -5.70 17.41
CA ILE A 913 36.27 -5.20 18.73
C ILE A 913 34.82 -5.64 19.00
N PRO A 914 34.57 -6.48 20.02
CA PRO A 914 33.21 -6.85 20.41
C PRO A 914 32.39 -5.58 20.70
N THR A 915 31.12 -5.56 20.26
CA THR A 915 30.18 -4.40 20.19
C THR A 915 30.25 -3.49 18.96
N MET A 916 31.28 -3.57 18.10
CA MET A 916 31.34 -2.77 16.86
C MET A 916 30.95 -3.54 15.59
N GLU A 917 30.62 -4.82 15.71
CA GLU A 917 30.30 -5.73 14.59
C GLU A 917 29.06 -5.28 13.78
N TRP A 918 28.05 -4.68 14.41
CA TRP A 918 26.82 -4.21 13.75
C TRP A 918 27.04 -3.07 12.74
N LEU A 919 28.16 -2.36 12.83
CA LEU A 919 28.54 -1.31 11.88
C LEU A 919 29.25 -1.86 10.63
N SER A 920 29.74 -3.12 10.68
CA SER A 920 30.47 -3.82 9.62
C SER A 920 31.33 -2.91 8.72
N PHE A 921 32.23 -2.15 9.35
CA PHE A 921 33.11 -1.19 8.66
C PHE A 921 33.84 -1.75 7.41
N PRO A 922 34.24 -3.04 7.33
CA PRO A 922 34.83 -3.58 6.12
C PRO A 922 33.92 -3.46 4.89
N ASP A 923 32.63 -3.73 5.04
CA ASP A 923 31.64 -3.63 3.94
C ASP A 923 31.43 -2.16 3.52
N GLU A 924 31.31 -1.26 4.50
CA GLU A 924 31.10 0.17 4.23
C GLU A 924 32.31 0.77 3.49
N VAL A 925 33.53 0.34 3.82
CA VAL A 925 34.76 0.72 3.10
C VAL A 925 34.82 0.09 1.71
N GLU A 926 34.25 -1.11 1.51
CA GLU A 926 34.11 -1.71 0.19
C GLU A 926 33.14 -0.91 -0.68
N GLN A 927 31.92 -0.63 -0.20
CA GLN A 927 30.90 0.18 -0.90
C GLN A 927 31.39 1.60 -1.22
N PHE A 928 31.96 2.30 -0.24
CA PHE A 928 32.62 3.60 -0.47
C PHE A 928 33.72 3.48 -1.54
N GLY A 929 34.48 2.38 -1.52
CA GLY A 929 35.49 2.07 -2.52
C GLY A 929 34.92 1.75 -3.91
N GLU A 930 33.67 1.31 -4.04
CA GLU A 930 33.03 1.07 -5.34
C GLU A 930 32.55 2.40 -5.94
N MET A 931 31.83 3.21 -5.16
CA MET A 931 31.44 4.59 -5.48
C MET A 931 32.65 5.42 -5.95
N MET A 932 33.76 5.38 -5.19
CA MET A 932 35.01 6.06 -5.55
C MET A 932 35.65 5.56 -6.85
N ARG A 933 35.38 4.32 -7.28
CA ARG A 933 35.94 3.77 -8.54
C ARG A 933 35.09 4.12 -9.76
N LEU A 934 33.77 4.29 -9.59
CA LEU A 934 32.88 4.80 -10.64
C LEU A 934 33.30 6.22 -11.08
N GLN A 935 33.54 7.12 -10.12
CA GLN A 935 34.02 8.48 -10.38
C GLN A 935 35.45 8.58 -10.99
N LEU A 936 36.20 7.47 -11.04
CA LEU A 936 37.56 7.41 -11.59
C LEU A 936 37.61 6.97 -13.07
N ASP A 937 36.45 6.80 -13.71
CA ASP A 937 36.36 6.54 -15.14
C ASP A 937 35.29 7.42 -15.80
N LEU A 938 35.71 8.58 -16.31
CA LEU A 938 34.81 9.59 -16.87
C LEU A 938 34.00 9.13 -18.11
N ARG A 939 34.29 7.94 -18.66
CA ARG A 939 33.45 7.28 -19.66
C ARG A 939 32.11 6.80 -19.09
N ILE A 940 32.07 6.44 -17.81
CA ILE A 940 30.85 6.03 -17.11
C ILE A 940 29.93 7.25 -16.97
N GLU A 941 30.47 8.42 -16.62
CA GLU A 941 29.72 9.67 -16.58
C GLU A 941 29.11 10.04 -17.94
N ALA A 942 29.85 9.90 -19.05
CA ALA A 942 29.29 10.08 -20.40
C ALA A 942 28.23 9.02 -20.78
N ALA A 943 28.36 7.79 -20.31
CA ALA A 943 27.34 6.76 -20.51
C ALA A 943 26.05 7.12 -19.74
N ASN A 944 26.18 7.52 -18.48
CA ASN A 944 25.08 7.99 -17.63
C ASN A 944 24.36 9.20 -18.25
N LEU A 945 25.10 10.23 -18.70
CA LEU A 945 24.53 11.37 -19.44
C LEU A 945 23.76 10.94 -20.69
N THR A 946 24.28 9.93 -21.42
CA THR A 946 23.63 9.38 -22.60
C THR A 946 22.31 8.67 -22.23
N MET A 947 22.30 7.91 -21.14
CA MET A 947 21.10 7.22 -20.63
C MET A 947 20.06 8.21 -20.11
N PHE A 948 20.43 9.17 -19.25
CA PHE A 948 19.53 10.24 -18.79
C PHE A 948 18.90 11.00 -19.97
N ARG A 949 19.66 11.32 -21.02
CA ARG A 949 19.12 11.95 -22.24
C ARG A 949 18.20 11.05 -23.06
N GLN A 950 18.30 9.72 -22.92
CA GLN A 950 17.35 8.79 -23.55
C GLN A 950 16.05 8.73 -22.73
N TYR A 951 16.13 8.56 -21.40
CA TYR A 951 14.95 8.55 -20.52
C TYR A 951 14.15 9.87 -20.57
N PHE A 952 14.84 11.02 -20.61
CA PHE A 952 14.21 12.34 -20.68
C PHE A 952 13.94 12.85 -22.12
N LYS A 953 14.14 12.01 -23.16
CA LYS A 953 13.96 12.42 -24.57
C LYS A 953 12.56 12.95 -24.90
N GLU A 954 11.53 12.42 -24.24
CA GLU A 954 10.12 12.79 -24.45
C GLU A 954 9.55 13.74 -23.37
N ARG A 955 10.39 14.16 -22.41
CA ARG A 955 9.98 14.91 -21.21
C ARG A 955 10.67 16.29 -21.21
N ASN A 956 9.89 17.37 -21.29
CA ASN A 956 10.44 18.72 -21.51
C ASN A 956 10.84 19.46 -20.21
N THR A 957 10.65 18.86 -19.03
CA THR A 957 10.74 19.56 -17.73
C THR A 957 12.17 19.63 -17.18
N ALA A 958 12.97 18.58 -17.40
CA ALA A 958 14.37 18.49 -17.00
C ALA A 958 15.29 18.18 -18.17
N TRP A 959 16.53 18.67 -18.10
CA TRP A 959 17.50 18.59 -19.19
C TRP A 959 18.90 18.19 -18.69
N PHE A 960 19.63 17.50 -19.56
CA PHE A 960 20.97 16.98 -19.30
C PHE A 960 21.92 17.36 -20.46
N PRO A 961 23.17 17.79 -20.20
CA PRO A 961 24.19 18.08 -21.22
C PRO A 961 24.44 16.95 -22.22
N TYR A 962 24.70 17.28 -23.50
CA TYR A 962 25.08 16.28 -24.50
C TYR A 962 26.55 15.83 -24.31
N PRO A 963 26.82 14.54 -24.06
CA PRO A 963 28.20 14.04 -23.96
C PRO A 963 28.78 13.81 -25.37
N TYR A 964 29.95 14.39 -25.63
CA TYR A 964 30.74 14.11 -26.84
C TYR A 964 31.49 12.79 -26.65
N THR A 965 30.76 11.68 -26.84
CA THR A 965 31.25 10.31 -26.62
C THR A 965 32.44 9.92 -27.50
N GLU A 966 32.65 10.59 -28.63
CA GLU A 966 33.81 10.39 -29.51
C GLU A 966 35.12 10.95 -28.92
N TYR A 967 35.03 12.00 -28.09
CA TYR A 967 36.18 12.70 -27.50
C TYR A 967 36.34 12.42 -25.99
N THR A 968 35.41 11.65 -25.42
CA THR A 968 35.45 11.27 -24.01
C THR A 968 36.31 10.04 -23.78
N THR A 969 37.27 10.16 -22.87
CA THR A 969 38.16 9.09 -22.43
C THR A 969 38.06 8.92 -20.92
N ARG A 970 38.75 7.91 -20.38
CA ARG A 970 38.78 7.66 -18.94
C ARG A 970 39.21 8.87 -18.09
N ASN A 971 40.09 9.72 -18.63
CA ASN A 971 40.67 10.86 -17.90
C ASN A 971 40.07 12.23 -18.29
N VAL A 972 39.26 12.29 -19.35
CA VAL A 972 38.67 13.53 -19.90
C VAL A 972 37.24 13.27 -20.34
N LEU A 973 36.28 14.01 -19.77
CA LEU A 973 34.92 14.14 -20.27
C LEU A 973 34.79 15.44 -21.05
N VAL A 974 34.13 15.38 -22.21
CA VAL A 974 33.73 16.55 -23.01
C VAL A 974 32.23 16.51 -23.16
N GLU A 975 31.54 17.54 -22.67
CA GLU A 975 30.07 17.64 -22.68
C GLU A 975 29.61 19.05 -23.07
N GLU A 976 28.35 19.20 -23.49
CA GLU A 976 27.70 20.49 -23.77
C GLU A 976 27.72 21.42 -22.54
N PHE A 977 28.11 22.69 -22.71
CA PHE A 977 28.14 23.62 -21.59
C PHE A 977 26.71 24.01 -21.16
N ALA A 978 26.31 23.63 -19.95
CA ALA A 978 25.04 24.02 -19.35
C ALA A 978 24.95 25.55 -19.13
N GLN A 979 24.15 26.23 -19.95
CA GLN A 979 23.85 27.65 -19.77
C GLN A 979 22.69 27.81 -18.77
N GLY A 980 23.03 28.04 -17.49
CA GLY A 980 22.08 28.25 -16.40
C GLY A 980 22.68 29.04 -15.23
N ILE A 981 21.87 29.25 -14.19
CA ILE A 981 22.31 29.76 -12.87
C ILE A 981 22.13 28.63 -11.84
N PRO A 982 23.11 28.36 -10.95
CA PRO A 982 22.99 27.35 -9.89
C PRO A 982 21.78 27.56 -8.98
N LEU A 983 21.12 26.47 -8.58
CA LEU A 983 19.93 26.52 -7.74
C LEU A 983 20.20 27.15 -6.36
N GLU A 984 21.42 27.03 -5.85
CA GLU A 984 21.90 27.70 -4.63
C GLU A 984 21.62 29.22 -4.63
N ASP A 985 21.72 29.89 -5.78
CA ASP A 985 21.46 31.34 -5.88
C ASP A 985 19.97 31.67 -5.71
N PHE A 986 19.08 30.80 -6.18
CA PHE A 986 17.63 30.95 -6.00
C PHE A 986 17.23 30.61 -4.57
N LEU A 987 17.85 29.61 -3.94
CA LEU A 987 17.66 29.30 -2.51
C LEU A 987 18.09 30.46 -1.60
N ARG A 988 19.16 31.18 -1.96
CA ARG A 988 19.68 32.31 -1.16
C ARG A 988 18.92 33.62 -1.37
N ASN A 989 18.45 33.91 -2.59
CA ASN A 989 17.81 35.19 -2.91
C ASN A 989 16.26 35.14 -3.00
N GLY A 990 15.68 33.94 -3.06
CA GLY A 990 14.27 33.71 -3.40
C GLY A 990 14.08 33.38 -4.89
N GLY A 991 13.01 32.63 -5.18
CA GLY A 991 12.63 32.23 -6.55
C GLY A 991 11.66 33.21 -7.23
N GLY A 992 11.14 34.20 -6.51
CA GLY A 992 10.18 35.17 -7.05
C GLY A 992 8.91 34.50 -7.57
N PRO A 993 8.35 34.91 -8.73
CA PRO A 993 7.16 34.26 -9.31
C PRO A 993 7.41 32.79 -9.72
N PHE A 994 8.66 32.42 -10.01
CA PHE A 994 9.03 31.06 -10.46
C PHE A 994 9.27 30.07 -9.32
N GLN A 995 9.09 30.49 -8.06
CA GLN A 995 9.45 29.73 -6.87
C GLN A 995 8.67 28.41 -6.75
N GLU A 996 7.41 28.38 -7.18
CA GLU A 996 6.59 27.17 -7.22
C GLU A 996 6.91 26.29 -8.44
N ASP A 997 7.06 26.87 -9.62
CA ASP A 997 7.41 26.14 -10.86
C ASP A 997 8.76 25.41 -10.71
N ILE A 998 9.80 26.07 -10.18
CA ILE A 998 11.12 25.46 -9.94
C ILE A 998 11.03 24.32 -8.92
N ALA A 999 10.24 24.48 -7.85
CA ALA A 999 10.07 23.43 -6.85
C ALA A 999 9.32 22.21 -7.40
N ASN A 1000 8.23 22.44 -8.13
CA ASN A 1000 7.38 21.40 -8.71
C ASN A 1000 8.11 20.62 -9.81
N GLU A 1001 8.83 21.29 -10.72
CA GLU A 1001 9.56 20.59 -11.79
C GLU A 1001 10.76 19.82 -11.27
N GLY A 1002 11.43 20.31 -10.22
CA GLY A 1002 12.54 19.59 -9.58
C GLY A 1002 12.06 18.31 -8.91
N LEU A 1003 10.92 18.39 -8.20
CA LEU A 1003 10.26 17.25 -7.59
C LEU A 1003 9.80 16.21 -8.62
N ASN A 1004 9.12 16.66 -9.69
CA ASN A 1004 8.60 15.83 -10.78
C ASN A 1004 9.73 15.06 -11.49
N ALA A 1005 10.82 15.73 -11.85
CA ALA A 1005 11.95 15.13 -12.53
C ALA A 1005 12.64 14.05 -11.66
N PHE A 1006 12.85 14.32 -10.37
CA PHE A 1006 13.48 13.35 -9.47
C PHE A 1006 12.58 12.14 -9.16
N LEU A 1007 11.29 12.36 -8.84
CA LEU A 1007 10.35 11.25 -8.61
C LEU A 1007 10.23 10.35 -9.85
N THR A 1008 10.40 10.91 -11.05
CA THR A 1008 10.48 10.16 -12.31
C THR A 1008 11.73 9.28 -12.36
N MET A 1009 12.90 9.80 -12.00
CA MET A 1009 14.16 9.01 -11.91
C MET A 1009 14.04 7.85 -10.92
N VAL A 1010 13.45 8.09 -9.74
CA VAL A 1010 13.29 7.08 -8.69
C VAL A 1010 12.26 6.01 -9.05
N LEU A 1011 11.05 6.42 -9.44
CA LEU A 1011 9.91 5.51 -9.51
C LEU A 1011 9.73 4.90 -10.91
N ILE A 1012 9.89 5.70 -11.98
CA ILE A 1012 9.69 5.24 -13.36
C ILE A 1012 10.98 4.64 -13.92
N ASP A 1013 12.06 5.44 -13.96
CA ASP A 1013 13.25 5.07 -14.73
C ASP A 1013 14.21 4.15 -13.94
N ASN A 1014 14.08 4.09 -12.61
CA ASN A 1014 14.95 3.33 -11.68
C ASN A 1014 16.45 3.69 -11.83
N PHE A 1015 16.74 4.92 -12.25
CA PHE A 1015 18.06 5.41 -12.63
C PHE A 1015 18.28 6.78 -11.97
N ILE A 1016 18.83 6.78 -10.76
CA ILE A 1016 18.74 7.92 -9.83
C ILE A 1016 20.07 8.67 -9.77
N HIS A 1017 20.04 9.99 -9.94
CA HIS A 1017 21.22 10.82 -9.73
C HIS A 1017 21.60 10.86 -8.24
N ALA A 1018 22.70 10.22 -7.84
CA ALA A 1018 23.01 10.00 -6.43
C ALA A 1018 23.71 11.19 -5.73
N ASP A 1019 24.46 12.02 -6.48
CA ASP A 1019 25.14 13.23 -5.96
C ASP A 1019 24.30 14.50 -6.23
N LEU A 1020 22.99 14.45 -5.89
CA LEU A 1020 22.03 15.52 -6.21
C LEU A 1020 21.96 16.61 -5.12
N HIS A 1021 22.80 17.64 -5.26
CA HIS A 1021 22.82 18.82 -4.39
C HIS A 1021 22.62 20.15 -5.17
N PRO A 1022 22.30 21.29 -4.52
CA PRO A 1022 21.97 22.56 -5.22
C PRO A 1022 23.05 23.15 -6.13
N GLY A 1023 24.29 22.63 -6.08
CA GLY A 1023 25.39 23.01 -6.97
C GLY A 1023 25.37 22.22 -8.29
N ASN A 1024 24.80 21.01 -8.28
CA ASN A 1024 24.64 20.13 -9.46
C ASN A 1024 23.31 20.35 -10.19
N ILE A 1025 22.51 21.31 -9.72
CA ILE A 1025 21.24 21.72 -10.33
C ILE A 1025 21.37 23.17 -10.80
N MET A 1026 21.06 23.43 -12.07
CA MET A 1026 20.97 24.78 -12.62
C MET A 1026 19.56 25.06 -13.15
N VAL A 1027 19.15 26.33 -13.12
CA VAL A 1027 17.91 26.81 -13.74
C VAL A 1027 18.26 27.62 -14.98
N ARG A 1028 17.58 27.33 -16.09
CA ARG A 1028 17.55 28.16 -17.29
C ARG A 1028 16.14 28.67 -17.57
N PHE A 1029 16.02 29.68 -18.44
CA PHE A 1029 14.73 30.25 -18.85
C PHE A 1029 14.54 30.10 -20.36
N TYR A 1030 13.35 29.70 -20.79
CA TYR A 1030 12.98 29.60 -22.20
C TYR A 1030 11.62 30.27 -22.43
N GLN A 1031 11.35 30.71 -23.66
CA GLN A 1031 10.06 31.27 -24.04
C GLN A 1031 9.28 30.21 -24.86
N PRO A 1032 8.03 29.87 -24.48
CA PRO A 1032 7.18 28.99 -25.28
C PRO A 1032 6.78 29.67 -26.59
N GLN A 1033 6.55 28.90 -27.66
CA GLN A 1033 6.07 29.45 -28.93
C GLN A 1033 4.59 29.82 -28.83
N GLN A 1034 4.21 30.99 -29.35
CA GLN A 1034 2.79 31.34 -29.47
C GLN A 1034 2.10 30.40 -30.47
N CYS A 1035 1.01 29.76 -30.04
CA CYS A 1035 0.27 28.81 -30.85
C CYS A 1035 -0.63 29.57 -31.86
N ASP A 1036 -0.16 29.69 -33.10
CA ASP A 1036 -0.86 30.40 -34.17
C ASP A 1036 -2.02 29.57 -34.74
N VAL A 1037 -3.21 29.67 -34.12
CA VAL A 1037 -4.42 28.90 -34.49
C VAL A 1037 -5.15 29.50 -35.71
N GLY A 1038 -4.39 29.90 -36.73
CA GLY A 1038 -4.90 30.46 -37.98
C GLY A 1038 -5.36 29.39 -38.97
N LEU A 1039 -6.66 29.04 -38.94
CA LEU A 1039 -7.25 28.05 -39.86
C LEU A 1039 -7.25 28.49 -41.35
N PHE A 1040 -6.97 29.76 -41.64
CA PHE A 1040 -6.81 30.32 -42.98
C PHE A 1040 -5.73 31.42 -43.06
N THR A 1041 -4.47 31.07 -42.76
CA THR A 1041 -3.32 31.93 -43.06
C THR A 1041 -2.35 31.25 -44.02
N ARG A 1042 -1.97 31.97 -45.07
CA ARG A 1042 -1.11 31.50 -46.15
C ARG A 1042 0.32 31.33 -45.63
N LYS A 1043 0.90 30.13 -45.77
CA LYS A 1043 2.32 29.88 -45.51
C LYS A 1043 3.18 30.92 -46.26
N GLU A 1044 3.88 31.76 -45.52
CA GLU A 1044 5.03 32.49 -46.05
C GLU A 1044 6.27 31.59 -46.02
N ASP A 1045 7.00 31.56 -47.14
CA ASP A 1045 8.29 30.88 -47.22
C ASP A 1045 9.32 31.60 -46.36
N ARG A 1046 9.66 31.05 -45.20
CA ARG A 1046 10.91 31.38 -44.49
C ARG A 1046 12.03 30.43 -44.87
N THR A 1047 12.40 30.48 -46.15
CA THR A 1047 13.67 29.96 -46.66
C THR A 1047 14.79 30.96 -46.36
N THR A 1048 15.33 30.94 -45.14
CA THR A 1048 16.67 31.50 -44.81
C THR A 1048 17.05 31.17 -43.36
N GLY A 1049 18.20 30.51 -43.16
CA GLY A 1049 19.00 30.75 -41.94
C GLY A 1049 19.75 32.08 -42.09
N PRO A 1050 20.25 32.69 -41.00
CA PRO A 1050 21.57 32.25 -40.54
C PRO A 1050 21.85 32.39 -39.03
N LYS A 1051 23.01 31.81 -38.66
CA LYS A 1051 24.04 32.22 -37.67
C LYS A 1051 23.77 33.45 -36.77
N ASP A 1052 24.28 33.35 -35.54
CA ASP A 1052 24.55 34.44 -34.59
C ASP A 1052 23.34 35.17 -33.97
N SER A 1053 22.22 34.46 -33.74
CA SER A 1053 21.33 34.85 -32.64
C SER A 1053 21.99 34.48 -31.31
N PRO A 1054 22.24 35.40 -30.37
CA PRO A 1054 22.62 35.02 -29.02
C PRO A 1054 21.52 34.12 -28.45
N ASP A 1055 21.92 33.10 -27.69
CA ASP A 1055 20.98 32.21 -27.00
C ASP A 1055 20.03 33.08 -26.18
N VAL A 1056 18.72 33.00 -26.45
CA VAL A 1056 17.70 33.81 -25.78
C VAL A 1056 17.79 33.63 -24.26
N THR A 1057 18.17 32.41 -23.85
CA THR A 1057 18.53 32.03 -22.48
C THR A 1057 19.62 32.95 -21.89
N GLU A 1058 20.75 33.14 -22.58
CA GLU A 1058 21.93 33.83 -22.04
C GLU A 1058 21.69 35.34 -21.89
N GLU A 1059 20.82 35.96 -22.69
CA GLU A 1059 20.42 37.36 -22.48
C GLU A 1059 19.62 37.54 -21.17
N VAL A 1060 18.72 36.61 -20.87
CA VAL A 1060 17.98 36.56 -19.59
C VAL A 1060 18.95 36.33 -18.42
N LEU A 1061 19.89 35.37 -18.55
CA LEU A 1061 20.89 35.11 -17.51
C LEU A 1061 21.83 36.31 -17.30
N ARG A 1062 22.20 37.03 -18.36
CA ARG A 1062 23.02 38.25 -18.30
C ARG A 1062 22.33 39.38 -17.55
N ARG A 1063 21.00 39.50 -17.65
CA ARG A 1063 20.19 40.45 -16.86
C ARG A 1063 20.17 40.10 -15.37
N LEU A 1064 20.22 38.82 -15.00
CA LEU A 1064 20.13 38.35 -13.60
C LEU A 1064 21.47 38.30 -12.86
N ARG A 1065 22.55 37.82 -13.50
CA ARG A 1065 23.87 37.60 -12.85
C ARG A 1065 24.40 38.78 -12.00
N PRO A 1066 24.26 40.07 -12.38
CA PRO A 1066 24.73 41.20 -11.57
C PRO A 1066 24.03 41.35 -10.21
N TYR A 1067 22.83 40.78 -10.05
CA TYR A 1067 21.99 40.94 -8.86
C TYR A 1067 22.03 39.74 -7.90
N LYS A 1068 22.91 38.75 -8.15
CA LYS A 1068 23.08 37.49 -7.39
C LYS A 1068 23.30 37.64 -5.86
N ASN A 1069 23.64 38.83 -5.37
CA ASN A 1069 23.81 39.15 -3.94
C ASN A 1069 22.80 40.19 -3.41
N LYS A 1070 21.73 40.50 -4.16
CA LYS A 1070 20.76 41.55 -3.85
C LYS A 1070 19.30 41.04 -3.99
N PRO A 1071 18.72 40.43 -2.95
CA PRO A 1071 17.41 39.77 -3.04
C PRO A 1071 16.26 40.65 -3.56
N GLN A 1072 16.22 41.94 -3.24
CA GLN A 1072 15.15 42.83 -3.68
C GLN A 1072 15.23 43.18 -5.18
N GLU A 1073 16.43 43.49 -5.70
CA GLU A 1073 16.63 43.76 -7.12
C GLU A 1073 16.50 42.47 -7.96
N TRP A 1074 16.95 41.34 -7.41
CA TRP A 1074 16.81 40.00 -7.98
C TRP A 1074 15.34 39.63 -8.25
N ASN A 1075 14.49 39.65 -7.21
CA ASN A 1075 13.08 39.27 -7.35
C ASN A 1075 12.31 40.22 -8.29
N LYS A 1076 12.66 41.51 -8.34
CA LYS A 1076 12.06 42.44 -9.32
C LYS A 1076 12.40 42.05 -10.76
N ARG A 1077 13.65 41.65 -11.04
CA ARG A 1077 14.03 41.19 -12.40
C ARG A 1077 13.41 39.85 -12.76
N LEU A 1078 13.19 38.95 -11.80
CA LEU A 1078 12.42 37.74 -12.04
C LEU A 1078 10.95 38.05 -12.39
N GLN A 1079 10.35 39.07 -11.79
CA GLN A 1079 8.99 39.51 -12.18
C GLN A 1079 8.97 40.06 -13.62
N GLU A 1080 9.92 40.89 -14.02
CA GLU A 1080 10.03 41.36 -15.42
C GLU A 1080 10.16 40.19 -16.42
N ILE A 1081 10.82 39.09 -16.02
CA ILE A 1081 11.01 37.89 -16.85
C ILE A 1081 9.72 37.04 -16.91
N ASP A 1082 8.92 37.02 -15.85
CA ASP A 1082 7.57 36.39 -15.82
C ASP A 1082 6.59 37.18 -16.69
N ASP A 1083 6.61 38.51 -16.58
CA ASP A 1083 5.80 39.44 -17.39
C ASP A 1083 6.15 39.35 -18.90
N GLU A 1084 7.41 39.01 -19.24
CA GLU A 1084 7.88 38.72 -20.62
C GLU A 1084 7.50 37.31 -21.13
N GLY A 1085 6.88 36.46 -20.29
CA GLY A 1085 6.36 35.14 -20.65
C GLY A 1085 7.39 34.01 -20.67
N TYR A 1086 8.54 34.16 -20.01
CA TYR A 1086 9.52 33.09 -19.88
C TYR A 1086 9.11 32.06 -18.83
N ARG A 1087 9.51 30.79 -19.02
CA ARG A 1087 9.32 29.71 -18.04
C ARG A 1087 10.66 29.09 -17.63
N PRO A 1088 10.80 28.66 -16.36
CA PRO A 1088 12.00 28.00 -15.88
C PRO A 1088 12.09 26.57 -16.43
N GLN A 1089 13.31 26.07 -16.59
CA GLN A 1089 13.60 24.67 -16.91
C GLN A 1089 14.84 24.23 -16.14
N ILE A 1090 14.82 23.01 -15.62
CA ILE A 1090 15.87 22.51 -14.74
C ILE A 1090 16.92 21.74 -15.55
N ILE A 1091 18.18 21.94 -15.18
CA ILE A 1091 19.35 21.28 -15.74
C ILE A 1091 20.03 20.50 -14.62
N PHE A 1092 20.34 19.23 -14.86
CA PHE A 1092 21.17 18.42 -14.00
C PHE A 1092 22.56 18.22 -14.63
N ILE A 1093 23.62 18.34 -13.81
CA ILE A 1093 25.04 18.19 -14.21
C ILE A 1093 25.76 17.27 -13.21
N ASP A 1094 26.97 16.81 -13.56
CA ASP A 1094 27.81 15.90 -12.75
C ASP A 1094 27.12 14.54 -12.44
N THR A 1095 26.59 13.89 -13.47
CA THR A 1095 25.94 12.55 -13.36
C THR A 1095 26.95 11.41 -13.20
N GLY A 1096 28.10 11.68 -12.57
CA GLY A 1096 29.20 10.72 -12.36
C GLY A 1096 28.92 9.69 -11.28
N LEU A 1097 27.87 9.91 -10.47
CA LEU A 1097 27.28 8.90 -9.58
C LEU A 1097 25.79 8.76 -9.89
N VAL A 1098 25.40 7.53 -10.17
CA VAL A 1098 24.03 7.08 -10.23
C VAL A 1098 23.80 6.16 -9.03
N THR A 1099 22.55 5.76 -8.79
CA THR A 1099 22.22 4.58 -8.00
C THR A 1099 21.01 3.92 -8.64
N GLU A 1100 21.08 2.60 -8.78
CA GLU A 1100 20.00 1.75 -9.28
C GLU A 1100 19.60 0.74 -8.20
N LEU A 1101 18.30 0.54 -7.99
CA LEU A 1101 17.84 -0.56 -7.16
C LEU A 1101 17.76 -1.83 -8.01
N ASN A 1102 18.51 -2.88 -7.65
CA ASN A 1102 18.38 -4.20 -8.27
C ASN A 1102 16.94 -4.75 -8.12
N ALA A 1103 16.56 -5.77 -8.88
CA ALA A 1103 15.16 -6.24 -8.92
C ALA A 1103 14.57 -6.62 -7.56
N ILE A 1104 15.39 -7.20 -6.68
CA ILE A 1104 15.01 -7.60 -5.31
C ILE A 1104 14.82 -6.35 -4.45
N ASN A 1105 15.79 -5.44 -4.45
CA ASN A 1105 15.79 -4.21 -3.66
C ASN A 1105 14.75 -3.20 -4.12
N ARG A 1106 14.45 -3.17 -5.42
CA ARG A 1106 13.33 -2.40 -6.00
C ARG A 1106 11.99 -2.94 -5.53
N THR A 1107 11.83 -4.27 -5.49
CA THR A 1107 10.63 -4.91 -4.90
C THR A 1107 10.55 -4.60 -3.39
N ASN A 1108 11.68 -4.68 -2.68
CA ASN A 1108 11.74 -4.37 -1.25
C ASN A 1108 11.39 -2.91 -0.94
N PHE A 1109 11.86 -1.98 -1.76
CA PHE A 1109 11.52 -0.56 -1.70
C PHE A 1109 10.04 -0.32 -1.98
N ILE A 1110 9.48 -0.94 -3.02
CA ILE A 1110 8.06 -0.82 -3.37
C ILE A 1110 7.17 -1.38 -2.25
N ASP A 1111 7.49 -2.53 -1.67
CA ASP A 1111 6.76 -3.12 -0.54
C ASP A 1111 6.80 -2.23 0.71
N LEU A 1112 7.96 -1.66 1.03
CA LEU A 1112 8.13 -0.77 2.17
C LEU A 1112 7.39 0.55 1.96
N PHE A 1113 7.48 1.13 0.76
CA PHE A 1113 6.74 2.33 0.37
C PHE A 1113 5.23 2.07 0.35
N LYS A 1114 4.80 0.88 -0.10
CA LYS A 1114 3.41 0.40 -0.06
C LYS A 1114 2.91 0.29 1.39
N ALA A 1115 3.67 -0.34 2.29
CA ALA A 1115 3.31 -0.41 3.71
C ALA A 1115 3.18 0.98 4.37
N VAL A 1116 4.10 1.91 4.06
CA VAL A 1116 4.03 3.30 4.55
C VAL A 1116 2.82 4.04 3.95
N ALA A 1117 2.53 3.87 2.67
CA ALA A 1117 1.37 4.48 1.99
C ALA A 1117 0.02 3.89 2.44
N GLU A 1118 -0.01 2.61 2.84
CA GLU A 1118 -1.13 1.93 3.51
C GLU A 1118 -1.32 2.41 4.97
N PHE A 1119 -0.42 3.26 5.48
CA PHE A 1119 -0.32 3.69 6.89
C PHE A 1119 -0.12 2.53 7.87
N ASP A 1120 0.61 1.50 7.44
CA ASP A 1120 1.02 0.34 8.25
C ASP A 1120 2.51 0.46 8.61
N GLY A 1121 2.78 1.26 9.65
CA GLY A 1121 4.11 1.45 10.19
C GLY A 1121 4.66 0.20 10.91
N TYR A 1122 3.80 -0.72 11.35
CA TYR A 1122 4.22 -1.98 11.96
C TYR A 1122 4.83 -2.91 10.91
N LYS A 1123 4.11 -3.12 9.80
CA LYS A 1123 4.60 -3.84 8.62
C LYS A 1123 5.84 -3.16 8.04
N ALA A 1124 5.84 -1.83 7.92
CA ALA A 1124 7.05 -1.10 7.49
C ALA A 1124 8.26 -1.38 8.40
N GLY A 1125 8.07 -1.33 9.73
CA GLY A 1125 9.12 -1.65 10.70
C GLY A 1125 9.60 -3.11 10.64
N HIS A 1126 8.67 -4.06 10.49
CA HIS A 1126 9.00 -5.48 10.31
C HIS A 1126 9.77 -5.73 9.00
N LEU A 1127 9.32 -5.17 7.88
CA LEU A 1127 10.01 -5.27 6.58
C LEU A 1127 11.42 -4.67 6.64
N MET A 1128 11.61 -3.56 7.37
CA MET A 1128 12.94 -2.97 7.59
C MET A 1128 13.87 -3.84 8.45
N VAL A 1129 13.35 -4.68 9.35
CA VAL A 1129 14.15 -5.61 10.17
C VAL A 1129 14.43 -6.91 9.43
N GLU A 1130 13.42 -7.52 8.81
CA GLU A 1130 13.53 -8.78 8.06
C GLU A 1130 14.48 -8.66 6.87
N ARG A 1131 14.50 -7.48 6.22
CA ARG A 1131 15.27 -7.22 4.99
C ARG A 1131 16.55 -6.42 5.24
N CYS A 1132 16.95 -6.22 6.50
CA CYS A 1132 18.25 -5.63 6.82
C CYS A 1132 19.38 -6.66 6.61
N ARG A 1133 20.63 -6.21 6.45
CA ARG A 1133 21.74 -7.14 6.15
C ARG A 1133 22.09 -8.14 7.26
N GLN A 1134 21.69 -7.87 8.50
CA GLN A 1134 21.96 -8.68 9.69
C GLN A 1134 20.78 -8.60 10.69
N PRO A 1135 19.66 -9.31 10.44
CA PRO A 1135 18.47 -9.25 11.30
C PRO A 1135 18.77 -9.65 12.74
N GLU A 1136 19.66 -10.63 12.94
CA GLU A 1136 20.15 -11.09 14.24
C GLU A 1136 20.96 -10.07 15.06
N ALA A 1137 21.39 -8.95 14.46
CA ALA A 1137 22.10 -7.86 15.16
C ALA A 1137 21.16 -6.76 15.70
N VAL A 1138 19.86 -6.82 15.35
CA VAL A 1138 18.86 -5.81 15.73
C VAL A 1138 18.47 -5.95 17.21
N ILE A 1139 18.49 -4.83 17.93
CA ILE A 1139 18.06 -4.76 19.33
C ILE A 1139 16.57 -4.45 19.39
N ASP A 1140 15.80 -5.30 20.10
CA ASP A 1140 14.37 -5.13 20.34
C ASP A 1140 13.54 -4.85 19.07
N SER A 1141 13.62 -5.75 18.09
CA SER A 1141 12.91 -5.67 16.78
C SER A 1141 11.42 -5.33 16.89
N GLU A 1142 10.73 -5.94 17.86
CA GLU A 1142 9.32 -5.67 18.16
C GLU A 1142 9.08 -4.23 18.65
N VAL A 1143 9.98 -3.69 19.47
CA VAL A 1143 9.90 -2.30 19.96
C VAL A 1143 10.16 -1.33 18.81
N PHE A 1144 11.08 -1.66 17.89
CA PHE A 1144 11.30 -0.89 16.67
C PHE A 1144 10.04 -0.85 15.79
N ALA A 1145 9.40 -2.00 15.53
CA ALA A 1145 8.17 -2.06 14.74
C ALA A 1145 6.99 -1.31 15.40
N LEU A 1146 6.84 -1.42 16.72
CA LEU A 1146 5.82 -0.68 17.48
C LEU A 1146 6.06 0.83 17.46
N ARG A 1147 7.32 1.30 17.52
CA ARG A 1147 7.64 2.73 17.40
C ARG A 1147 7.43 3.26 15.97
N MET A 1148 7.77 2.47 14.95
CA MET A 1148 7.43 2.78 13.56
C MET A 1148 5.91 2.90 13.36
N GLN A 1149 5.12 2.00 13.96
CA GLN A 1149 3.66 2.12 13.96
C GLN A 1149 3.18 3.38 14.69
N HIS A 1150 3.76 3.74 15.83
CA HIS A 1150 3.42 4.98 16.54
C HIS A 1150 3.73 6.24 15.71
N LEU A 1151 4.86 6.26 14.99
CA LEU A 1151 5.23 7.34 14.08
C LEU A 1151 4.19 7.48 12.95
N VAL A 1152 3.89 6.39 12.24
CA VAL A 1152 2.94 6.39 11.11
C VAL A 1152 1.50 6.71 11.56
N LEU A 1153 1.07 6.24 12.74
CA LEU A 1153 -0.20 6.64 13.35
C LEU A 1153 -0.22 8.12 13.77
N GLY A 1154 0.90 8.64 14.27
CA GLY A 1154 1.09 10.06 14.56
C GLY A 1154 0.87 10.92 13.31
N VAL A 1155 1.44 10.51 12.18
CA VAL A 1155 1.20 11.13 10.86
C VAL A 1155 -0.26 10.99 10.43
N LYS A 1156 -0.86 9.79 10.55
CA LYS A 1156 -2.27 9.51 10.23
C LYS A 1156 -3.27 10.32 11.06
N SER A 1157 -2.90 10.75 12.27
CA SER A 1157 -3.73 11.66 13.09
C SER A 1157 -3.72 13.11 12.58
N ARG A 1158 -2.74 13.48 11.75
CA ARG A 1158 -2.51 14.84 11.23
C ARG A 1158 -2.81 14.99 9.74
N THR A 1159 -3.04 13.88 9.00
CA THR A 1159 -3.27 13.89 7.54
C THR A 1159 -4.57 14.56 7.07
N PHE A 1160 -5.48 14.95 7.96
CA PHE A 1160 -6.57 15.88 7.60
C PHE A 1160 -6.10 17.32 7.35
N ALA A 1161 -4.83 17.64 7.64
CA ALA A 1161 -4.17 18.91 7.33
C ALA A 1161 -2.74 18.68 6.78
N LEU A 1162 -2.65 17.98 5.65
CA LEU A 1162 -1.38 17.56 5.01
C LEU A 1162 -0.35 18.68 4.76
N GLY A 1163 -0.77 19.93 4.57
CA GLY A 1163 0.12 21.05 4.22
C GLY A 1163 1.22 21.40 5.24
N ASN A 1164 1.16 20.92 6.49
CA ASN A 1164 2.11 21.28 7.56
C ASN A 1164 3.05 20.14 8.00
N ILE A 1165 2.95 18.94 7.42
CA ILE A 1165 3.78 17.80 7.83
C ILE A 1165 5.06 17.78 6.99
N LYS A 1166 6.23 17.97 7.59
CA LYS A 1166 7.54 17.77 6.92
C LYS A 1166 7.90 16.29 6.92
N ILE A 1167 8.16 15.72 5.75
CA ILE A 1167 8.59 14.32 5.64
C ILE A 1167 10.02 14.17 6.19
N GLY A 1168 10.84 15.22 6.11
CA GLY A 1168 12.14 15.29 6.76
C GLY A 1168 12.10 15.10 8.27
N ASP A 1169 11.08 15.61 8.98
CA ASP A 1169 10.96 15.39 10.42
C ASP A 1169 10.64 13.90 10.70
N ILE A 1170 9.73 13.30 9.91
CA ILE A 1170 9.37 11.88 9.98
C ILE A 1170 10.59 10.98 9.72
N LEU A 1171 11.30 11.22 8.61
CA LEU A 1171 12.46 10.43 8.20
C LEU A 1171 13.64 10.60 9.17
N ASN A 1172 13.84 11.78 9.76
CA ASN A 1172 14.82 11.96 10.84
C ASN A 1172 14.45 11.14 12.10
N GLU A 1173 13.17 11.07 12.47
CA GLU A 1173 12.70 10.17 13.53
C GLU A 1173 12.95 8.70 13.16
N VAL A 1174 12.68 8.27 11.91
CA VAL A 1174 13.01 6.91 11.41
C VAL A 1174 14.51 6.63 11.53
N LEU A 1175 15.37 7.48 10.98
CA LEU A 1175 16.83 7.27 11.02
C LEU A 1175 17.37 7.24 12.46
N SER A 1176 16.80 8.04 13.37
CA SER A 1176 17.16 7.98 14.79
C SER A 1176 16.67 6.70 15.48
N MET A 1177 15.54 6.13 15.08
CA MET A 1177 15.07 4.83 15.57
C MET A 1177 15.92 3.67 15.02
N VAL A 1178 16.26 3.72 13.74
CA VAL A 1178 17.15 2.77 13.04
C VAL A 1178 18.51 2.70 13.76
N ARG A 1179 19.12 3.85 14.04
CA ARG A 1179 20.34 3.97 14.85
C ARG A 1179 20.16 3.46 16.28
N GLY A 1180 19.02 3.73 16.92
CA GLY A 1180 18.76 3.34 18.30
C GLY A 1180 18.51 1.85 18.53
N HIS A 1181 18.10 1.11 17.48
CA HIS A 1181 17.80 -0.33 17.53
C HIS A 1181 18.79 -1.17 16.68
N HIS A 1182 19.87 -0.55 16.18
CA HIS A 1182 20.90 -1.18 15.33
C HIS A 1182 20.34 -1.83 14.04
N VAL A 1183 19.30 -1.25 13.43
CA VAL A 1183 18.76 -1.73 12.15
C VAL A 1183 19.70 -1.31 11.02
N ARG A 1184 20.29 -2.27 10.29
CA ARG A 1184 21.27 -1.97 9.23
C ARG A 1184 20.61 -1.85 7.85
N LEU A 1185 20.25 -0.62 7.47
CA LEU A 1185 19.77 -0.32 6.12
C LEU A 1185 20.87 -0.49 5.08
N GLU A 1186 20.46 -0.79 3.85
CA GLU A 1186 21.36 -0.91 2.71
C GLU A 1186 21.78 0.45 2.15
N GLY A 1187 23.05 0.60 1.78
CA GLY A 1187 23.63 1.87 1.31
C GLY A 1187 22.86 2.52 0.16
N ASP A 1188 22.40 1.74 -0.81
CA ASP A 1188 21.68 2.25 -1.98
C ASP A 1188 20.30 2.77 -1.59
N PHE A 1189 19.59 2.06 -0.71
CA PHE A 1189 18.33 2.51 -0.13
C PHE A 1189 18.51 3.81 0.68
N VAL A 1190 19.58 3.91 1.48
CA VAL A 1190 19.92 5.11 2.23
C VAL A 1190 20.19 6.30 1.31
N ASN A 1191 20.92 6.12 0.20
CA ASN A 1191 21.16 7.16 -0.80
C ASN A 1191 19.85 7.69 -1.43
N VAL A 1192 18.89 6.81 -1.72
CA VAL A 1192 17.56 7.20 -2.24
C VAL A 1192 16.78 8.00 -1.20
N VAL A 1193 16.75 7.55 0.07
CA VAL A 1193 16.06 8.26 1.17
C VAL A 1193 16.71 9.63 1.43
N LEU A 1194 18.03 9.73 1.40
CA LEU A 1194 18.77 10.99 1.56
C LEU A 1194 18.54 11.95 0.38
N SER A 1195 18.40 11.43 -0.84
CA SER A 1195 18.07 12.24 -2.01
C SER A 1195 16.64 12.81 -1.93
N ILE A 1196 15.67 12.01 -1.45
CA ILE A 1196 14.30 12.47 -1.15
C ILE A 1196 14.33 13.57 -0.08
N LEU A 1197 15.10 13.37 1.01
CA LEU A 1197 15.27 14.33 2.10
C LEU A 1197 15.84 15.67 1.63
N LEU A 1198 16.94 15.63 0.86
CA LEU A 1198 17.58 16.81 0.31
C LEU A 1198 16.64 17.56 -0.63
N LEU A 1199 15.93 16.84 -1.50
CA LEU A 1199 15.01 17.46 -2.45
C LEU A 1199 13.76 18.04 -1.78
N GLU A 1200 13.21 17.39 -0.75
CA GLU A 1200 12.13 18.00 0.04
C GLU A 1200 12.63 19.26 0.78
N GLY A 1201 13.85 19.22 1.33
CA GLY A 1201 14.48 20.38 1.97
C GLY A 1201 14.67 21.56 1.00
N ILE A 1202 15.16 21.30 -0.21
CA ILE A 1202 15.30 22.27 -1.30
C ILE A 1202 13.91 22.78 -1.73
N GLY A 1203 13.00 21.85 -2.00
CA GLY A 1203 11.64 22.12 -2.48
C GLY A 1203 10.82 22.94 -1.50
N ARG A 1204 10.93 22.71 -0.19
CA ARG A 1204 10.29 23.51 0.87
C ARG A 1204 10.98 24.82 1.18
N SER A 1205 12.30 24.91 0.96
CA SER A 1205 13.02 26.18 1.04
C SER A 1205 12.59 27.13 -0.09
N LEU A 1206 12.16 26.58 -1.22
CA LEU A 1206 11.47 27.32 -2.28
C LEU A 1206 9.98 27.48 -1.95
N ASN A 1207 9.16 26.43 -1.98
CA ASN A 1207 7.74 26.50 -1.66
C ASN A 1207 7.42 25.82 -0.30
N PRO A 1208 7.21 26.58 0.80
CA PRO A 1208 6.91 25.99 2.12
C PRO A 1208 5.69 25.06 2.15
N ASN A 1209 4.74 25.26 1.23
CA ASN A 1209 3.49 24.49 1.11
C ASN A 1209 3.62 23.26 0.18
N LEU A 1210 4.82 22.95 -0.34
CA LEU A 1210 5.05 21.84 -1.26
C LEU A 1210 4.68 20.49 -0.62
N ASP A 1211 3.72 19.79 -1.24
CA ASP A 1211 3.32 18.44 -0.86
C ASP A 1211 3.96 17.40 -1.80
N LEU A 1212 4.92 16.65 -1.26
CA LEU A 1212 5.67 15.62 -1.97
C LEU A 1212 4.78 14.44 -2.42
N PHE A 1213 3.72 14.12 -1.66
CA PHE A 1213 2.78 13.07 -2.06
C PHE A 1213 1.89 13.53 -3.21
N ALA A 1214 1.45 14.79 -3.21
CA ALA A 1214 0.70 15.37 -4.32
C ALA A 1214 1.50 15.36 -5.64
N GLY A 1215 2.80 15.70 -5.57
CA GLY A 1215 3.72 15.62 -6.72
C GLY A 1215 3.98 14.20 -7.24
N ALA A 1216 3.84 13.18 -6.39
CA ALA A 1216 4.02 11.77 -6.80
C ALA A 1216 2.81 11.17 -7.52
N LEU A 1217 1.60 11.75 -7.39
CA LEU A 1217 0.36 11.16 -7.94
C LEU A 1217 0.39 10.93 -9.46
N PRO A 1218 0.85 11.87 -10.31
CA PRO A 1218 0.88 11.68 -11.77
C PRO A 1218 1.87 10.58 -12.20
N ILE A 1219 2.94 10.41 -11.43
CA ILE A 1219 4.03 9.46 -11.68
C ILE A 1219 3.58 8.04 -11.27
N LEU A 1220 2.94 7.90 -10.11
CA LEU A 1220 2.28 6.67 -9.69
C LEU A 1220 1.17 6.24 -10.68
N ARG A 1221 0.48 7.22 -11.29
CA ARG A 1221 -0.47 6.99 -12.39
C ARG A 1221 0.20 6.43 -13.65
N GLN A 1222 1.33 6.99 -14.08
CA GLN A 1222 2.07 6.44 -15.22
C GLN A 1222 2.58 5.01 -14.94
N LEU A 1223 3.05 4.76 -13.72
CA LEU A 1223 3.51 3.44 -13.29
C LEU A 1223 2.40 2.40 -13.21
N GLY A 1224 1.23 2.76 -12.68
CA GLY A 1224 0.06 1.87 -12.66
C GLY A 1224 -0.38 1.49 -14.09
N ALA A 1225 -0.34 2.44 -15.03
CA ALA A 1225 -0.68 2.20 -16.42
C ALA A 1225 0.36 1.31 -17.16
N GLN A 1226 1.66 1.59 -17.01
CA GLN A 1226 2.72 0.79 -17.63
C GLN A 1226 2.82 -0.62 -17.00
N SER A 1227 2.68 -0.71 -15.68
CA SER A 1227 2.70 -1.99 -14.96
C SER A 1227 1.43 -2.82 -15.17
N GLY A 1228 0.35 -2.23 -15.71
CA GLY A 1228 -0.94 -2.90 -15.95
C GLY A 1228 -0.83 -4.19 -16.75
N SER A 1229 0.09 -4.30 -17.72
CA SER A 1229 0.28 -5.56 -18.48
C SER A 1229 1.04 -6.66 -17.72
N ALA A 1230 1.75 -6.31 -16.64
CA ALA A 1230 2.51 -7.26 -15.81
C ALA A 1230 1.77 -7.59 -14.51
N MET A 1231 1.20 -6.58 -13.82
CA MET A 1231 0.38 -6.75 -12.62
C MET A 1231 -0.88 -7.59 -12.88
N VAL A 1232 -1.50 -7.48 -14.06
CA VAL A 1232 -2.64 -8.33 -14.44
C VAL A 1232 -2.26 -9.81 -14.61
N ARG A 1233 -0.97 -10.14 -14.78
CA ARG A 1233 -0.47 -11.52 -14.70
C ARG A 1233 -0.04 -11.94 -13.28
N GLY A 1234 0.23 -10.99 -12.39
CA GLY A 1234 0.65 -11.22 -11.00
C GLY A 1234 -0.48 -11.19 -9.95
N GLY A 1235 -1.64 -10.64 -10.27
CA GLY A 1235 -2.84 -10.68 -9.43
C GLY A 1235 -2.96 -9.58 -8.36
N ASP A 1236 -2.00 -8.65 -8.27
CA ASP A 1236 -2.07 -7.55 -7.29
C ASP A 1236 -2.82 -6.33 -7.86
N PHE A 1237 -4.07 -6.13 -7.42
CA PHE A 1237 -4.93 -5.02 -7.83
C PHE A 1237 -4.96 -3.85 -6.83
N SER A 1238 -4.17 -3.91 -5.75
CA SER A 1238 -4.17 -2.90 -4.67
C SER A 1238 -3.79 -1.50 -5.18
N MET A 1239 -2.69 -1.39 -5.93
CA MET A 1239 -2.23 -0.14 -6.55
C MET A 1239 -3.25 0.44 -7.53
N LEU A 1240 -4.07 -0.37 -8.20
CA LEU A 1240 -5.10 0.12 -9.12
C LEU A 1240 -6.21 0.91 -8.40
N ARG A 1241 -6.46 0.63 -7.11
CA ARG A 1241 -7.46 1.37 -6.31
C ARG A 1241 -6.90 2.64 -5.71
N VAL A 1242 -5.66 2.57 -5.21
CA VAL A 1242 -4.88 3.74 -4.80
C VAL A 1242 -4.78 4.72 -5.97
N TRP A 1243 -4.47 4.20 -7.17
CA TRP A 1243 -4.51 4.91 -8.44
C TRP A 1243 -5.87 5.56 -8.73
N VAL A 1244 -6.98 4.82 -8.79
CA VAL A 1244 -8.32 5.39 -9.06
C VAL A 1244 -8.75 6.43 -8.02
N GLY A 1245 -8.49 6.20 -6.73
CA GLY A 1245 -8.84 7.15 -5.67
C GLY A 1245 -8.04 8.46 -5.72
N LEU A 1246 -6.75 8.37 -6.04
CA LEU A 1246 -5.88 9.54 -6.21
C LEU A 1246 -6.15 10.26 -7.54
N GLU A 1247 -6.53 9.54 -8.59
CA GLU A 1247 -6.91 10.10 -9.89
C GLU A 1247 -8.24 10.85 -9.82
N ALA A 1248 -9.24 10.33 -9.08
CA ALA A 1248 -10.49 11.06 -8.80
C ALA A 1248 -10.24 12.37 -8.04
N ARG A 1249 -9.34 12.36 -7.04
CA ARG A 1249 -8.98 13.56 -6.26
C ARG A 1249 -8.15 14.55 -7.09
N SER A 1250 -7.18 14.07 -7.86
CA SER A 1250 -6.37 14.89 -8.75
C SER A 1250 -7.21 15.54 -9.85
N PHE A 1251 -8.18 14.83 -10.44
CA PHE A 1251 -9.11 15.38 -11.42
C PHE A 1251 -9.95 16.53 -10.84
N LEU A 1252 -10.41 16.39 -9.58
CA LEU A 1252 -11.15 17.44 -8.87
C LEU A 1252 -10.28 18.67 -8.60
N GLN A 1253 -9.03 18.53 -8.13
CA GLN A 1253 -8.15 19.69 -7.87
C GLN A 1253 -7.59 20.33 -9.14
N ALA A 1254 -7.11 19.52 -10.10
CA ALA A 1254 -6.51 20.00 -11.34
C ALA A 1254 -7.52 20.74 -12.23
N SER A 1255 -8.82 20.42 -12.16
CA SER A 1255 -9.84 21.14 -12.93
C SER A 1255 -9.98 22.62 -12.57
N VAL A 1256 -9.60 23.03 -11.35
CA VAL A 1256 -9.62 24.43 -10.92
C VAL A 1256 -8.32 25.13 -11.31
N GLU A 1257 -7.19 24.56 -10.90
CA GLU A 1257 -5.86 25.18 -11.07
C GLU A 1257 -5.40 25.19 -12.55
N SER A 1258 -5.79 24.18 -13.34
CA SER A 1258 -5.51 24.17 -14.79
C SER A 1258 -6.37 25.18 -15.53
N VAL A 1259 -7.62 25.39 -15.11
CA VAL A 1259 -8.47 26.45 -15.69
C VAL A 1259 -7.91 27.82 -15.33
N GLU A 1260 -7.46 28.03 -14.10
CA GLU A 1260 -6.81 29.28 -13.68
C GLU A 1260 -5.51 29.56 -14.46
N LYS A 1261 -4.65 28.54 -14.66
CA LYS A 1261 -3.44 28.66 -15.50
C LYS A 1261 -3.78 28.91 -16.98
N CYS A 1262 -4.78 28.23 -17.54
CA CYS A 1262 -5.21 28.45 -18.92
C CYS A 1262 -5.89 29.82 -19.15
N VAL A 1263 -6.47 30.42 -18.10
CA VAL A 1263 -6.99 31.80 -18.11
C VAL A 1263 -5.86 32.82 -17.93
N LYS A 1264 -4.91 32.59 -17.02
CA LYS A 1264 -3.77 33.50 -16.77
C LYS A 1264 -2.82 33.63 -17.97
N TYR A 1265 -2.67 32.57 -18.77
CA TYR A 1265 -1.78 32.51 -19.94
C TYR A 1265 -2.52 32.51 -21.30
N ASP A 1266 -3.77 33.03 -21.34
CA ASP A 1266 -4.56 33.27 -22.57
C ASP A 1266 -4.78 32.02 -23.47
N GLN A 1267 -4.68 30.81 -22.91
CA GLN A 1267 -4.87 29.54 -23.66
C GLN A 1267 -6.35 29.16 -23.85
N LEU A 1268 -7.26 29.71 -23.04
CA LEU A 1268 -8.72 29.58 -23.21
C LEU A 1268 -9.38 30.87 -23.71
N SER A 1269 -8.59 31.91 -23.96
CA SER A 1269 -9.02 33.24 -24.39
C SER A 1269 -8.21 33.64 -25.62
N PRO A 1270 -8.67 33.33 -26.84
CA PRO A 1270 -8.21 34.10 -27.98
C PRO A 1270 -8.76 35.52 -27.82
N ASN A 1271 -7.89 36.52 -27.73
CA ASN A 1271 -8.27 37.93 -27.74
C ASN A 1271 -9.05 38.28 -29.03
N LEU A 1272 -10.39 38.23 -28.98
CA LEU A 1272 -11.34 38.72 -30.00
C LEU A 1272 -12.78 38.87 -29.44
#